data_AF-A0A1V6D6F7-F1
#
_entry.id   AF-A0A1V6D6F7-F1
#
_cell.length_a   1.000
_cell.length_b   1.000
_cell.length_c   1.000
_cell.angle_alpha   90.00
_cell.angle_beta   90.00
_cell.angle_gamma   90.00
#
_symmetry.space_group_name_H-M   'P 1'
#
loop_
_entity.id
_entity.type
_entity.pdbx_description
1 polymer ?
#
loop_
_entity_poly.entity_id
_entity_poly.type
_entity_poly.pdbx_seq_one_letter_code
_entity_poly.pdbx_strand_id
1 'polypeptide(L)'
;MKRHAGSFARGLTVVAVALAIWVAPVQAGFVFDLADGIGGGNGSLPGTGGAGNIAAVSPYSATPPNAYVNGTFIPNSAAGTVQIDGAGNTYDFDSQCSAGYYNPWINGNNLDMDPSGGVLPNFSTDTNNHSLIAAHANKGITFDLAAIRTATGKTPNLFTTCAGDSRPKGGGSISYFVFVDGALQANRNGVIDSEDYLFVPLSSTASYLTLVIADNNNGIGADHGYFGDAFLRQATVWNGSTDGNWNNGNNWVGGTAPTSGTSTEVWITGDSNVTAMSQNVASPFVLNRLEVTGTGMTNAVSISGSQLSFQADGTLNPTLHVSRNTAVTLAANLNLANQLTLTVDDLASGDDLTVSGQVTGSGNLLKYGAGNAVFNGSNGGFSGSIVVNAGTLTVGGNANAYPLGTASARTVTINAGGTLTALAGSHNPFGTGTGVPTVIINGGTMNTAQYQHTTNLDMTGGTIKPTGAEADGLDMRGAPSTVTTHASANQATISSKMTIRNTVVFDVADGSAATDLLMSGAMVGPGGFTKTGAGLMSTTGVLSFTGGITVTGGTLKIANTNTFSGGLDIQGGTVQLAYDYALPSGSGKGNITVNGTLDLAGTRATVNGLAGSGTITSTTGGAPILYVGANNTSSSFNGTVANTSGTLQLYKIGTGTLTLGGTSTYNGLTTVGSGKVVLASNTSLPSGSGKGDVLVEGTLDVAGYAPTVNGLSGTGTVDNSSGNGVLTVGANNASSTFYGKIQNSGGTLALTKIGGGTVTLGGANTYSGATTVTAGTLKMAPTSAAPAASSAFWVDAANASTITASGGLVSQWNSVNGDGWAATQASGGNQPTLVAGGLNGLPVVDFGAWGSGKWMQWTLTGTATTISDIRTVFSVMGSQNGGGYVLSNTGAAQFHRGPAPAGAYNPGDYRSYIWGWDTPAAVTGGQTYLDGEIVSGTTTNLNGGYQLVSVVTTGNASANNFANDRNNIPGRTGGQQLAEVIIYNRALTEAERLATEAYLMQKWFGASAGAILPAGTALQVQGGATVDLNGTTQTVASLGDYSGTGGTVTNSAAGAALLAVSGAANTTFSGSLVDGAGTLALLKAGTGALTLAGTNNTLTGGTTVQAGSLLVTGSLDGTVTVNGGTLGGTGSVGNIVAISGSVAPGLSAGELKADTVIFWPDSFFDVQLNPVEWDLLTVGESVILNDPILNLLDLPSLSHYQGSQYMILQNNSTDPITGTFLNLPEGALFEAGGNQFAITYIGGEGNNDVVLTSVPEPATGLLLALALPAVAARLRRRRR
;
A
#
# COMPACT_ATOMS: atom_id res chain seq x y z
N MET A 1 16.97 18.17 52.68
CA MET A 1 16.01 17.55 53.63
C MET A 1 15.92 16.07 53.28
N LYS A 2 16.09 15.04 54.11
CA LYS A 2 16.52 14.73 55.49
C LYS A 2 16.88 13.22 55.38
N ARG A 3 18.13 12.76 55.56
CA ARG A 3 18.82 12.28 56.79
C ARG A 3 17.97 11.53 57.84
N HIS A 4 18.65 10.51 58.41
CA HIS A 4 18.45 9.73 59.66
C HIS A 4 17.86 8.32 59.48
N ALA A 5 18.52 7.20 59.81
CA ALA A 5 19.42 6.80 60.92
C ALA A 5 18.71 6.50 62.25
N GLY A 6 19.05 5.34 62.83
CA GLY A 6 18.92 5.01 64.26
C GLY A 6 17.94 3.85 64.54
N SER A 7 18.37 2.60 64.75
CA SER A 7 19.12 2.05 65.90
C SER A 7 18.34 2.03 67.22
N PHE A 8 18.17 0.85 67.82
CA PHE A 8 18.28 0.55 69.27
C PHE A 8 18.15 -0.99 69.38
N ALA A 9 19.16 -1.82 69.66
CA ALA A 9 20.25 -1.82 70.64
C ALA A 9 19.78 -2.04 72.10
N ARG A 10 20.21 -3.19 72.66
CA ARG A 10 20.71 -3.47 74.04
C ARG A 10 20.42 -4.95 74.36
N GLY A 11 21.30 -5.77 74.92
CA GLY A 11 22.65 -5.65 75.50
C GLY A 11 22.84 -6.97 76.29
N LEU A 12 23.78 -7.83 75.93
CA LEU A 12 25.17 -7.94 76.42
C LEU A 12 25.31 -8.37 77.90
N THR A 13 25.78 -9.61 78.14
CA THR A 13 26.79 -10.04 79.15
C THR A 13 27.20 -11.51 78.81
N VAL A 14 28.35 -11.85 78.20
CA VAL A 14 29.77 -11.90 78.64
C VAL A 14 30.13 -13.06 79.61
N VAL A 15 30.69 -14.15 79.01
CA VAL A 15 31.94 -14.91 79.39
C VAL A 15 31.74 -16.12 80.35
N ALA A 16 32.29 -17.34 80.18
CA ALA A 16 33.53 -17.84 79.55
C ALA A 16 33.46 -19.32 79.09
N VAL A 17 34.20 -19.63 78.02
CA VAL A 17 35.13 -20.78 77.76
C VAL A 17 34.80 -22.19 78.29
N ALA A 18 34.60 -23.15 77.37
CA ALA A 18 35.42 -24.37 77.23
C ALA A 18 35.03 -25.23 75.99
N LEU A 19 36.03 -25.44 75.12
CA LEU A 19 36.40 -26.63 74.32
C LEU A 19 35.34 -27.63 73.76
N ALA A 20 35.48 -27.87 72.44
CA ALA A 20 35.10 -29.05 71.63
C ALA A 20 33.58 -29.32 71.49
N ILE A 21 32.99 -29.55 70.31
CA ILE A 21 33.39 -30.40 69.20
C ILE A 21 32.76 -29.79 67.92
N TRP A 22 33.55 -29.58 66.88
CA TRP A 22 33.05 -29.28 65.53
C TRP A 22 32.36 -30.52 64.98
N VAL A 23 31.07 -30.69 65.27
CA VAL A 23 30.23 -31.64 64.54
C VAL A 23 29.82 -30.95 63.25
N ALA A 24 30.55 -31.24 62.18
CA ALA A 24 30.11 -30.94 60.83
C ALA A 24 28.73 -31.58 60.61
N PRO A 25 27.75 -30.89 60.00
CA PRO A 25 26.58 -31.58 59.49
C PRO A 25 27.07 -32.59 58.44
N VAL A 26 26.77 -33.86 58.68
CA VAL A 26 27.07 -34.98 57.79
C VAL A 26 26.24 -34.80 56.51
N GLN A 27 26.87 -34.38 55.42
CA GLN A 27 26.32 -34.60 54.08
C GLN A 27 26.37 -36.10 53.76
N ALA A 28 25.28 -36.64 53.24
CA ALA A 28 25.29 -37.93 52.57
C ALA A 28 25.93 -37.71 51.18
N GLY A 29 26.96 -38.50 50.86
CA GLY A 29 27.90 -38.23 49.76
C GLY A 29 29.07 -37.35 50.23
N PHE A 30 30.31 -37.84 50.14
CA PHE A 30 31.50 -37.03 50.47
C PHE A 30 31.98 -36.31 49.22
N VAL A 31 31.95 -34.98 49.24
CA VAL A 31 32.60 -34.09 48.26
C VAL A 31 33.52 -33.15 49.04
N PHE A 32 34.82 -33.18 48.73
CA PHE A 32 35.79 -32.24 49.28
C PHE A 32 36.34 -31.36 48.15
N ASP A 33 36.14 -30.06 48.26
CA ASP A 33 36.60 -29.07 47.30
C ASP A 33 38.07 -28.73 47.54
N LEU A 34 38.93 -29.04 46.56
CA LEU A 34 40.35 -28.75 46.65
C LEU A 34 40.63 -27.24 46.61
N ALA A 35 39.74 -26.42 46.01
CA ALA A 35 39.88 -24.97 46.01
C ALA A 35 39.66 -24.38 47.42
N ASP A 36 38.71 -24.95 48.17
CA ASP A 36 38.57 -24.65 49.61
C ASP A 36 39.79 -25.13 50.40
N GLY A 37 40.34 -26.28 50.00
CA GLY A 37 41.57 -26.84 50.53
C GLY A 37 42.78 -25.89 50.48
N ILE A 38 42.84 -24.94 49.53
CA ILE A 38 43.96 -23.98 49.39
C ILE A 38 43.75 -22.61 50.08
N GLY A 39 42.56 -22.33 50.64
CA GLY A 39 42.35 -21.25 51.64
C GLY A 39 41.63 -19.95 51.22
N GLY A 40 40.56 -19.98 50.41
CA GLY A 40 39.81 -18.75 50.06
C GLY A 40 38.40 -18.92 49.48
N GLY A 41 37.40 -19.30 50.29
CA GLY A 41 36.02 -19.60 49.82
C GLY A 41 35.15 -18.38 49.46
N ASN A 42 34.01 -18.58 48.77
CA ASN A 42 32.72 -18.82 49.46
C ASN A 42 31.57 -19.55 48.68
N GLY A 43 31.76 -20.75 48.15
CA GLY A 43 30.62 -21.60 47.73
C GLY A 43 29.83 -22.26 48.89
N SER A 44 30.43 -22.34 50.09
CA SER A 44 29.82 -22.80 51.36
C SER A 44 29.39 -24.30 51.42
N LEU A 45 29.79 -25.12 52.41
CA LEU A 45 30.37 -24.87 53.73
C LEU A 45 31.46 -25.89 54.15
N PRO A 46 32.37 -25.46 55.06
CA PRO A 46 32.45 -24.11 55.61
C PRO A 46 33.58 -23.28 54.98
N GLY A 47 33.22 -22.30 54.15
CA GLY A 47 34.11 -21.24 53.68
C GLY A 47 33.83 -19.91 54.38
N THR A 48 34.88 -19.16 54.73
CA THR A 48 34.85 -17.71 55.03
C THR A 48 36.22 -17.05 54.82
N GLY A 49 36.43 -16.40 53.67
CA GLY A 49 37.14 -15.11 53.52
C GLY A 49 38.67 -15.05 53.43
N GLY A 50 39.20 -14.83 52.22
CA GLY A 50 40.55 -14.28 51.96
C GLY A 50 41.16 -14.77 50.64
N ALA A 51 41.95 -13.97 49.94
CA ALA A 51 42.75 -14.42 48.79
C ALA A 51 43.82 -15.42 49.27
N GLY A 52 43.47 -16.72 49.28
CA GLY A 52 44.34 -17.82 49.64
C GLY A 52 45.42 -18.03 48.59
N ASN A 53 46.47 -17.23 48.68
CA ASN A 53 47.61 -17.24 47.79
C ASN A 53 48.67 -18.20 48.35
N ILE A 54 48.92 -19.32 47.66
CA ILE A 54 50.03 -20.22 47.99
C ILE A 54 51.24 -19.80 47.15
N ALA A 55 52.17 -19.09 47.80
CA ALA A 55 53.40 -18.59 47.19
C ALA A 55 54.27 -19.75 46.64
N ALA A 56 54.81 -19.57 45.42
CA ALA A 56 55.76 -20.51 44.82
C ALA A 56 57.19 -20.25 45.31
N VAL A 57 57.91 -21.30 45.72
CA VAL A 57 59.35 -21.22 46.06
C VAL A 57 60.10 -22.45 45.52
N SER A 58 60.76 -22.34 44.37
CA SER A 58 61.84 -23.25 43.86
C SER A 58 61.55 -24.79 43.91
N PRO A 59 62.49 -25.75 43.72
CA PRO A 59 62.13 -27.17 43.53
C PRO A 59 61.35 -27.72 44.73
N TYR A 60 60.28 -28.48 44.46
CA TYR A 60 59.25 -28.95 45.41
C TYR A 60 59.35 -28.36 46.81
N SER A 61 58.65 -27.26 47.07
CA SER A 61 58.57 -26.69 48.41
C SER A 61 57.37 -27.28 49.13
N ALA A 62 57.63 -28.04 50.20
CA ALA A 62 56.60 -28.40 51.15
C ALA A 62 55.96 -27.12 51.72
N THR A 63 54.64 -27.04 51.76
CA THR A 63 53.91 -25.81 52.14
C THR A 63 53.65 -25.76 53.65
N PRO A 64 54.31 -24.89 54.45
CA PRO A 64 54.18 -24.93 55.91
C PRO A 64 52.92 -24.31 56.57
N PRO A 65 51.94 -23.69 55.86
CA PRO A 65 50.71 -23.23 56.52
C PRO A 65 49.41 -23.93 56.10
N ASN A 66 49.42 -24.85 55.12
CA ASN A 66 48.19 -25.49 54.63
C ASN A 66 48.15 -26.99 54.97
N ALA A 67 47.13 -27.44 55.70
CA ALA A 67 47.02 -28.81 56.20
C ALA A 67 46.66 -29.85 55.12
N TYR A 68 46.23 -29.42 53.93
CA TYR A 68 45.76 -30.29 52.84
C TYR A 68 46.68 -30.28 51.61
N VAL A 69 47.60 -29.32 51.52
CA VAL A 69 48.60 -29.21 50.45
C VAL A 69 49.93 -29.74 50.97
N ASN A 70 50.50 -30.73 50.28
CA ASN A 70 51.81 -31.28 50.62
C ASN A 70 52.94 -30.37 50.10
N GLY A 71 52.78 -29.75 48.93
CA GLY A 71 53.76 -28.82 48.36
C GLY A 71 53.37 -28.25 46.99
N THR A 72 54.10 -27.23 46.55
CA THR A 72 54.01 -26.66 45.19
C THR A 72 55.36 -26.69 44.49
N PHE A 73 55.36 -26.70 43.16
CA PHE A 73 56.58 -26.75 42.36
C PHE A 73 56.42 -26.03 41.01
N ILE A 74 57.55 -25.84 40.32
CA ILE A 74 57.59 -25.30 38.97
C ILE A 74 58.01 -26.44 38.02
N PRO A 75 57.18 -26.87 37.06
CA PRO A 75 57.49 -27.92 36.08
C PRO A 75 58.54 -27.51 35.02
N ASN A 76 59.35 -26.46 35.23
CA ASN A 76 60.30 -25.93 34.22
C ASN A 76 61.60 -26.76 34.13
N SER A 77 62.14 -26.84 32.90
CA SER A 77 63.12 -27.76 32.34
C SER A 77 64.61 -27.40 32.45
N ALA A 78 65.00 -26.38 33.21
CA ALA A 78 66.41 -25.96 33.22
C ALA A 78 67.40 -26.97 33.88
N ALA A 79 66.94 -28.13 34.41
CA ALA A 79 67.77 -29.08 35.15
C ALA A 79 67.37 -30.59 35.11
N GLY A 80 66.45 -31.04 34.26
CA GLY A 80 65.96 -32.45 34.21
C GLY A 80 64.65 -32.69 34.98
N THR A 81 64.31 -33.96 35.30
CA THR A 81 63.03 -34.34 35.97
C THR A 81 62.79 -33.54 37.25
N VAL A 82 61.60 -32.98 37.42
CA VAL A 82 61.21 -32.18 38.60
C VAL A 82 60.48 -33.06 39.61
N GLN A 83 60.77 -32.92 40.91
CA GLN A 83 60.00 -33.58 41.96
C GLN A 83 58.57 -33.04 42.03
N ILE A 84 57.59 -33.94 41.95
CA ILE A 84 56.18 -33.61 41.83
C ILE A 84 55.38 -33.92 43.10
N ASP A 85 55.91 -34.68 44.07
CA ASP A 85 55.22 -34.96 45.33
C ASP A 85 56.16 -35.11 46.54
N GLY A 86 55.57 -35.27 47.72
CA GLY A 86 56.29 -35.43 48.99
C GLY A 86 57.00 -36.77 49.18
N ALA A 87 56.76 -37.76 48.31
CA ALA A 87 57.48 -39.04 48.31
C ALA A 87 58.79 -39.00 47.52
N GLY A 88 59.06 -37.90 46.80
CA GLY A 88 60.26 -37.76 45.98
C GLY A 88 60.10 -38.23 44.53
N ASN A 89 58.86 -38.52 44.09
CA ASN A 89 58.62 -38.89 42.69
C ASN A 89 58.91 -37.70 41.77
N THR A 90 59.50 -37.95 40.59
CA THR A 90 59.86 -36.91 39.62
C THR A 90 59.19 -37.13 38.26
N TYR A 91 58.98 -36.06 37.50
CA TYR A 91 58.45 -36.11 36.13
C TYR A 91 59.16 -35.09 35.21
N ASP A 92 59.27 -35.43 33.93
CA ASP A 92 59.88 -34.59 32.89
C ASP A 92 58.79 -33.85 32.11
N PHE A 93 58.78 -32.51 32.22
CA PHE A 93 57.83 -31.64 31.54
C PHE A 93 58.47 -30.86 30.37
N ASP A 94 59.71 -31.19 29.96
CA ASP A 94 60.51 -30.40 29.01
C ASP A 94 59.81 -30.13 27.67
N SER A 95 59.00 -31.08 27.21
CA SER A 95 58.23 -30.94 25.97
C SER A 95 57.01 -30.01 26.07
N GLN A 96 56.70 -29.48 27.27
CA GLN A 96 55.42 -28.85 27.58
C GLN A 96 55.55 -27.54 28.39
N CYS A 97 56.76 -27.14 28.80
CA CYS A 97 57.02 -25.91 29.57
C CYS A 97 58.08 -24.99 28.93
N SER A 98 57.87 -23.66 28.96
CA SER A 98 58.87 -22.62 28.68
C SER A 98 59.35 -21.90 29.97
N ALA A 99 60.36 -21.01 29.88
CA ALA A 99 61.12 -20.50 31.03
C ALA A 99 60.28 -19.83 32.16
N GLY A 100 60.66 -20.09 33.41
CA GLY A 100 59.81 -19.95 34.60
C GLY A 100 59.45 -18.54 35.08
N TYR A 101 58.14 -18.32 35.29
CA TYR A 101 57.56 -17.19 36.01
C TYR A 101 57.10 -17.59 37.43
N TYR A 102 57.28 -16.69 38.40
CA TYR A 102 57.15 -16.95 39.85
C TYR A 102 55.83 -16.47 40.48
N ASN A 103 54.71 -16.65 39.79
CA ASN A 103 53.39 -16.28 40.32
C ASN A 103 52.76 -17.40 41.15
N PRO A 104 51.97 -17.07 42.20
CA PRO A 104 51.37 -18.04 43.11
C PRO A 104 50.11 -18.75 42.56
N TRP A 105 49.75 -19.89 43.18
CA TRP A 105 48.43 -20.51 43.03
C TRP A 105 47.40 -19.71 43.82
N ILE A 106 46.26 -19.42 43.22
CA ILE A 106 45.22 -18.56 43.82
C ILE A 106 43.84 -19.18 43.59
N ASN A 107 42.97 -19.07 44.61
CA ASN A 107 41.55 -19.34 44.50
C ASN A 107 40.81 -18.08 43.98
N GLY A 108 40.13 -18.18 42.84
CA GLY A 108 39.40 -17.08 42.17
C GLY A 108 40.11 -16.44 40.95
N ASN A 109 39.55 -15.34 40.44
CA ASN A 109 40.06 -14.65 39.23
C ASN A 109 41.34 -13.86 39.53
N ASN A 110 42.50 -14.38 39.11
CA ASN A 110 43.75 -13.63 39.05
C ASN A 110 44.34 -13.71 37.65
N LEU A 111 43.72 -12.98 36.71
CA LEU A 111 44.12 -12.86 35.32
C LEU A 111 44.37 -11.37 35.04
N ASP A 112 45.52 -11.03 34.44
CA ASP A 112 45.91 -9.66 34.10
C ASP A 112 44.95 -8.98 33.08
N MET A 113 44.00 -9.74 32.53
CA MET A 113 42.82 -9.24 31.82
C MET A 113 41.55 -9.93 32.33
N ASP A 114 40.50 -9.13 32.54
CA ASP A 114 39.15 -9.60 32.87
C ASP A 114 38.59 -10.49 31.74
N PRO A 115 38.26 -11.77 32.00
CA PRO A 115 37.67 -12.68 31.00
C PRO A 115 36.19 -12.38 30.68
N SER A 116 35.60 -11.31 31.23
CA SER A 116 34.16 -10.99 31.10
C SER A 116 33.67 -10.58 29.70
N GLY A 117 34.46 -10.77 28.64
CA GLY A 117 33.99 -10.71 27.24
C GLY A 117 32.93 -11.77 26.85
N GLY A 118 32.34 -12.48 27.81
CA GLY A 118 31.24 -13.43 27.61
C GLY A 118 31.65 -14.86 27.30
N VAL A 119 32.91 -15.25 27.52
CA VAL A 119 33.44 -16.58 27.15
C VAL A 119 33.15 -17.65 28.22
N LEU A 120 32.93 -17.28 29.49
CA LEU A 120 32.63 -18.21 30.59
C LEU A 120 31.26 -17.88 31.23
N PRO A 121 30.14 -18.42 30.72
CA PRO A 121 28.80 -18.07 31.23
C PRO A 121 28.55 -18.52 32.68
N ASN A 122 29.38 -19.42 33.24
CA ASN A 122 29.15 -20.07 34.53
C ASN A 122 30.28 -19.88 35.57
N PHE A 123 31.40 -19.24 35.21
CA PHE A 123 32.59 -19.11 36.06
C PHE A 123 32.95 -17.64 36.32
N SER A 124 31.97 -16.88 36.83
CA SER A 124 32.20 -15.56 37.43
C SER A 124 31.79 -15.60 38.90
N THR A 125 31.98 -14.51 39.64
CA THR A 125 31.57 -14.31 41.05
C THR A 125 30.04 -14.40 41.29
N ASP A 126 29.32 -15.14 40.45
CA ASP A 126 27.89 -15.40 40.56
C ASP A 126 27.59 -16.42 41.67
N THR A 127 26.42 -16.25 42.26
CA THR A 127 25.82 -16.95 43.39
C THR A 127 25.59 -18.47 43.21
N ASN A 128 26.06 -19.07 42.11
CA ASN A 128 25.96 -20.50 41.80
C ASN A 128 27.33 -21.20 41.88
N ASN A 129 27.84 -21.38 43.10
CA ASN A 129 28.68 -22.48 43.62
C ASN A 129 29.84 -23.16 42.85
N HIS A 130 30.35 -22.67 41.71
CA HIS A 130 31.54 -23.28 41.07
C HIS A 130 32.86 -22.82 41.72
N SER A 131 33.79 -23.75 41.95
CA SER A 131 35.10 -23.48 42.58
C SER A 131 36.24 -23.43 41.57
N LEU A 132 37.27 -22.61 41.80
CA LEU A 132 38.34 -22.39 40.82
C LEU A 132 39.73 -22.43 41.46
N ILE A 133 40.58 -23.35 41.00
CA ILE A 133 42.02 -23.34 41.26
C ILE A 133 42.72 -22.83 39.99
N ALA A 134 43.18 -21.58 40.03
CA ALA A 134 43.82 -20.94 38.88
C ALA A 134 45.29 -20.61 39.15
N ALA A 135 46.10 -20.64 38.09
CA ALA A 135 47.45 -20.14 38.15
C ALA A 135 47.97 -19.74 36.77
N HIS A 136 49.11 -19.05 36.77
CA HIS A 136 49.88 -18.95 35.55
C HIS A 136 50.33 -20.34 35.06
N ALA A 137 50.61 -20.47 33.77
CA ALA A 137 51.21 -21.67 33.22
C ALA A 137 52.57 -21.99 33.91
N ASN A 138 52.96 -23.25 33.80
CA ASN A 138 54.13 -23.86 34.45
C ASN A 138 54.04 -23.78 35.98
N LYS A 139 53.03 -24.44 36.55
CA LYS A 139 52.79 -24.57 37.99
C LYS A 139 52.33 -25.97 38.34
N GLY A 140 52.83 -26.51 39.44
CA GLY A 140 52.37 -27.75 40.05
C GLY A 140 51.93 -27.53 41.49
N ILE A 141 50.87 -28.22 41.91
CA ILE A 141 50.39 -28.28 43.29
C ILE A 141 50.08 -29.73 43.65
N THR A 142 50.50 -30.15 44.84
CA THR A 142 50.31 -31.50 45.33
C THR A 142 49.52 -31.49 46.61
N PHE A 143 48.39 -32.18 46.61
CA PHE A 143 47.50 -32.37 47.75
C PHE A 143 47.87 -33.63 48.52
N ASP A 144 47.80 -33.55 49.85
CA ASP A 144 47.98 -34.68 50.76
C ASP A 144 46.64 -35.38 51.00
N LEU A 145 46.42 -36.50 50.29
CA LEU A 145 45.18 -37.24 50.39
C LEU A 145 45.03 -37.91 51.76
N ALA A 146 46.12 -38.30 52.42
CA ALA A 146 46.06 -38.90 53.75
C ALA A 146 45.62 -37.88 54.81
N ALA A 147 46.10 -36.63 54.72
CA ALA A 147 45.68 -35.53 55.57
C ALA A 147 44.19 -35.20 55.37
N ILE A 148 43.74 -35.13 54.11
CA ILE A 148 42.32 -34.89 53.78
C ILE A 148 41.44 -36.02 54.32
N ARG A 149 41.81 -37.29 54.13
CA ARG A 149 41.07 -38.45 54.67
C ARG A 149 40.96 -38.41 56.19
N THR A 150 42.06 -38.09 56.86
CA THR A 150 42.12 -38.02 58.33
C THR A 150 41.23 -36.90 58.86
N ALA A 151 41.28 -35.72 58.22
CA ALA A 151 40.49 -34.56 58.63
C ALA A 151 38.99 -34.75 58.39
N THR A 152 38.61 -35.47 57.33
CA THR A 152 37.21 -35.62 56.90
C THR A 152 36.57 -36.92 57.40
N GLY A 153 37.37 -37.92 57.78
CA GLY A 153 36.89 -39.27 58.13
C GLY A 153 36.34 -40.04 56.93
N LYS A 154 36.66 -39.61 55.70
CA LYS A 154 36.12 -40.15 54.44
C LYS A 154 37.25 -40.66 53.57
N THR A 155 36.95 -41.61 52.68
CA THR A 155 37.91 -42.19 51.73
C THR A 155 37.51 -41.84 50.30
N PRO A 156 37.91 -40.66 49.77
CA PRO A 156 37.63 -40.34 48.38
C PRO A 156 38.31 -41.36 47.48
N ASN A 157 37.58 -41.78 46.45
CA ASN A 157 38.00 -42.77 45.46
C ASN A 157 37.92 -42.22 44.03
N LEU A 158 37.62 -40.93 43.88
CA LEU A 158 37.55 -40.26 42.59
C LEU A 158 37.97 -38.79 42.75
N PHE A 159 38.80 -38.31 41.84
CA PHE A 159 39.07 -36.90 41.64
C PHE A 159 38.37 -36.44 40.36
N THR A 160 37.69 -35.30 40.40
CA THR A 160 36.98 -34.71 39.26
C THR A 160 37.36 -33.25 39.13
N THR A 161 37.59 -32.75 37.93
CA THR A 161 37.83 -31.33 37.67
C THR A 161 37.50 -30.97 36.23
N CYS A 162 37.21 -29.69 35.96
CA CYS A 162 37.18 -29.10 34.62
C CYS A 162 38.49 -28.36 34.36
N ALA A 163 39.26 -28.72 33.34
CA ALA A 163 40.45 -27.99 32.92
C ALA A 163 40.13 -27.09 31.72
N GLY A 164 40.49 -25.81 31.76
CA GLY A 164 40.12 -24.87 30.68
C GLY A 164 41.04 -23.65 30.50
N ASP A 165 40.99 -23.01 29.33
CA ASP A 165 41.72 -21.75 29.03
C ASP A 165 40.80 -20.55 29.31
N SER A 166 41.33 -19.51 29.96
CA SER A 166 40.55 -18.35 30.43
C SER A 166 40.62 -17.12 29.51
N ARG A 167 41.19 -17.22 28.31
CA ARG A 167 41.45 -16.06 27.40
C ARG A 167 40.54 -16.05 26.15
N PRO A 168 40.21 -14.89 25.56
CA PRO A 168 39.62 -14.80 24.21
C PRO A 168 40.70 -14.77 23.10
N LYS A 169 40.63 -15.72 22.14
CA LYS A 169 41.29 -15.82 20.81
C LYS A 169 42.46 -14.88 20.48
N GLY A 170 43.65 -15.47 20.31
CA GLY A 170 44.77 -14.83 19.58
C GLY A 170 46.15 -15.51 19.57
N GLY A 171 46.43 -16.50 20.43
CA GLY A 171 47.66 -17.31 20.37
C GLY A 171 48.10 -18.00 21.69
N GLY A 172 48.66 -19.22 21.56
CA GLY A 172 49.20 -20.06 22.65
C GLY A 172 48.17 -21.03 23.27
N SER A 173 48.60 -22.12 23.93
CA SER A 173 47.74 -23.22 24.43
C SER A 173 48.23 -23.78 25.76
N ILE A 174 47.35 -24.32 26.61
CA ILE A 174 47.71 -24.84 27.94
C ILE A 174 47.67 -26.36 27.96
N SER A 175 48.65 -26.98 28.63
CA SER A 175 48.65 -28.41 28.92
C SER A 175 48.43 -28.67 30.40
N TYR A 176 47.61 -29.68 30.71
CA TYR A 176 47.24 -30.10 32.05
C TYR A 176 47.73 -31.51 32.34
N PHE A 177 48.22 -31.76 33.54
CA PHE A 177 48.63 -33.10 34.00
C PHE A 177 48.08 -33.36 35.40
N VAL A 178 47.61 -34.59 35.62
CA VAL A 178 47.10 -35.08 36.90
C VAL A 178 47.83 -36.36 37.25
N PHE A 179 48.54 -36.35 38.38
CA PHE A 179 49.26 -37.50 38.91
C PHE A 179 48.65 -37.98 40.21
N VAL A 180 48.74 -39.29 40.46
CA VAL A 180 48.40 -39.91 41.74
C VAL A 180 49.60 -40.74 42.17
N ASP A 181 50.15 -40.44 43.35
CA ASP A 181 51.39 -41.05 43.87
C ASP A 181 52.56 -41.08 42.85
N GLY A 182 52.75 -39.97 42.14
CA GLY A 182 53.79 -39.83 41.13
C GLY A 182 53.49 -40.44 39.76
N ALA A 183 52.44 -41.27 39.63
CA ALA A 183 52.04 -41.87 38.36
C ALA A 183 51.08 -40.95 37.60
N LEU A 184 51.40 -40.62 36.33
CA LEU A 184 50.52 -39.83 35.47
C LEU A 184 49.22 -40.59 35.21
N GLN A 185 48.10 -40.06 35.68
CA GLN A 185 46.78 -40.68 35.52
C GLN A 185 46.00 -40.05 34.36
N ALA A 186 46.13 -38.74 34.16
CA ALA A 186 45.49 -38.05 33.05
C ALA A 186 46.31 -36.83 32.61
N ASN A 187 46.29 -36.53 31.32
CA ASN A 187 46.77 -35.28 30.79
C ASN A 187 45.88 -34.76 29.66
N ARG A 188 45.96 -33.46 29.39
CA ARG A 188 45.40 -32.78 28.22
C ARG A 188 46.45 -31.85 27.69
N ASN A 189 46.88 -32.07 26.46
CA ASN A 189 47.91 -31.23 25.86
C ASN A 189 47.27 -30.23 24.90
N GLY A 190 47.68 -28.97 24.97
CA GLY A 190 47.29 -27.95 23.98
C GLY A 190 45.81 -27.53 24.00
N VAL A 191 45.20 -27.40 25.18
CA VAL A 191 43.85 -26.86 25.39
C VAL A 191 43.79 -25.39 24.94
N ILE A 192 42.81 -25.04 24.10
CA ILE A 192 42.59 -23.71 23.51
C ILE A 192 41.09 -23.45 23.43
N ASP A 193 40.61 -22.33 23.98
CA ASP A 193 39.20 -21.89 23.89
C ASP A 193 38.17 -23.01 24.19
N SER A 194 38.53 -23.99 25.04
CA SER A 194 37.72 -25.16 25.34
C SER A 194 37.89 -25.59 26.81
N GLU A 195 36.84 -26.17 27.35
CA GLU A 195 36.82 -26.86 28.66
C GLU A 195 36.86 -28.37 28.43
N ASP A 196 37.62 -29.10 29.27
CA ASP A 196 37.69 -30.56 29.23
C ASP A 196 37.63 -31.12 30.66
N TYR A 197 36.70 -32.04 30.90
CA TYR A 197 36.53 -32.64 32.21
C TYR A 197 37.48 -33.83 32.42
N LEU A 198 38.22 -33.79 33.53
CA LEU A 198 39.16 -34.82 33.95
C LEU A 198 38.59 -35.59 35.13
N PHE A 199 38.65 -36.92 35.01
CA PHE A 199 38.17 -37.85 36.03
C PHE A 199 39.29 -38.87 36.31
N VAL A 200 39.77 -38.89 37.54
CA VAL A 200 40.89 -39.73 37.95
C VAL A 200 40.48 -40.58 39.14
N PRO A 201 40.28 -41.90 38.95
CA PRO A 201 40.04 -42.82 40.06
C PRO A 201 41.19 -42.76 41.08
N LEU A 202 40.84 -42.74 42.36
CA LEU A 202 41.80 -42.77 43.46
C LEU A 202 41.69 -44.11 44.18
N SER A 203 42.82 -44.74 44.45
CA SER A 203 42.83 -45.87 45.37
C SER A 203 42.57 -45.37 46.80
N SER A 204 41.98 -46.22 47.65
CA SER A 204 41.78 -45.90 49.07
C SER A 204 43.09 -45.70 49.84
N THR A 205 44.22 -46.13 49.25
CA THR A 205 45.57 -46.01 49.80
C THR A 205 46.37 -44.87 49.19
N ALA A 206 45.88 -44.17 48.16
CA ALA A 206 46.66 -43.17 47.43
C ALA A 206 47.11 -42.01 48.34
N SER A 207 48.38 -41.66 48.40
CA SER A 207 48.91 -40.65 49.33
C SER A 207 48.88 -39.23 48.77
N TYR A 208 49.11 -39.05 47.48
CA TYR A 208 49.27 -37.74 46.84
C TYR A 208 48.43 -37.60 45.57
N LEU A 209 47.83 -36.41 45.39
CA LEU A 209 47.22 -35.98 44.12
C LEU A 209 47.93 -34.73 43.65
N THR A 210 48.59 -34.79 42.49
CA THR A 210 49.33 -33.67 41.92
C THR A 210 48.64 -33.13 40.69
N LEU A 211 48.38 -31.82 40.66
CA LEU A 211 47.80 -31.10 39.53
C LEU A 211 48.86 -30.16 38.94
N VAL A 212 49.01 -30.16 37.61
CA VAL A 212 50.00 -29.35 36.91
C VAL A 212 49.38 -28.64 35.72
N ILE A 213 49.74 -27.37 35.56
CA ILE A 213 49.43 -26.51 34.41
C ILE A 213 50.75 -26.16 33.73
N ALA A 214 50.83 -26.29 32.41
CA ALA A 214 52.02 -26.06 31.60
C ALA A 214 51.65 -25.26 30.33
N ASP A 215 52.58 -24.48 29.77
CA ASP A 215 52.32 -23.59 28.62
C ASP A 215 52.39 -24.26 27.23
N ASN A 216 52.47 -25.59 27.22
CA ASN A 216 52.62 -26.44 26.03
C ASN A 216 53.88 -26.16 25.17
N ASN A 217 54.79 -25.27 25.61
CA ASN A 217 56.06 -24.93 24.95
C ASN A 217 55.96 -24.64 23.43
N ASN A 218 54.86 -24.02 22.97
CA ASN A 218 54.61 -23.77 21.53
C ASN A 218 55.15 -22.42 21.02
N GLY A 219 55.95 -21.71 21.83
CA GLY A 219 56.61 -20.45 21.46
C GLY A 219 55.71 -19.21 21.45
N ILE A 220 54.48 -19.32 21.93
CA ILE A 220 53.50 -18.23 22.00
C ILE A 220 53.09 -18.04 23.47
N GLY A 221 53.12 -16.80 23.99
CA GLY A 221 52.88 -16.49 25.41
C GLY A 221 51.44 -16.80 25.86
N ALA A 222 51.18 -18.08 26.16
CA ALA A 222 49.99 -18.55 26.86
C ALA A 222 50.32 -18.79 28.32
N ASP A 223 49.74 -17.93 29.15
CA ASP A 223 50.24 -17.75 30.49
C ASP A 223 49.22 -18.13 31.56
N HIS A 224 47.96 -18.48 31.24
CA HIS A 224 46.88 -18.69 32.23
C HIS A 224 46.04 -19.94 31.98
N GLY A 225 45.89 -20.77 33.02
CA GLY A 225 45.00 -21.94 33.00
C GLY A 225 44.33 -22.15 34.36
N TYR A 226 43.29 -22.98 34.38
CA TYR A 226 42.55 -23.27 35.61
C TYR A 226 42.05 -24.73 35.69
N PHE A 227 41.83 -25.16 36.93
CA PHE A 227 41.07 -26.34 37.32
C PHE A 227 39.80 -25.88 38.04
N GLY A 228 38.67 -25.90 37.34
CA GLY A 228 37.35 -25.66 37.91
C GLY A 228 36.82 -26.91 38.62
N ASP A 229 36.01 -26.72 39.65
CA ASP A 229 35.28 -27.79 40.36
C ASP A 229 36.15 -28.99 40.72
N ALA A 230 37.36 -28.71 41.22
CA ALA A 230 38.37 -29.70 41.55
C ALA A 230 37.98 -30.45 42.84
N PHE A 231 37.12 -31.46 42.71
CA PHE A 231 36.52 -32.19 43.81
C PHE A 231 37.15 -33.56 44.02
N LEU A 232 37.38 -33.90 45.29
CA LEU A 232 37.55 -35.28 45.74
C LEU A 232 36.20 -35.85 46.15
N ARG A 233 35.82 -36.98 45.53
CA ARG A 233 34.51 -37.61 45.68
C ARG A 233 34.64 -39.03 46.22
N GLN A 234 33.62 -39.44 46.97
CA GLN A 234 33.37 -40.86 47.25
C GLN A 234 32.19 -41.34 46.39
N ALA A 235 32.51 -41.96 45.25
CA ALA A 235 31.55 -42.30 44.22
C ALA A 235 31.54 -43.79 43.85
N THR A 236 30.45 -44.29 43.26
CA THR A 236 30.38 -45.67 42.76
C THR A 236 30.80 -45.73 41.30
N VAL A 237 31.99 -46.28 41.02
CA VAL A 237 32.61 -46.30 39.69
C VAL A 237 32.49 -47.69 39.07
N TRP A 238 31.88 -47.78 37.88
CA TRP A 238 31.72 -49.00 37.10
C TRP A 238 33.00 -49.31 36.31
N ASN A 239 33.48 -50.55 36.41
CA ASN A 239 34.60 -51.07 35.62
C ASN A 239 34.22 -52.28 34.74
N GLY A 240 33.03 -52.86 34.92
CA GLY A 240 32.48 -53.91 34.03
C GLY A 240 33.29 -55.21 33.94
N SER A 241 34.02 -55.56 35.00
CA SER A 241 35.04 -56.63 34.96
C SER A 241 34.50 -58.05 34.80
N THR A 242 33.22 -58.33 35.11
CA THR A 242 32.65 -59.70 35.14
C THR A 242 31.41 -59.90 34.28
N ASP A 243 30.39 -59.06 34.42
CA ASP A 243 29.13 -59.13 33.65
C ASP A 243 28.46 -57.74 33.55
N GLY A 244 27.24 -57.67 33.00
CA GLY A 244 26.49 -56.41 32.86
C GLY A 244 25.63 -56.02 34.06
N ASN A 245 25.59 -56.79 35.14
CA ASN A 245 24.64 -56.60 36.24
C ASN A 245 25.18 -55.63 37.31
N TRP A 246 24.36 -54.65 37.70
CA TRP A 246 24.74 -53.68 38.75
C TRP A 246 24.83 -54.28 40.16
N ASN A 247 24.11 -55.36 40.45
CA ASN A 247 24.16 -56.03 41.76
C ASN A 247 25.41 -56.89 42.00
N ASN A 248 26.22 -57.15 40.97
CA ASN A 248 27.48 -57.88 41.10
C ASN A 248 28.60 -56.89 41.49
N GLY A 249 29.03 -56.94 42.75
CA GLY A 249 30.04 -56.04 43.32
C GLY A 249 31.38 -56.05 42.58
N ASN A 250 31.73 -57.14 41.88
CA ASN A 250 32.98 -57.25 41.11
C ASN A 250 33.03 -56.35 39.87
N ASN A 251 31.89 -55.84 39.41
CA ASN A 251 31.82 -54.87 38.32
C ASN A 251 32.05 -53.42 38.75
N TRP A 252 32.31 -53.19 40.05
CA TRP A 252 32.49 -51.88 40.65
C TRP A 252 33.88 -51.76 41.28
N VAL A 253 34.50 -50.58 41.13
CA VAL A 253 35.76 -50.27 41.78
C VAL A 253 35.57 -50.34 43.30
N GLY A 254 36.36 -51.18 43.98
CA GLY A 254 36.21 -51.47 45.41
C GLY A 254 35.31 -52.67 45.75
N GLY A 255 34.79 -53.40 44.76
CA GLY A 255 34.15 -54.71 44.95
C GLY A 255 32.74 -54.68 45.53
N THR A 256 32.10 -53.50 45.60
CA THR A 256 30.78 -53.32 46.24
C THR A 256 29.79 -52.69 45.27
N ALA A 257 28.60 -53.30 45.14
CA ALA A 257 27.51 -52.75 44.32
C ALA A 257 26.97 -51.44 44.91
N PRO A 258 26.44 -50.52 44.08
CA PRO A 258 25.99 -49.21 44.53
C PRO A 258 24.73 -49.32 45.38
N THR A 259 24.63 -48.49 46.43
CA THR A 259 23.42 -48.41 47.27
C THR A 259 22.43 -47.41 46.67
N SER A 260 21.15 -47.77 46.60
CA SER A 260 20.09 -46.84 46.19
C SER A 260 19.86 -45.76 47.25
N GLY A 261 19.96 -44.48 46.89
CA GLY A 261 19.79 -43.35 47.81
C GLY A 261 19.86 -41.98 47.13
N THR A 262 19.33 -40.95 47.79
CA THR A 262 19.23 -39.58 47.23
C THR A 262 20.58 -38.89 47.02
N SER A 263 21.66 -39.39 47.61
CA SER A 263 23.04 -38.90 47.45
C SER A 263 23.93 -39.84 46.64
N THR A 264 23.34 -40.89 46.03
CA THR A 264 24.12 -41.88 45.29
C THR A 264 24.61 -41.29 43.97
N GLU A 265 25.92 -41.35 43.74
CA GLU A 265 26.55 -41.00 42.47
C GLU A 265 27.09 -42.25 41.77
N VAL A 266 26.62 -42.49 40.54
CA VAL A 266 27.06 -43.59 39.67
C VAL A 266 27.90 -43.03 38.54
N TRP A 267 29.10 -43.58 38.37
CA TRP A 267 30.08 -43.14 37.39
C TRP A 267 30.49 -44.30 36.49
N ILE A 268 30.39 -44.14 35.18
CA ILE A 268 30.74 -45.15 34.18
C ILE A 268 31.91 -44.59 33.37
N THR A 269 33.15 -45.03 33.69
CA THR A 269 34.39 -44.29 33.33
C THR A 269 35.52 -45.09 32.65
N GLY A 270 35.32 -46.28 32.05
CA GLY A 270 36.41 -47.00 31.36
C GLY A 270 36.03 -48.18 30.45
N ASP A 271 37.03 -48.80 29.79
CA ASP A 271 36.95 -49.87 28.76
C ASP A 271 36.25 -51.16 29.21
N SER A 272 34.93 -51.09 29.40
CA SER A 272 34.12 -52.27 29.68
C SER A 272 34.02 -53.13 28.42
N ASN A 273 34.41 -54.41 28.50
CA ASN A 273 34.12 -55.43 27.47
C ASN A 273 32.60 -55.72 27.32
N VAL A 274 31.76 -55.10 28.15
CA VAL A 274 30.32 -55.35 28.24
C VAL A 274 29.55 -54.13 27.73
N THR A 275 28.87 -54.30 26.59
CA THR A 275 28.12 -53.23 25.90
C THR A 275 26.69 -53.04 26.42
N ALA A 276 26.17 -54.00 27.19
CA ALA A 276 24.82 -53.98 27.76
C ALA A 276 24.84 -54.16 29.29
N MET A 277 24.47 -53.10 30.00
CA MET A 277 24.31 -53.07 31.45
C MET A 277 22.85 -53.24 31.85
N SER A 278 22.62 -53.87 33.00
CA SER A 278 21.31 -54.05 33.63
C SER A 278 21.37 -53.56 35.07
N GLN A 279 20.71 -52.43 35.32
CA GLN A 279 20.45 -51.93 36.66
C GLN A 279 19.42 -52.87 37.34
N ASN A 280 19.90 -53.72 38.25
CA ASN A 280 19.10 -54.75 38.92
C ASN A 280 19.27 -54.74 40.45
N VAL A 281 19.68 -53.60 41.01
CA VAL A 281 19.97 -53.44 42.45
C VAL A 281 18.69 -53.18 43.25
N ALA A 282 17.84 -52.27 42.77
CA ALA A 282 16.61 -51.83 43.43
C ALA A 282 15.61 -51.31 42.39
N SER A 283 14.31 -51.31 42.73
CA SER A 283 13.23 -50.82 41.87
C SER A 283 12.23 -49.96 42.68
N PRO A 284 12.18 -48.63 42.49
CA PRO A 284 13.13 -47.81 41.74
C PRO A 284 14.49 -47.72 42.43
N PHE A 285 15.55 -47.50 41.66
CA PHE A 285 16.88 -47.18 42.16
C PHE A 285 17.04 -45.67 42.22
N VAL A 286 17.14 -45.14 43.43
CA VAL A 286 17.28 -43.72 43.71
C VAL A 286 18.74 -43.30 43.57
N LEU A 287 18.99 -42.20 42.87
CA LEU A 287 20.32 -41.61 42.67
C LEU A 287 20.25 -40.08 42.51
N ASN A 288 21.37 -39.42 42.79
CA ASN A 288 21.56 -38.00 42.49
C ASN A 288 22.25 -37.79 41.14
N ARG A 289 23.33 -38.55 40.88
CA ARG A 289 24.16 -38.37 39.68
C ARG A 289 24.34 -39.67 38.92
N LEU A 290 24.20 -39.58 37.60
CA LEU A 290 24.66 -40.60 36.67
C LEU A 290 25.63 -39.95 35.67
N GLU A 291 26.88 -40.37 35.73
CA GLU A 291 27.91 -39.93 34.80
C GLU A 291 28.26 -41.06 33.82
N VAL A 292 28.26 -40.78 32.52
CA VAL A 292 28.75 -41.69 31.47
C VAL A 292 29.83 -40.96 30.68
N THR A 293 31.09 -41.21 31.03
CA THR A 293 32.23 -40.41 30.54
C THR A 293 33.44 -41.29 30.20
N GLY A 294 34.39 -40.75 29.43
CA GLY A 294 35.71 -41.35 29.21
C GLY A 294 36.07 -41.54 27.73
N THR A 295 37.36 -41.37 27.43
CA THR A 295 37.93 -41.40 26.06
C THR A 295 38.39 -42.78 25.59
N GLY A 296 38.45 -43.78 26.48
CA GLY A 296 38.92 -45.14 26.14
C GLY A 296 37.85 -46.03 25.49
N MET A 297 36.57 -45.82 25.79
CA MET A 297 35.52 -46.75 25.37
C MET A 297 35.16 -46.61 23.88
N THR A 298 35.44 -47.66 23.11
CA THR A 298 35.18 -47.72 21.65
C THR A 298 33.82 -48.30 21.25
N ASN A 299 33.04 -48.83 22.20
CA ASN A 299 31.73 -49.46 21.93
C ASN A 299 30.56 -48.66 22.51
N ALA A 300 29.39 -48.73 21.88
CA ALA A 300 28.15 -48.14 22.41
C ALA A 300 27.78 -48.73 23.79
N VAL A 301 27.19 -47.89 24.65
CA VAL A 301 26.77 -48.25 26.01
C VAL A 301 25.25 -48.27 26.11
N SER A 302 24.67 -49.34 26.65
CA SER A 302 23.23 -49.42 26.94
C SER A 302 22.97 -49.75 28.42
N ILE A 303 22.13 -48.98 29.12
CA ILE A 303 21.69 -49.24 30.50
C ILE A 303 20.19 -49.59 30.49
N SER A 304 19.87 -50.82 30.88
CA SER A 304 18.51 -51.37 30.99
C SER A 304 18.20 -51.79 32.43
N GLY A 305 17.03 -52.38 32.70
CA GLY A 305 16.68 -52.89 34.03
C GLY A 305 15.62 -52.07 34.76
N SER A 306 15.74 -51.94 36.08
CA SER A 306 14.73 -51.27 36.92
C SER A 306 14.78 -49.74 36.76
N GLN A 307 13.74 -49.05 37.21
CA GLN A 307 13.62 -47.60 37.05
C GLN A 307 14.73 -46.84 37.79
N LEU A 308 15.39 -45.90 37.11
CA LEU A 308 16.30 -44.93 37.70
C LEU A 308 15.51 -43.70 38.18
N SER A 309 15.50 -43.43 39.48
CA SER A 309 14.79 -42.29 40.07
C SER A 309 15.76 -41.20 40.52
N PHE A 310 15.85 -40.13 39.73
CA PHE A 310 16.65 -38.96 40.02
C PHE A 310 15.99 -38.10 41.11
N GLN A 311 16.64 -38.00 42.28
CA GLN A 311 16.14 -37.25 43.45
C GLN A 311 17.23 -36.36 44.04
N ALA A 312 16.85 -35.15 44.45
CA ALA A 312 17.77 -34.24 45.13
C ALA A 312 18.14 -34.77 46.53
N ASP A 313 19.36 -34.50 46.97
CA ASP A 313 19.84 -34.88 48.31
C ASP A 313 19.51 -33.85 49.40
N GLY A 314 18.82 -32.76 49.04
CA GLY A 314 18.51 -31.61 49.89
C GLY A 314 19.42 -30.39 49.67
N THR A 315 20.54 -30.55 48.95
CA THR A 315 21.49 -29.48 48.60
C THR A 315 21.68 -29.35 47.08
N LEU A 316 21.81 -30.48 46.37
CA LEU A 316 22.11 -30.52 44.94
C LEU A 316 20.97 -31.18 44.15
N ASN A 317 20.64 -30.56 43.01
CA ASN A 317 19.73 -31.14 42.05
C ASN A 317 20.38 -32.30 41.29
N PRO A 318 19.61 -33.32 40.90
CA PRO A 318 20.11 -34.43 40.12
C PRO A 318 20.80 -34.04 38.81
N THR A 319 21.81 -34.83 38.43
CA THR A 319 22.58 -34.64 37.19
C THR A 319 22.69 -35.93 36.38
N LEU A 320 22.60 -35.80 35.06
CA LEU A 320 22.94 -36.84 34.08
C LEU A 320 23.90 -36.21 33.07
N HIS A 321 25.13 -36.70 33.00
CA HIS A 321 26.14 -36.18 32.09
C HIS A 321 26.68 -37.29 31.19
N VAL A 322 26.72 -37.01 29.89
CA VAL A 322 27.30 -37.86 28.85
C VAL A 322 28.38 -37.09 28.12
N SER A 323 29.62 -37.59 28.17
CA SER A 323 30.78 -36.94 27.53
C SER A 323 31.76 -38.01 27.02
N ARG A 324 31.54 -38.50 25.79
CA ARG A 324 32.33 -39.58 25.16
C ARG A 324 32.11 -39.67 23.65
N ASN A 325 32.98 -40.40 22.95
CA ASN A 325 33.00 -40.55 21.48
C ASN A 325 32.15 -41.72 20.92
N THR A 326 31.18 -42.24 21.70
CA THR A 326 30.28 -43.33 21.24
C THR A 326 28.88 -43.22 21.84
N ALA A 327 27.86 -43.67 21.10
CA ALA A 327 26.44 -43.59 21.47
C ALA A 327 26.08 -44.23 22.82
N VAL A 328 25.20 -43.55 23.58
CA VAL A 328 24.68 -44.01 24.88
C VAL A 328 23.17 -44.22 24.80
N THR A 329 22.68 -45.38 25.24
CA THR A 329 21.25 -45.68 25.32
C THR A 329 20.81 -45.93 26.77
N LEU A 330 19.82 -45.18 27.24
CA LEU A 330 19.12 -45.42 28.50
C LEU A 330 17.77 -46.08 28.20
N ALA A 331 17.73 -47.41 28.34
CA ALA A 331 16.53 -48.21 28.16
C ALA A 331 15.74 -48.42 29.46
N ALA A 332 16.37 -48.23 30.62
CA ALA A 332 15.67 -48.17 31.91
C ALA A 332 14.72 -46.98 31.96
N ASN A 333 13.56 -47.14 32.61
CA ASN A 333 12.65 -46.01 32.86
C ASN A 333 13.34 -44.98 33.75
N LEU A 334 13.09 -43.70 33.51
CA LEU A 334 13.61 -42.58 34.30
C LEU A 334 12.47 -41.93 35.08
N ASN A 335 12.65 -41.68 36.37
CA ASN A 335 11.74 -40.88 37.18
C ASN A 335 12.44 -39.61 37.67
N LEU A 336 11.96 -38.45 37.22
CA LEU A 336 12.47 -37.13 37.59
C LEU A 336 11.64 -36.60 38.77
N ALA A 337 11.98 -36.97 39.99
CA ALA A 337 11.26 -36.48 41.18
C ALA A 337 11.59 -35.00 41.45
N ASN A 338 12.80 -34.58 41.11
CA ASN A 338 13.30 -33.21 41.19
C ASN A 338 13.89 -32.78 39.83
N GLN A 339 14.30 -31.51 39.72
CA GLN A 339 14.94 -30.99 38.51
C GLN A 339 16.16 -31.82 38.12
N LEU A 340 16.22 -32.27 36.87
CA LEU A 340 17.37 -32.95 36.29
C LEU A 340 18.12 -31.99 35.36
N THR A 341 19.40 -31.78 35.63
CA THR A 341 20.34 -31.21 34.67
C THR A 341 20.91 -32.33 33.81
N LEU A 342 20.62 -32.29 32.51
CA LEU A 342 21.12 -33.20 31.49
C LEU A 342 22.18 -32.50 30.65
N THR A 343 23.43 -32.95 30.72
CA THR A 343 24.53 -32.44 29.89
C THR A 343 24.95 -33.51 28.89
N VAL A 344 25.00 -33.17 27.60
CA VAL A 344 25.52 -34.05 26.54
C VAL A 344 26.52 -33.26 25.73
N ASP A 345 27.79 -33.61 25.81
CA ASP A 345 28.88 -32.91 25.12
C ASP A 345 29.12 -33.50 23.73
N ASP A 346 29.68 -32.70 22.81
CA ASP A 346 30.01 -33.10 21.44
C ASP A 346 31.52 -33.31 21.30
N LEU A 347 31.95 -34.56 21.11
CA LEU A 347 33.35 -34.91 20.85
C LEU A 347 33.44 -35.87 19.65
N ALA A 348 33.75 -35.28 18.49
CA ALA A 348 34.26 -35.90 17.27
C ALA A 348 33.35 -36.82 16.41
N SER A 349 32.11 -37.19 16.77
CA SER A 349 31.28 -38.01 15.84
C SER A 349 29.76 -37.89 15.86
N GLY A 350 29.16 -36.94 16.59
CA GLY A 350 27.70 -36.85 16.71
C GLY A 350 27.12 -37.82 17.75
N ASP A 351 27.77 -37.89 18.90
CA ASP A 351 27.48 -38.86 19.95
C ASP A 351 26.17 -38.56 20.68
N ASP A 352 25.12 -39.27 20.25
CA ASP A 352 23.76 -39.16 20.75
C ASP A 352 23.57 -39.87 22.11
N LEU A 353 22.86 -39.20 23.04
CA LEU A 353 22.17 -39.89 24.13
C LEU A 353 20.77 -40.29 23.66
N THR A 354 20.45 -41.58 23.61
CA THR A 354 19.09 -42.06 23.36
C THR A 354 18.42 -42.51 24.67
N VAL A 355 17.33 -41.87 25.06
CA VAL A 355 16.45 -42.32 26.15
C VAL A 355 15.26 -43.05 25.54
N SER A 356 15.29 -44.38 25.58
CA SER A 356 14.22 -45.23 25.07
C SER A 356 13.26 -45.72 26.16
N GLY A 357 13.68 -45.67 27.43
CA GLY A 357 12.80 -45.92 28.58
C GLY A 357 11.78 -44.79 28.79
N GLN A 358 10.69 -45.06 29.52
CA GLN A 358 9.70 -44.03 29.88
C GLN A 358 10.30 -43.03 30.86
N VAL A 359 10.10 -41.74 30.60
CA VAL A 359 10.36 -40.64 31.54
C VAL A 359 9.06 -40.31 32.30
N THR A 360 9.13 -40.24 33.62
CA THR A 360 8.03 -39.87 34.52
C THR A 360 8.47 -38.82 35.55
N GLY A 361 7.52 -38.29 36.33
CA GLY A 361 7.81 -37.38 37.45
C GLY A 361 7.56 -35.89 37.13
N SER A 362 7.63 -35.03 38.14
CA SER A 362 7.29 -33.61 38.06
C SER A 362 8.49 -32.66 38.01
N GLY A 363 9.71 -33.18 38.14
CA GLY A 363 10.93 -32.38 38.08
C GLY A 363 11.19 -31.80 36.69
N ASN A 364 11.76 -30.59 36.62
CA ASN A 364 12.10 -29.96 35.34
C ASN A 364 13.28 -30.67 34.66
N LEU A 365 13.35 -30.67 33.34
CA LEU A 365 14.48 -31.15 32.57
C LEU A 365 15.24 -29.97 31.95
N LEU A 366 16.51 -29.80 32.30
CA LEU A 366 17.39 -28.76 31.76
C LEU A 366 18.48 -29.41 30.90
N LYS A 367 18.46 -29.19 29.58
CA LYS A 367 19.44 -29.72 28.62
C LYS A 367 20.56 -28.71 28.34
N TYR A 368 21.79 -29.12 28.59
CA TYR A 368 23.04 -28.42 28.29
C TYR A 368 23.97 -29.29 27.43
N GLY A 369 25.12 -28.72 27.03
CA GLY A 369 26.11 -29.37 26.16
C GLY A 369 25.68 -29.38 24.68
N ALA A 370 26.66 -29.37 23.78
CA ALA A 370 26.45 -29.24 22.33
C ALA A 370 25.83 -30.47 21.66
N GLY A 371 25.95 -31.65 22.30
CA GLY A 371 25.48 -32.92 21.76
C GLY A 371 23.95 -33.08 21.74
N ASN A 372 23.49 -34.12 21.06
CA ASN A 372 22.08 -34.39 20.82
C ASN A 372 21.53 -35.43 21.83
N ALA A 373 20.38 -35.13 22.42
CA ALA A 373 19.64 -36.05 23.29
C ALA A 373 18.34 -36.46 22.59
N VAL A 374 18.16 -37.74 22.31
CA VAL A 374 17.02 -38.32 21.61
C VAL A 374 16.08 -38.98 22.63
N PHE A 375 14.87 -38.44 22.79
CA PHE A 375 13.85 -38.97 23.69
C PHE A 375 12.79 -39.71 22.86
N ASN A 376 12.80 -41.05 22.99
CA ASN A 376 11.93 -41.95 22.22
C ASN A 376 10.93 -42.75 23.08
N GLY A 377 11.01 -42.62 24.41
CA GLY A 377 10.10 -43.26 25.34
C GLY A 377 8.66 -42.72 25.29
N SER A 378 7.70 -43.53 25.73
CA SER A 378 6.31 -43.08 25.96
C SER A 378 6.20 -42.35 27.31
N ASN A 379 6.41 -41.03 27.31
CA ASN A 379 6.72 -40.28 28.53
C ASN A 379 5.48 -39.74 29.25
N GLY A 380 4.33 -40.41 29.11
CA GLY A 380 3.03 -39.90 29.58
C GLY A 380 2.97 -39.54 31.06
N GLY A 381 3.80 -40.14 31.92
CA GLY A 381 3.87 -39.80 33.35
C GLY A 381 4.77 -38.60 33.70
N PHE A 382 5.41 -37.94 32.74
CA PHE A 382 6.26 -36.78 32.95
C PHE A 382 5.44 -35.48 32.91
N SER A 383 5.52 -34.63 33.92
CA SER A 383 4.77 -33.37 34.05
C SER A 383 5.63 -32.11 34.22
N GLY A 384 6.95 -32.24 34.32
CA GLY A 384 7.87 -31.11 34.50
C GLY A 384 8.03 -30.24 33.24
N SER A 385 8.52 -29.01 33.44
CA SER A 385 8.92 -28.11 32.35
C SER A 385 10.25 -28.56 31.73
N ILE A 386 10.47 -28.16 30.48
CA ILE A 386 11.67 -28.50 29.71
C ILE A 386 12.38 -27.22 29.29
N VAL A 387 13.69 -27.17 29.49
CA VAL A 387 14.54 -26.05 29.06
C VAL A 387 15.70 -26.61 28.25
N VAL A 388 15.84 -26.19 27.00
CA VAL A 388 16.99 -26.53 26.14
C VAL A 388 17.90 -25.31 26.08
N ASN A 389 19.00 -25.35 26.81
CA ASN A 389 19.99 -24.27 26.86
C ASN A 389 21.05 -24.39 25.77
N ALA A 390 21.46 -25.61 25.42
CA ALA A 390 22.46 -25.86 24.39
C ALA A 390 22.26 -27.22 23.70
N GLY A 391 22.77 -27.32 22.48
CA GLY A 391 22.71 -28.55 21.68
C GLY A 391 21.29 -28.88 21.23
N THR A 392 21.06 -30.14 20.88
CA THR A 392 19.75 -30.59 20.35
C THR A 392 19.04 -31.51 21.34
N LEU A 393 17.75 -31.27 21.58
CA LEU A 393 16.82 -32.26 22.12
C LEU A 393 15.95 -32.75 20.96
N THR A 394 16.13 -34.01 20.57
CA THR A 394 15.33 -34.66 19.53
C THR A 394 14.23 -35.50 20.16
N VAL A 395 13.02 -35.44 19.62
CA VAL A 395 11.90 -36.27 20.05
C VAL A 395 11.35 -37.12 18.89
N GLY A 396 11.30 -38.43 19.12
CA GLY A 396 10.84 -39.44 18.16
C GLY A 396 9.76 -40.34 18.75
N GLY A 397 8.68 -40.63 18.03
CA GLY A 397 7.72 -41.62 18.52
C GLY A 397 6.55 -41.90 17.60
N ASN A 398 6.06 -43.14 17.65
CA ASN A 398 4.79 -43.54 17.04
C ASN A 398 3.65 -42.62 17.55
N ALA A 399 2.67 -42.31 16.70
CA ALA A 399 1.77 -41.15 16.75
C ALA A 399 0.94 -40.89 18.05
N ASN A 400 1.11 -41.69 19.12
CA ASN A 400 0.33 -41.63 20.37
C ASN A 400 1.19 -41.67 21.67
N ALA A 401 2.50 -41.39 21.62
CA ALA A 401 3.42 -41.69 22.73
C ALA A 401 3.75 -40.55 23.73
N TYR A 402 3.26 -39.32 23.55
CA TYR A 402 3.58 -38.17 24.43
C TYR A 402 5.08 -38.07 24.79
N PRO A 403 6.00 -37.91 23.83
CA PRO A 403 7.44 -37.93 24.09
C PRO A 403 7.93 -36.81 25.01
N LEU A 404 7.17 -35.72 25.19
CA LEU A 404 7.44 -34.68 26.19
C LEU A 404 6.50 -34.75 27.41
N GLY A 405 5.71 -35.81 27.54
CA GLY A 405 4.79 -36.11 28.64
C GLY A 405 3.36 -35.57 28.53
N THR A 406 2.51 -35.86 29.54
CA THR A 406 1.07 -35.51 29.53
C THR A 406 0.66 -34.34 30.44
N ALA A 407 -0.43 -33.70 30.01
CA ALA A 407 -1.13 -32.51 30.50
C ALA A 407 -1.00 -32.10 31.99
N SER A 408 -0.20 -31.06 32.22
CA SER A 408 -0.45 -29.97 33.18
C SER A 408 0.27 -28.74 32.64
N ALA A 409 -0.20 -27.52 32.95
CA ALA A 409 0.37 -26.27 32.44
C ALA A 409 1.89 -26.21 32.66
N ARG A 410 2.68 -26.51 31.62
CA ARG A 410 4.14 -26.52 31.64
C ARG A 410 4.69 -25.61 30.56
N THR A 411 5.97 -25.31 30.68
CA THR A 411 6.72 -24.55 29.69
C THR A 411 7.72 -25.45 28.96
N VAL A 412 7.86 -25.23 27.66
CA VAL A 412 8.98 -25.75 26.86
C VAL A 412 9.78 -24.56 26.37
N THR A 413 10.93 -24.32 26.99
CA THR A 413 11.79 -23.17 26.71
C THR A 413 13.00 -23.62 25.89
N ILE A 414 13.30 -22.88 24.82
CA ILE A 414 14.45 -23.10 23.96
C ILE A 414 15.26 -21.80 23.94
N ASN A 415 16.37 -21.79 24.67
CA ASN A 415 17.26 -20.64 24.77
C ASN A 415 18.24 -20.59 23.60
N ALA A 416 18.94 -19.47 23.44
CA ALA A 416 19.97 -19.30 22.43
C ALA A 416 21.04 -20.40 22.55
N GLY A 417 21.36 -21.04 21.43
CA GLY A 417 22.23 -22.24 21.39
C GLY A 417 21.50 -23.58 21.53
N GLY A 418 20.24 -23.57 21.97
CA GLY A 418 19.38 -24.75 22.05
C GLY A 418 18.55 -25.00 20.79
N THR A 419 18.36 -26.27 20.46
CA THR A 419 17.46 -26.73 19.39
C THR A 419 16.52 -27.83 19.90
N LEU A 420 15.22 -27.70 19.64
CA LEU A 420 14.26 -28.80 19.79
C LEU A 420 13.90 -29.34 18.41
N THR A 421 14.04 -30.63 18.18
CA THR A 421 13.75 -31.27 16.88
C THR A 421 12.71 -32.37 17.05
N ALA A 422 11.59 -32.28 16.33
CA ALA A 422 10.66 -33.40 16.21
C ALA A 422 11.02 -34.26 14.97
N LEU A 423 11.15 -35.58 15.14
CA LEU A 423 11.40 -36.49 14.01
C LEU A 423 10.19 -36.57 13.07
N ALA A 424 10.46 -36.84 11.79
CA ALA A 424 9.41 -37.05 10.78
C ALA A 424 8.48 -38.22 11.19
N GLY A 425 7.16 -37.97 11.20
CA GLY A 425 6.13 -38.93 11.62
C GLY A 425 5.73 -38.87 13.10
N SER A 426 6.49 -38.15 13.94
CA SER A 426 6.10 -37.85 15.33
C SER A 426 4.91 -36.91 15.36
N HIS A 427 3.71 -37.45 15.49
CA HIS A 427 2.51 -36.64 15.69
C HIS A 427 2.55 -36.06 17.10
N ASN A 428 2.54 -34.73 17.18
CA ASN A 428 2.19 -34.00 18.39
C ASN A 428 3.00 -34.36 19.66
N PRO A 429 4.30 -34.03 19.71
CA PRO A 429 5.17 -34.29 20.86
C PRO A 429 4.68 -33.63 22.16
N PHE A 430 3.80 -32.64 22.04
CA PHE A 430 3.20 -31.88 23.13
C PHE A 430 1.88 -32.45 23.68
N GLY A 431 1.32 -33.49 23.06
CA GLY A 431 0.10 -34.18 23.52
C GLY A 431 -1.23 -33.57 23.04
N THR A 432 -2.29 -34.39 22.97
CA THR A 432 -3.63 -33.99 22.46
C THR A 432 -4.55 -33.56 23.62
N GLY A 433 -5.22 -32.41 23.56
CA GLY A 433 -6.28 -32.03 24.51
C GLY A 433 -6.09 -30.67 25.19
N THR A 434 -6.70 -30.46 26.39
CA THR A 434 -6.72 -29.21 27.17
C THR A 434 -5.42 -28.91 27.96
N GLY A 435 -4.33 -29.63 27.69
CA GLY A 435 -3.08 -29.56 28.47
C GLY A 435 -1.83 -29.33 27.64
N VAL A 436 -1.94 -28.53 26.58
CA VAL A 436 -0.84 -28.18 25.67
C VAL A 436 0.11 -27.17 26.34
N PRO A 437 1.44 -27.32 26.24
CA PRO A 437 2.41 -26.41 26.86
C PRO A 437 2.40 -25.00 26.26
N THR A 438 2.89 -24.03 27.04
CA THR A 438 3.40 -22.78 26.49
C THR A 438 4.80 -23.04 25.93
N VAL A 439 5.01 -22.72 24.66
CA VAL A 439 6.33 -22.83 24.01
C VAL A 439 7.00 -21.47 24.09
N ILE A 440 8.24 -21.42 24.59
CA ILE A 440 9.04 -20.20 24.72
C ILE A 440 10.31 -20.35 23.86
N ILE A 441 10.46 -19.50 22.85
CA ILE A 441 11.64 -19.42 21.99
C ILE A 441 12.45 -18.18 22.38
N ASN A 442 13.50 -18.36 23.17
CA ASN A 442 14.36 -17.28 23.64
C ASN A 442 15.67 -17.28 22.86
N GLY A 443 15.60 -16.96 21.56
CA GLY A 443 16.74 -16.98 20.63
C GLY A 443 17.14 -18.36 20.10
N GLY A 444 16.53 -19.44 20.59
CA GLY A 444 16.78 -20.82 20.13
C GLY A 444 16.04 -21.21 18.84
N THR A 445 16.17 -22.49 18.47
CA THR A 445 15.52 -23.06 17.27
C THR A 445 14.55 -24.18 17.61
N MET A 446 13.35 -24.17 17.01
CA MET A 446 12.44 -25.31 17.00
C MET A 446 12.28 -25.83 15.57
N ASN A 447 12.65 -27.08 15.35
CA ASN A 447 12.40 -27.80 14.10
C ASN A 447 11.09 -28.58 14.25
N THR A 448 10.05 -28.14 13.54
CA THR A 448 8.73 -28.78 13.57
C THR A 448 8.69 -30.04 12.70
N ALA A 449 7.66 -30.84 12.93
CA ALA A 449 7.20 -31.91 12.05
C ALA A 449 5.66 -31.78 11.96
N GLN A 450 4.93 -32.82 11.57
CA GLN A 450 3.46 -32.73 11.51
C GLN A 450 2.80 -32.57 12.90
N TYR A 451 1.86 -31.63 12.99
CA TYR A 451 0.93 -31.40 14.10
C TYR A 451 1.56 -31.04 15.45
N GLN A 452 2.35 -29.98 15.49
CA GLN A 452 2.86 -29.40 16.74
C GLN A 452 1.77 -28.55 17.39
N HIS A 453 1.06 -29.09 18.39
CA HIS A 453 0.00 -28.34 19.04
C HIS A 453 0.57 -27.35 20.04
N THR A 454 0.11 -26.11 20.00
CA THR A 454 0.32 -25.15 21.09
C THR A 454 -0.90 -24.24 21.24
N THR A 455 -1.08 -23.67 22.44
CA THR A 455 -2.04 -22.60 22.70
C THR A 455 -1.35 -21.24 22.74
N ASN A 456 -0.14 -21.20 23.32
CA ASN A 456 0.64 -19.99 23.54
C ASN A 456 2.06 -20.21 23.03
N LEU A 457 2.52 -19.29 22.19
CA LEU A 457 3.90 -19.20 21.72
C LEU A 457 4.46 -17.86 22.18
N ASP A 458 5.57 -17.90 22.91
CA ASP A 458 6.29 -16.71 23.36
C ASP A 458 7.67 -16.68 22.71
N MET A 459 8.09 -15.55 22.13
CA MET A 459 9.33 -15.43 21.39
C MET A 459 10.11 -14.15 21.74
N THR A 460 11.40 -14.31 22.04
CA THR A 460 12.38 -13.22 22.13
C THR A 460 13.45 -13.48 21.07
N GLY A 461 13.11 -13.22 19.81
CA GLY A 461 13.87 -13.68 18.64
C GLY A 461 13.74 -15.19 18.39
N GLY A 462 14.73 -15.78 17.72
CA GLY A 462 14.79 -17.22 17.44
C GLY A 462 13.93 -17.68 16.26
N THR A 463 13.89 -18.99 16.01
CA THR A 463 13.30 -19.55 14.76
C THR A 463 12.47 -20.80 15.01
N ILE A 464 11.31 -20.87 14.38
CA ILE A 464 10.52 -22.08 14.17
C ILE A 464 10.56 -22.41 12.68
N LYS A 465 11.04 -23.61 12.33
CA LYS A 465 11.21 -24.03 10.94
C LYS A 465 10.82 -25.49 10.73
N PRO A 466 10.39 -25.88 9.52
CA PRO A 466 10.00 -27.27 9.28
C PRO A 466 11.23 -28.16 9.11
N THR A 467 11.10 -29.44 9.47
CA THR A 467 12.12 -30.48 9.18
C THR A 467 12.04 -31.00 7.74
N GLY A 468 10.99 -30.65 6.99
CA GLY A 468 10.75 -31.06 5.60
C GLY A 468 9.48 -30.46 5.00
N ALA A 469 8.90 -31.11 3.99
CA ALA A 469 7.60 -30.71 3.44
C ALA A 469 6.47 -31.10 4.42
N GLU A 470 5.90 -30.13 5.11
CA GLU A 470 4.91 -30.39 6.17
C GLU A 470 3.46 -30.16 5.70
N ALA A 471 2.61 -31.15 5.97
CA ALA A 471 1.17 -31.02 5.73
C ALA A 471 0.54 -29.99 6.66
N ASP A 472 0.87 -29.98 7.96
CA ASP A 472 0.41 -29.02 8.98
C ASP A 472 1.49 -28.94 10.06
N GLY A 473 2.36 -27.94 10.05
CA GLY A 473 3.53 -27.86 10.93
C GLY A 473 3.16 -27.46 12.37
N LEU A 474 2.91 -26.17 12.57
CA LEU A 474 2.39 -25.62 13.82
C LEU A 474 0.86 -25.60 13.78
N ASP A 475 0.23 -25.99 14.87
CA ASP A 475 -1.23 -26.12 14.94
C ASP A 475 -1.78 -25.45 16.21
N MET A 476 -2.40 -24.29 16.04
CA MET A 476 -2.88 -23.45 17.13
C MET A 476 -4.24 -23.97 17.63
N ARG A 477 -4.23 -24.64 18.78
CA ARG A 477 -5.39 -25.27 19.42
C ARG A 477 -5.72 -24.56 20.73
N GLY A 478 -6.98 -24.21 20.93
CA GLY A 478 -7.44 -23.48 22.12
C GLY A 478 -8.23 -22.22 21.74
N ALA A 479 -8.95 -21.67 22.71
CA ALA A 479 -9.65 -20.40 22.58
C ALA A 479 -9.59 -19.69 23.95
N PRO A 480 -8.83 -18.60 24.11
CA PRO A 480 -7.97 -17.93 23.11
C PRO A 480 -6.60 -18.62 22.91
N SER A 481 -5.98 -18.41 21.74
CA SER A 481 -4.57 -18.77 21.47
C SER A 481 -3.76 -17.50 21.17
N THR A 482 -2.51 -17.44 21.63
CA THR A 482 -1.66 -16.24 21.47
C THR A 482 -0.27 -16.58 20.93
N VAL A 483 0.27 -15.68 20.11
CA VAL A 483 1.68 -15.61 19.73
C VAL A 483 2.19 -14.26 20.21
N THR A 484 3.06 -14.26 21.20
CA THR A 484 3.65 -13.06 21.78
C THR A 484 5.10 -12.97 21.34
N THR A 485 5.52 -11.81 20.83
CA THR A 485 6.94 -11.51 20.62
C THR A 485 7.36 -10.35 21.50
N HIS A 486 8.43 -10.54 22.28
CA HIS A 486 9.02 -9.49 23.11
C HIS A 486 10.00 -8.64 22.31
N ALA A 487 10.19 -7.40 22.77
CA ALA A 487 11.15 -6.47 22.18
C ALA A 487 12.56 -7.10 22.21
N SER A 488 13.18 -7.23 21.03
CA SER A 488 14.46 -7.89 20.84
C SER A 488 15.25 -7.23 19.71
N ALA A 489 16.58 -7.37 19.75
CA ALA A 489 17.44 -7.02 18.60
C ALA A 489 17.41 -8.08 17.50
N ASN A 490 16.94 -9.29 17.83
CA ASN A 490 16.86 -10.42 16.91
C ASN A 490 15.42 -10.63 16.45
N GLN A 491 15.23 -10.80 15.14
CA GLN A 491 13.96 -11.17 14.54
C GLN A 491 13.46 -12.53 15.05
N ALA A 492 12.18 -12.63 15.41
CA ALA A 492 11.49 -13.89 15.56
C ALA A 492 11.01 -14.39 14.18
N THR A 493 11.27 -15.65 13.84
CA THR A 493 10.89 -16.22 12.55
C THR A 493 10.04 -17.46 12.71
N ILE A 494 8.89 -17.52 12.03
CA ILE A 494 8.07 -18.74 11.87
C ILE A 494 7.97 -19.05 10.38
N SER A 495 8.74 -20.04 9.95
CA SER A 495 8.77 -20.54 8.57
C SER A 495 7.95 -21.82 8.37
N SER A 496 7.59 -22.50 9.47
CA SER A 496 6.67 -23.64 9.42
C SER A 496 5.26 -23.20 9.05
N LYS A 497 4.54 -24.04 8.29
CA LYS A 497 3.11 -23.85 8.03
C LYS A 497 2.35 -23.80 9.35
N MET A 498 1.50 -22.78 9.54
CA MET A 498 0.68 -22.61 10.74
C MET A 498 -0.80 -22.84 10.42
N THR A 499 -1.45 -23.74 11.16
CA THR A 499 -2.90 -23.93 11.13
C THR A 499 -3.56 -23.15 12.26
N ILE A 500 -4.48 -22.24 11.93
CA ILE A 500 -5.28 -21.46 12.87
C ILE A 500 -6.72 -21.97 12.88
N ARG A 501 -7.15 -22.57 14.00
CA ARG A 501 -8.52 -23.13 14.13
C ARG A 501 -9.53 -22.14 14.69
N ASN A 502 -9.08 -21.24 15.54
CA ASN A 502 -9.83 -20.13 16.10
C ASN A 502 -9.07 -18.82 15.84
N THR A 503 -9.61 -17.69 16.27
CA THR A 503 -8.87 -16.42 16.23
C THR A 503 -7.63 -16.49 17.11
N VAL A 504 -6.45 -16.30 16.50
CA VAL A 504 -5.16 -16.19 17.21
C VAL A 504 -4.81 -14.71 17.41
N VAL A 505 -4.31 -14.35 18.59
CA VAL A 505 -3.79 -12.99 18.83
C VAL A 505 -2.27 -13.01 18.63
N PHE A 506 -1.77 -12.21 17.69
CA PHE A 506 -0.35 -11.92 17.52
C PHE A 506 -0.03 -10.60 18.25
N ASP A 507 0.55 -10.69 19.44
CA ASP A 507 0.99 -9.53 20.20
C ASP A 507 2.49 -9.29 19.99
N VAL A 508 2.80 -8.32 19.13
CA VAL A 508 4.16 -8.11 18.64
C VAL A 508 4.72 -6.81 19.21
N ALA A 509 5.59 -6.91 20.21
CA ALA A 509 6.30 -5.76 20.75
C ALA A 509 7.33 -5.21 19.75
N ASP A 510 7.59 -3.91 19.83
CA ASP A 510 8.57 -3.22 18.99
C ASP A 510 9.96 -3.34 19.62
N GLY A 511 10.86 -4.05 18.92
CA GLY A 511 12.26 -4.20 19.27
C GLY A 511 13.18 -3.32 18.42
N SER A 512 14.48 -3.59 18.46
CA SER A 512 15.43 -2.96 17.53
C SER A 512 15.62 -3.75 16.23
N ALA A 513 14.97 -4.91 16.09
CA ALA A 513 14.93 -5.68 14.86
C ALA A 513 14.14 -4.93 13.77
N ALA A 514 14.61 -4.94 12.52
CA ALA A 514 13.90 -4.30 11.41
C ALA A 514 12.55 -4.97 11.07
N THR A 515 12.33 -6.18 11.57
CA THR A 515 11.06 -6.91 11.49
C THR A 515 11.04 -7.81 12.72
N ASP A 516 10.13 -7.53 13.64
CA ASP A 516 10.05 -8.20 14.94
C ASP A 516 9.54 -9.64 14.80
N LEU A 517 8.54 -9.85 13.93
CA LEU A 517 8.02 -11.17 13.59
C LEU A 517 7.95 -11.36 12.07
N LEU A 518 8.70 -12.34 11.55
CA LEU A 518 8.60 -12.82 10.17
C LEU A 518 7.79 -14.12 10.10
N MET A 519 6.63 -14.07 9.48
CA MET A 519 5.80 -15.23 9.11
C MET A 519 6.05 -15.60 7.65
N SER A 520 6.99 -16.52 7.42
CA SER A 520 7.31 -17.02 6.07
C SER A 520 6.61 -18.33 5.72
N GLY A 521 6.12 -19.06 6.72
CA GLY A 521 5.26 -20.23 6.51
C GLY A 521 3.82 -19.83 6.12
N ALA A 522 3.15 -20.68 5.33
CA ALA A 522 1.74 -20.47 4.99
C ALA A 522 0.85 -20.53 6.24
N MET A 523 -0.17 -19.68 6.31
CA MET A 523 -1.18 -19.69 7.38
C MET A 523 -2.53 -20.17 6.82
N VAL A 524 -3.09 -21.24 7.40
CA VAL A 524 -4.30 -21.91 6.89
C VAL A 524 -5.31 -22.19 8.00
N GLY A 525 -6.54 -22.56 7.65
CA GLY A 525 -7.52 -23.06 8.59
C GLY A 525 -8.79 -22.22 8.67
N PRO A 526 -9.76 -22.60 9.51
CA PRO A 526 -11.04 -21.90 9.58
C PRO A 526 -10.99 -20.58 10.35
N GLY A 527 -9.98 -20.40 11.21
CA GLY A 527 -9.81 -19.22 12.06
C GLY A 527 -9.33 -17.97 11.33
N GLY A 528 -9.24 -16.87 12.08
CA GLY A 528 -8.62 -15.60 11.67
C GLY A 528 -7.52 -15.20 12.64
N PHE A 529 -7.04 -13.96 12.58
CA PHE A 529 -6.10 -13.46 13.59
C PHE A 529 -6.26 -11.98 13.90
N THR A 530 -5.86 -11.59 15.11
CA THR A 530 -5.76 -10.21 15.56
C THR A 530 -4.29 -9.84 15.76
N LYS A 531 -3.81 -8.78 15.12
CA LYS A 531 -2.48 -8.20 15.34
C LYS A 531 -2.57 -7.05 16.35
N THR A 532 -1.81 -7.16 17.44
CA THR A 532 -1.63 -6.15 18.49
C THR A 532 -0.14 -5.85 18.70
N GLY A 533 0.18 -4.93 19.61
CA GLY A 533 1.55 -4.51 19.91
C GLY A 533 2.13 -3.56 18.85
N ALA A 534 3.13 -2.77 19.23
CA ALA A 534 3.68 -1.69 18.41
C ALA A 534 4.58 -2.16 17.25
N GLY A 535 5.12 -3.38 17.31
CA GLY A 535 6.12 -3.88 16.37
C GLY A 535 5.55 -4.29 15.01
N LEU A 536 6.48 -4.58 14.08
CA LEU A 536 6.23 -5.03 12.72
C LEU A 536 6.12 -6.55 12.65
N MET A 537 4.96 -7.02 12.17
CA MET A 537 4.75 -8.39 11.69
C MET A 537 4.76 -8.41 10.16
N SER A 538 5.65 -9.18 9.54
CA SER A 538 5.74 -9.33 8.08
C SER A 538 5.32 -10.73 7.65
N THR A 539 4.36 -10.84 6.72
CA THR A 539 3.90 -12.12 6.16
C THR A 539 4.39 -12.30 4.72
N THR A 540 5.35 -13.21 4.52
CA THR A 540 5.82 -13.60 3.18
C THR A 540 5.24 -14.96 2.75
N GLY A 541 4.75 -15.76 3.70
CA GLY A 541 3.96 -16.95 3.42
C GLY A 541 2.53 -16.62 2.96
N VAL A 542 1.92 -17.52 2.18
CA VAL A 542 0.53 -17.35 1.70
C VAL A 542 -0.45 -17.47 2.86
N LEU A 543 -1.34 -16.48 3.01
CA LEU A 543 -2.48 -16.51 3.91
C LEU A 543 -3.70 -17.09 3.18
N SER A 544 -4.18 -18.26 3.62
CA SER A 544 -5.28 -19.00 2.98
C SER A 544 -6.31 -19.55 3.98
N PHE A 545 -6.53 -18.85 5.08
CA PHE A 545 -7.54 -19.17 6.09
C PHE A 545 -8.90 -18.51 5.80
N THR A 546 -9.97 -18.95 6.47
CA THR A 546 -11.32 -18.42 6.18
C THR A 546 -11.80 -17.29 7.09
N GLY A 547 -11.24 -17.18 8.31
CA GLY A 547 -11.57 -16.09 9.24
C GLY A 547 -11.00 -14.74 8.82
N GLY A 548 -11.40 -13.68 9.52
CA GLY A 548 -10.95 -12.31 9.25
C GLY A 548 -9.58 -11.97 9.85
N ILE A 549 -9.01 -10.87 9.39
CA ILE A 549 -7.83 -10.24 9.98
C ILE A 549 -8.28 -8.98 10.71
N THR A 550 -7.90 -8.83 11.97
CA THR A 550 -8.08 -7.57 12.72
C THR A 550 -6.71 -6.99 13.06
N VAL A 551 -6.50 -5.69 12.86
CA VAL A 551 -5.29 -4.99 13.28
C VAL A 551 -5.67 -3.86 14.23
N THR A 552 -5.14 -3.86 15.44
CA THR A 552 -5.42 -2.82 16.45
C THR A 552 -4.20 -1.96 16.78
N GLY A 553 -2.98 -2.42 16.47
CA GLY A 553 -1.74 -1.69 16.73
C GLY A 553 -0.54 -2.19 15.91
N GLY A 554 0.50 -1.34 15.84
CA GLY A 554 1.73 -1.62 15.10
C GLY A 554 1.53 -1.73 13.59
N THR A 555 2.41 -2.47 12.92
CA THR A 555 2.33 -2.69 11.46
C THR A 555 2.18 -4.16 11.13
N LEU A 556 1.21 -4.48 10.27
CA LEU A 556 1.12 -5.76 9.55
C LEU A 556 1.53 -5.53 8.10
N LYS A 557 2.67 -6.07 7.68
CA LYS A 557 3.14 -6.03 6.30
C LYS A 557 2.74 -7.31 5.57
N ILE A 558 1.92 -7.19 4.53
CA ILE A 558 1.47 -8.31 3.70
C ILE A 558 2.30 -8.34 2.42
N ALA A 559 3.18 -9.32 2.29
CA ALA A 559 4.22 -9.39 1.27
C ALA A 559 4.06 -10.57 0.29
N ASN A 560 2.83 -11.02 0.07
CA ASN A 560 2.50 -12.04 -0.92
C ASN A 560 1.06 -11.86 -1.44
N THR A 561 0.72 -12.52 -2.55
CA THR A 561 -0.67 -12.68 -3.00
C THR A 561 -1.37 -13.71 -2.13
N ASN A 562 -2.52 -13.35 -1.56
CA ASN A 562 -3.22 -14.19 -0.59
C ASN A 562 -4.56 -14.71 -1.11
N THR A 563 -5.15 -15.67 -0.40
CA THR A 563 -6.42 -16.30 -0.75
C THR A 563 -7.42 -16.39 0.40
N PHE A 564 -7.15 -15.76 1.56
CA PHE A 564 -8.07 -15.73 2.69
C PHE A 564 -9.45 -15.19 2.31
N SER A 565 -10.52 -15.66 2.98
CA SER A 565 -11.90 -15.26 2.63
C SER A 565 -12.55 -14.29 3.60
N GLY A 566 -12.05 -14.17 4.84
CA GLY A 566 -12.59 -13.23 5.82
C GLY A 566 -12.30 -11.77 5.48
N GLY A 567 -12.97 -10.86 6.17
CA GLY A 567 -12.74 -9.42 6.02
C GLY A 567 -11.41 -8.97 6.65
N LEU A 568 -10.94 -7.80 6.23
CA LEU A 568 -9.82 -7.09 6.87
C LEU A 568 -10.35 -5.89 7.65
N ASP A 569 -10.16 -5.88 8.96
CA ASP A 569 -10.59 -4.81 9.85
C ASP A 569 -9.39 -4.13 10.52
N ILE A 570 -9.00 -2.97 10.00
CA ILE A 570 -7.91 -2.15 10.53
C ILE A 570 -8.52 -1.20 11.56
N GLN A 571 -8.70 -1.65 12.79
CA GLN A 571 -9.24 -0.84 13.88
C GLN A 571 -8.25 0.23 14.35
N GLY A 572 -6.95 -0.07 14.24
CA GLY A 572 -5.82 0.82 14.53
C GLY A 572 -4.55 0.33 13.83
N GLY A 573 -3.42 0.99 14.07
CA GLY A 573 -2.14 0.63 13.43
C GLY A 573 -2.15 0.79 11.91
N THR A 574 -1.25 0.05 11.24
CA THR A 574 -1.05 0.10 9.79
C THR A 574 -1.06 -1.29 9.17
N VAL A 575 -1.78 -1.48 8.06
CA VAL A 575 -1.55 -2.59 7.13
C VAL A 575 -0.77 -2.04 5.94
N GLN A 576 0.43 -2.57 5.72
CA GLN A 576 1.27 -2.20 4.58
C GLN A 576 1.28 -3.33 3.55
N LEU A 577 1.02 -3.01 2.28
CA LEU A 577 1.12 -3.96 1.18
C LEU A 577 2.52 -3.93 0.56
N ALA A 578 3.08 -5.08 0.22
CA ALA A 578 4.38 -5.18 -0.45
C ALA A 578 4.33 -6.01 -1.75
N TYR A 579 3.13 -6.38 -2.19
CA TYR A 579 2.90 -7.06 -3.46
C TYR A 579 1.60 -6.59 -4.11
N ASP A 580 1.57 -6.50 -5.44
CA ASP A 580 0.35 -6.19 -6.18
C ASP A 580 -0.71 -7.26 -5.95
N TYR A 581 -1.95 -6.83 -5.68
CA TYR A 581 -3.09 -7.70 -5.41
C TYR A 581 -2.90 -8.63 -4.21
N ALA A 582 -2.11 -8.20 -3.22
CA ALA A 582 -1.91 -8.92 -1.96
C ALA A 582 -3.21 -9.24 -1.21
N LEU A 583 -4.26 -8.43 -1.42
CA LEU A 583 -5.56 -8.57 -0.80
C LEU A 583 -6.53 -9.36 -1.72
N PRO A 584 -7.13 -10.46 -1.24
CA PRO A 584 -8.14 -11.22 -1.98
C PRO A 584 -9.40 -10.40 -2.23
N SER A 585 -9.98 -10.53 -3.43
CA SER A 585 -11.25 -9.89 -3.80
C SER A 585 -12.09 -10.80 -4.70
N GLY A 586 -13.33 -10.40 -4.97
CA GLY A 586 -14.32 -11.15 -5.74
C GLY A 586 -15.27 -11.97 -4.86
N SER A 587 -16.00 -12.89 -5.50
CA SER A 587 -17.03 -13.71 -4.85
C SER A 587 -16.45 -14.56 -3.70
N GLY A 588 -17.14 -14.57 -2.57
CA GLY A 588 -16.72 -15.31 -1.38
C GLY A 588 -15.55 -14.69 -0.59
N LYS A 589 -15.11 -13.47 -0.92
CA LYS A 589 -14.09 -12.72 -0.17
C LYS A 589 -14.70 -11.61 0.68
N GLY A 590 -14.04 -11.23 1.77
CA GLY A 590 -14.53 -10.22 2.72
C GLY A 590 -14.32 -8.78 2.25
N ASN A 591 -15.00 -7.86 2.91
CA ASN A 591 -14.80 -6.41 2.76
C ASN A 591 -13.62 -5.92 3.61
N ILE A 592 -13.21 -4.67 3.37
CA ILE A 592 -12.18 -4.00 4.17
C ILE A 592 -12.78 -2.83 4.93
N THR A 593 -12.51 -2.77 6.23
CA THR A 593 -12.81 -1.64 7.11
C THR A 593 -11.48 -1.00 7.54
N VAL A 594 -11.31 0.30 7.28
CA VAL A 594 -10.10 1.06 7.61
C VAL A 594 -10.46 2.15 8.60
N ASN A 595 -10.10 1.96 9.87
CA ASN A 595 -10.13 2.97 10.94
C ASN A 595 -8.72 3.39 11.39
N GLY A 596 -7.71 2.54 11.18
CA GLY A 596 -6.28 2.86 11.22
C GLY A 596 -5.76 3.30 9.84
N THR A 597 -4.64 2.72 9.39
CA THR A 597 -4.00 3.05 8.11
C THR A 597 -3.91 1.84 7.17
N LEU A 598 -4.32 1.99 5.92
CA LEU A 598 -3.95 1.10 4.81
C LEU A 598 -2.88 1.80 3.95
N ASP A 599 -1.64 1.32 4.01
CA ASP A 599 -0.53 1.80 3.20
C ASP A 599 -0.32 0.86 2.00
N LEU A 600 -0.58 1.37 0.81
CA LEU A 600 -0.38 0.62 -0.43
C LEU A 600 1.09 0.51 -0.82
N ALA A 601 1.98 1.35 -0.26
CA ALA A 601 3.43 1.33 -0.48
C ALA A 601 3.86 1.05 -1.94
N GLY A 602 3.26 1.77 -2.89
CA GLY A 602 3.56 1.66 -4.33
C GLY A 602 2.87 0.52 -5.08
N THR A 603 2.07 -0.30 -4.39
CA THR A 603 1.40 -1.50 -4.94
C THR A 603 -0.07 -1.29 -5.32
N ARG A 604 -0.60 -2.15 -6.18
CA ARG A 604 -2.02 -2.19 -6.61
C ARG A 604 -2.83 -3.05 -5.64
N ALA A 605 -4.06 -2.66 -5.33
CA ALA A 605 -4.97 -3.46 -4.51
C ALA A 605 -6.37 -3.46 -5.12
N THR A 606 -7.03 -4.61 -5.12
CA THR A 606 -8.46 -4.72 -5.44
C THR A 606 -9.21 -5.17 -4.20
N VAL A 607 -10.30 -4.48 -3.87
CA VAL A 607 -11.10 -4.74 -2.68
C VAL A 607 -12.56 -4.89 -3.05
N ASN A 608 -13.29 -5.65 -2.23
CA ASN A 608 -14.72 -5.83 -2.35
C ASN A 608 -15.47 -4.54 -1.95
N GLY A 609 -15.89 -4.42 -0.70
CA GLY A 609 -16.36 -3.16 -0.12
C GLY A 609 -15.24 -2.45 0.66
N LEU A 610 -15.29 -1.12 0.67
CA LEU A 610 -14.42 -0.26 1.47
C LEU A 610 -15.25 0.53 2.48
N ALA A 611 -14.89 0.43 3.77
CA ALA A 611 -15.55 1.12 4.87
C ALA A 611 -14.58 1.73 5.89
N GLY A 612 -15.09 2.53 6.82
CA GLY A 612 -14.32 3.10 7.94
C GLY A 612 -13.98 4.59 7.76
N SER A 613 -13.23 5.14 8.73
CA SER A 613 -12.88 6.57 8.82
C SER A 613 -11.38 6.86 8.93
N GLY A 614 -10.54 5.84 8.70
CA GLY A 614 -9.09 5.90 8.81
C GLY A 614 -8.40 6.53 7.60
N THR A 615 -7.14 6.19 7.37
CA THR A 615 -6.32 6.71 6.27
C THR A 615 -5.96 5.63 5.27
N ILE A 616 -6.11 5.92 3.98
CA ILE A 616 -5.51 5.15 2.89
C ILE A 616 -4.39 6.00 2.30
N THR A 617 -3.18 5.45 2.20
CA THR A 617 -2.01 6.16 1.70
C THR A 617 -1.10 5.30 0.82
N SER A 618 -0.09 5.93 0.24
CA SER A 618 1.12 5.27 -0.25
C SER A 618 2.33 6.02 0.29
N THR A 619 3.15 5.33 1.08
CA THR A 619 4.38 5.89 1.66
C THR A 619 5.61 5.73 0.76
N THR A 620 5.55 4.79 -0.18
CA THR A 620 6.61 4.50 -1.16
C THR A 620 6.24 5.08 -2.53
N GLY A 621 7.26 5.42 -3.34
CA GLY A 621 7.09 5.90 -4.71
C GLY A 621 6.42 4.87 -5.62
N GLY A 622 6.01 5.29 -6.83
CA GLY A 622 5.26 4.46 -7.79
C GLY A 622 3.89 5.04 -8.10
N ALA A 623 3.05 4.29 -8.82
CA ALA A 623 1.70 4.72 -9.22
C ALA A 623 0.63 3.69 -8.79
N PRO A 624 0.44 3.48 -7.47
CA PRO A 624 -0.49 2.49 -6.95
C PRO A 624 -1.93 2.82 -7.35
N ILE A 625 -2.74 1.77 -7.54
CA ILE A 625 -4.18 1.90 -7.77
C ILE A 625 -4.93 1.12 -6.72
N LEU A 626 -5.92 1.76 -6.11
CA LEU A 626 -6.94 1.08 -5.31
C LEU A 626 -8.22 0.89 -6.13
N TYR A 627 -8.52 -0.36 -6.48
CA TYR A 627 -9.81 -0.73 -7.07
C TYR A 627 -10.81 -1.09 -5.98
N VAL A 628 -12.01 -0.49 -6.03
CA VAL A 628 -13.06 -0.69 -5.03
C VAL A 628 -14.34 -1.16 -5.70
N GLY A 629 -15.02 -2.16 -5.14
CA GLY A 629 -16.33 -2.62 -5.59
C GLY A 629 -16.35 -3.98 -6.29
N ALA A 630 -15.32 -4.81 -6.11
CA ALA A 630 -15.16 -6.08 -6.84
C ALA A 630 -16.30 -7.12 -6.58
N ASN A 631 -17.10 -6.94 -5.54
CA ASN A 631 -18.27 -7.79 -5.25
C ASN A 631 -19.61 -7.16 -5.63
N ASN A 632 -19.62 -6.01 -6.33
CA ASN A 632 -20.83 -5.29 -6.74
C ASN A 632 -21.73 -4.80 -5.58
N THR A 633 -21.27 -4.87 -4.32
CA THR A 633 -22.03 -4.36 -3.17
C THR A 633 -21.72 -2.89 -2.90
N SER A 634 -22.66 -2.17 -2.30
CA SER A 634 -22.44 -0.78 -1.91
C SER A 634 -21.64 -0.68 -0.60
N SER A 635 -20.75 0.31 -0.50
CA SER A 635 -19.92 0.57 0.68
C SER A 635 -19.72 2.07 0.90
N SER A 636 -19.30 2.48 2.10
CA SER A 636 -19.12 3.89 2.47
C SER A 636 -17.81 4.10 3.22
N PHE A 637 -16.93 4.94 2.68
CA PHE A 637 -15.66 5.31 3.30
C PHE A 637 -15.67 6.79 3.68
N ASN A 638 -15.58 7.07 4.98
CA ASN A 638 -15.58 8.41 5.55
C ASN A 638 -14.17 8.88 5.97
N GLY A 639 -13.14 8.13 5.58
CA GLY A 639 -11.75 8.39 5.91
C GLY A 639 -11.01 9.21 4.85
N THR A 640 -9.74 9.44 5.11
CA THR A 640 -8.84 10.20 4.22
C THR A 640 -8.22 9.28 3.18
N VAL A 641 -8.22 9.69 1.90
CA VAL A 641 -7.39 9.07 0.86
C VAL A 641 -6.28 10.07 0.51
N ALA A 642 -5.02 9.68 0.67
CA ALA A 642 -3.87 10.56 0.50
C ALA A 642 -2.72 9.81 -0.18
N ASN A 643 -1.64 10.51 -0.50
CA ASN A 643 -0.36 9.86 -0.77
C ASN A 643 0.78 10.74 -0.26
N THR A 644 1.67 10.15 0.54
CA THR A 644 2.87 10.83 1.04
C THR A 644 3.99 10.78 -0.02
N SER A 645 3.99 9.75 -0.85
CA SER A 645 4.88 9.58 -2.00
C SER A 645 4.13 8.96 -3.18
N GLY A 646 4.73 8.97 -4.37
CA GLY A 646 4.15 8.38 -5.58
C GLY A 646 2.89 9.07 -6.10
N THR A 647 2.08 8.32 -6.84
CA THR A 647 0.85 8.77 -7.48
C THR A 647 -0.30 7.79 -7.27
N LEU A 648 -0.97 7.88 -6.11
CA LEU A 648 -2.12 7.03 -5.78
C LEU A 648 -3.32 7.39 -6.65
N GLN A 649 -3.92 6.37 -7.27
CA GLN A 649 -5.15 6.45 -8.04
C GLN A 649 -6.28 5.69 -7.32
N LEU A 650 -7.50 6.21 -7.41
CA LEU A 650 -8.71 5.54 -6.93
C LEU A 650 -9.56 5.13 -8.12
N TYR A 651 -9.92 3.85 -8.20
CA TYR A 651 -10.72 3.31 -9.29
C TYR A 651 -11.96 2.60 -8.74
N LYS A 652 -13.15 3.14 -9.01
CA LYS A 652 -14.42 2.48 -8.69
C LYS A 652 -14.82 1.49 -9.79
N ILE A 653 -14.93 0.21 -9.42
CA ILE A 653 -15.40 -0.91 -10.27
C ILE A 653 -16.69 -1.52 -9.73
N GLY A 654 -17.29 -2.44 -10.49
CA GLY A 654 -18.53 -3.11 -10.14
C GLY A 654 -19.76 -2.21 -10.14
N THR A 655 -20.95 -2.81 -10.03
CA THR A 655 -22.25 -2.11 -10.16
C THR A 655 -22.72 -1.42 -8.88
N GLY A 656 -22.12 -1.72 -7.72
CA GLY A 656 -22.48 -1.14 -6.43
C GLY A 656 -22.16 0.35 -6.30
N THR A 657 -22.60 0.98 -5.20
CA THR A 657 -22.32 2.39 -4.88
C THR A 657 -21.15 2.51 -3.90
N LEU A 658 -20.16 3.36 -4.20
CA LEU A 658 -19.16 3.80 -3.22
C LEU A 658 -19.50 5.21 -2.74
N THR A 659 -19.85 5.35 -1.46
CA THR A 659 -20.01 6.67 -0.83
C THR A 659 -18.67 7.12 -0.27
N LEU A 660 -18.21 8.31 -0.65
CA LEU A 660 -17.00 8.95 -0.12
C LEU A 660 -17.43 10.13 0.76
N GLY A 661 -17.03 10.15 2.03
CA GLY A 661 -17.36 11.23 2.96
C GLY A 661 -16.16 11.98 3.54
N GLY A 662 -14.98 11.36 3.57
CA GLY A 662 -13.77 11.98 4.11
C GLY A 662 -13.02 12.82 3.07
N THR A 663 -12.00 13.55 3.53
CA THR A 663 -11.21 14.44 2.67
C THR A 663 -10.18 13.66 1.84
N SER A 664 -10.16 13.86 0.52
CA SER A 664 -9.17 13.28 -0.39
C SER A 664 -8.07 14.29 -0.74
N THR A 665 -6.81 13.87 -0.67
CA THR A 665 -5.64 14.73 -0.96
C THR A 665 -4.62 14.06 -1.89
N TYR A 666 -4.96 12.95 -2.52
CA TYR A 666 -4.04 12.28 -3.43
C TYR A 666 -3.88 13.01 -4.77
N ASN A 667 -2.78 12.71 -5.48
CA ASN A 667 -2.39 13.37 -6.72
C ASN A 667 -2.66 12.57 -8.01
N GLY A 668 -3.06 11.30 -7.91
CA GLY A 668 -3.47 10.50 -9.06
C GLY A 668 -4.96 10.62 -9.40
N LEU A 669 -5.32 10.09 -10.56
CA LEU A 669 -6.68 10.14 -11.12
C LEU A 669 -7.72 9.47 -10.20
N THR A 670 -8.90 10.09 -10.09
CA THR A 670 -10.12 9.44 -9.61
C THR A 670 -10.89 8.90 -10.80
N THR A 671 -11.13 7.59 -10.87
CA THR A 671 -11.93 6.98 -11.94
C THR A 671 -13.22 6.40 -11.38
N VAL A 672 -14.36 6.88 -11.88
CA VAL A 672 -15.67 6.26 -11.69
C VAL A 672 -15.91 5.32 -12.88
N GLY A 673 -15.36 4.12 -12.84
CA GLY A 673 -15.37 3.21 -14.00
C GLY A 673 -16.72 2.53 -14.24
N SER A 674 -17.42 2.14 -13.17
CA SER A 674 -18.76 1.56 -13.25
C SER A 674 -19.55 1.74 -11.94
N GLY A 675 -20.87 1.53 -12.02
CA GLY A 675 -21.75 1.78 -10.89
C GLY A 675 -21.74 3.26 -10.50
N LYS A 676 -21.80 3.54 -9.19
CA LYS A 676 -21.96 4.90 -8.68
C LYS A 676 -20.89 5.27 -7.66
N VAL A 677 -20.37 6.49 -7.71
CA VAL A 677 -19.70 7.17 -6.59
C VAL A 677 -20.64 8.26 -6.08
N VAL A 678 -20.96 8.26 -4.79
CA VAL A 678 -21.77 9.30 -4.14
C VAL A 678 -20.88 10.11 -3.21
N LEU A 679 -20.95 11.44 -3.30
CA LEU A 679 -20.22 12.32 -2.39
C LEU A 679 -21.03 12.56 -1.10
N ALA A 680 -20.35 12.61 0.03
CA ALA A 680 -20.90 12.95 1.33
C ALA A 680 -20.15 14.14 1.98
N SER A 681 -19.27 14.80 1.23
CA SER A 681 -18.63 16.08 1.59
C SER A 681 -18.07 16.80 0.36
N ASN A 682 -17.83 18.12 0.48
CA ASN A 682 -17.23 18.93 -0.61
C ASN A 682 -15.76 18.54 -0.91
N THR A 683 -15.08 17.87 0.02
CA THR A 683 -13.66 17.50 -0.06
C THR A 683 -13.45 16.02 -0.38
N SER A 684 -14.52 15.29 -0.72
CA SER A 684 -14.49 13.87 -1.06
C SER A 684 -13.60 13.56 -2.27
N LEU A 685 -13.44 14.52 -3.19
CA LEU A 685 -12.58 14.44 -4.36
C LEU A 685 -11.38 15.40 -4.19
N PRO A 686 -10.16 15.01 -4.60
CA PRO A 686 -9.00 15.89 -4.50
C PRO A 686 -9.06 16.99 -5.57
N SER A 687 -8.61 18.20 -5.23
CA SER A 687 -8.53 19.33 -6.17
C SER A 687 -7.44 20.32 -5.77
N GLY A 688 -7.06 21.19 -6.72
CA GLY A 688 -5.99 22.17 -6.56
C GLY A 688 -4.64 21.70 -7.12
N SER A 689 -3.62 22.53 -6.93
CA SER A 689 -2.28 22.27 -7.46
C SER A 689 -1.70 20.94 -6.96
N GLY A 690 -1.15 20.16 -7.89
CA GLY A 690 -0.56 18.85 -7.60
C GLY A 690 -1.56 17.77 -7.18
N LYS A 691 -2.87 17.97 -7.41
CA LYS A 691 -3.93 16.97 -7.20
C LYS A 691 -4.42 16.35 -8.50
N GLY A 692 -5.03 15.16 -8.43
CA GLY A 692 -5.48 14.42 -9.61
C GLY A 692 -6.80 14.93 -10.20
N ASP A 693 -7.07 14.51 -11.44
CA ASP A 693 -8.31 14.80 -12.17
C ASP A 693 -9.40 13.75 -11.87
N VAL A 694 -10.58 13.90 -12.49
CA VAL A 694 -11.71 12.97 -12.39
C VAL A 694 -12.13 12.46 -13.78
N LEU A 695 -12.20 11.15 -13.91
CA LEU A 695 -12.73 10.43 -15.08
C LEU A 695 -14.03 9.72 -14.69
N VAL A 696 -15.12 9.99 -15.41
CA VAL A 696 -16.46 9.45 -15.12
C VAL A 696 -16.95 8.61 -16.31
N GLU A 697 -17.05 7.31 -16.11
CA GLU A 697 -17.66 6.34 -17.05
C GLU A 697 -18.94 5.71 -16.47
N GLY A 698 -19.03 5.59 -15.15
CA GLY A 698 -20.25 5.26 -14.41
C GLY A 698 -21.06 6.51 -14.05
N THR A 699 -21.49 6.61 -12.79
CA THR A 699 -22.19 7.80 -12.27
C THR A 699 -21.44 8.43 -11.10
N LEU A 700 -21.06 9.70 -11.23
CA LEU A 700 -20.63 10.54 -10.11
C LEU A 700 -21.84 11.33 -9.62
N ASP A 701 -22.26 11.14 -8.37
CA ASP A 701 -23.38 11.86 -7.77
C ASP A 701 -22.89 12.82 -6.69
N VAL A 702 -23.09 14.11 -6.93
CA VAL A 702 -22.68 15.17 -6.00
C VAL A 702 -23.62 15.32 -4.81
N ALA A 703 -24.81 14.72 -4.85
CA ALA A 703 -25.74 14.55 -3.72
C ALA A 703 -25.98 15.80 -2.84
N GLY A 704 -25.99 16.99 -3.43
CA GLY A 704 -26.27 18.26 -2.75
C GLY A 704 -25.03 18.96 -2.21
N TYR A 705 -23.84 18.42 -2.49
CA TYR A 705 -22.56 19.01 -2.15
C TYR A 705 -22.04 19.91 -3.29
N ALA A 706 -21.02 20.69 -2.96
CA ALA A 706 -20.33 21.62 -3.86
C ALA A 706 -18.88 21.18 -4.13
N PRO A 707 -18.63 20.01 -4.74
CA PRO A 707 -17.27 19.56 -5.00
C PRO A 707 -16.55 20.45 -6.00
N THR A 708 -15.25 20.58 -5.82
CA THR A 708 -14.34 21.13 -6.82
C THR A 708 -13.49 20.01 -7.38
N VAL A 709 -13.30 19.99 -8.70
CA VAL A 709 -12.40 19.06 -9.40
C VAL A 709 -11.43 19.83 -10.28
N ASN A 710 -10.31 19.19 -10.58
CA ASN A 710 -9.29 19.71 -11.48
C ASN A 710 -9.76 19.61 -12.93
N GLY A 711 -9.48 18.50 -13.63
CA GLY A 711 -10.13 18.13 -14.88
C GLY A 711 -11.35 17.22 -14.67
N LEU A 712 -12.34 17.32 -15.56
CA LEU A 712 -13.48 16.40 -15.66
C LEU A 712 -13.51 15.77 -17.05
N SER A 713 -13.51 14.45 -17.12
CA SER A 713 -13.48 13.70 -18.39
C SER A 713 -14.35 12.44 -18.36
N GLY A 714 -14.58 11.84 -19.52
CA GLY A 714 -15.33 10.58 -19.69
C GLY A 714 -16.73 10.74 -20.30
N THR A 715 -17.48 9.64 -20.36
CA THR A 715 -18.80 9.54 -21.02
C THR A 715 -19.96 9.21 -20.10
N GLY A 716 -19.68 9.02 -18.81
CA GLY A 716 -20.67 8.66 -17.81
C GLY A 716 -21.63 9.80 -17.46
N THR A 717 -22.23 9.71 -16.27
CA THR A 717 -23.18 10.72 -15.78
C THR A 717 -22.62 11.41 -14.56
N VAL A 718 -22.67 12.75 -14.54
CA VAL A 718 -22.63 13.52 -13.30
C VAL A 718 -24.06 13.86 -12.91
N ASP A 719 -24.48 13.40 -11.74
CA ASP A 719 -25.83 13.63 -11.22
C ASP A 719 -25.80 14.44 -9.93
N ASN A 720 -26.91 15.08 -9.62
CA ASN A 720 -27.24 15.55 -8.29
C ASN A 720 -28.56 14.91 -7.88
N SER A 721 -28.51 13.97 -6.95
CA SER A 721 -29.71 13.22 -6.54
C SER A 721 -30.48 13.80 -5.36
N SER A 722 -29.91 14.78 -4.65
CA SER A 722 -30.52 15.40 -3.48
C SER A 722 -29.97 16.80 -3.23
N GLY A 723 -30.72 17.67 -2.55
CA GLY A 723 -30.25 19.01 -2.16
C GLY A 723 -29.82 19.89 -3.34
N ASN A 724 -29.31 21.09 -3.07
CA ASN A 724 -28.79 21.97 -4.11
C ASN A 724 -27.28 21.80 -4.22
N GLY A 725 -26.81 21.19 -5.29
CA GLY A 725 -25.39 20.93 -5.55
C GLY A 725 -24.74 21.96 -6.48
N VAL A 726 -23.41 22.05 -6.42
CA VAL A 726 -22.60 22.87 -7.35
C VAL A 726 -21.39 22.07 -7.80
N LEU A 727 -21.27 21.77 -9.09
CA LEU A 727 -20.04 21.19 -9.62
C LEU A 727 -19.09 22.29 -10.05
N THR A 728 -17.92 22.38 -9.42
CA THR A 728 -16.86 23.32 -9.84
C THR A 728 -15.74 22.58 -10.57
N VAL A 729 -15.37 23.02 -11.78
CA VAL A 729 -14.37 22.38 -12.65
C VAL A 729 -13.25 23.35 -13.04
N GLY A 730 -12.01 22.86 -13.14
CA GLY A 730 -10.85 23.60 -13.66
C GLY A 730 -9.86 24.12 -12.59
N ALA A 731 -9.87 23.59 -11.36
CA ALA A 731 -9.15 24.17 -10.22
C ALA A 731 -7.61 24.19 -10.30
N ASN A 732 -7.00 23.44 -11.20
CA ASN A 732 -5.56 23.42 -11.48
C ASN A 732 -5.21 23.96 -12.88
N ASN A 733 -6.12 24.71 -13.51
CA ASN A 733 -6.02 25.14 -14.91
C ASN A 733 -5.95 23.96 -15.91
N ALA A 734 -6.38 22.75 -15.54
CA ALA A 734 -6.45 21.64 -16.48
C ALA A 734 -7.44 21.96 -17.61
N SER A 735 -7.02 21.64 -18.84
CA SER A 735 -7.97 21.45 -19.93
C SER A 735 -8.52 20.03 -19.85
N SER A 736 -9.82 19.86 -20.07
CA SER A 736 -10.48 18.54 -20.01
C SER A 736 -11.74 18.51 -20.86
N THR A 737 -12.11 17.33 -21.30
CA THR A 737 -13.25 17.11 -22.19
C THR A 737 -14.19 16.07 -21.61
N PHE A 738 -15.46 16.45 -21.39
CA PHE A 738 -16.51 15.59 -20.85
C PHE A 738 -17.66 15.45 -21.84
N TYR A 739 -17.82 14.25 -22.40
CA TYR A 739 -18.91 13.91 -23.32
C TYR A 739 -20.12 13.33 -22.61
N GLY A 740 -19.97 13.00 -21.32
CA GLY A 740 -21.03 12.52 -20.48
C GLY A 740 -22.10 13.57 -20.19
N LYS A 741 -23.16 13.11 -19.52
CA LYS A 741 -24.32 13.93 -19.16
C LYS A 741 -24.16 14.52 -17.76
N ILE A 742 -24.32 15.84 -17.62
CA ILE A 742 -24.51 16.52 -16.33
C ILE A 742 -26.01 16.76 -16.12
N GLN A 743 -26.56 16.29 -15.01
CA GLN A 743 -27.99 16.35 -14.71
C GLN A 743 -28.27 16.50 -13.21
N ASN A 744 -29.55 16.69 -12.87
CA ASN A 744 -30.06 16.56 -11.51
C ASN A 744 -31.30 15.66 -11.52
N SER A 745 -31.25 14.53 -10.82
CA SER A 745 -32.41 13.70 -10.51
C SER A 745 -33.15 14.14 -9.24
N GLY A 746 -32.49 14.97 -8.40
CA GLY A 746 -33.10 15.64 -7.25
C GLY A 746 -32.44 16.99 -6.95
N GLY A 747 -33.20 17.92 -6.35
CA GLY A 747 -32.78 19.31 -6.13
C GLY A 747 -32.22 20.00 -7.38
N THR A 748 -31.44 21.07 -7.24
CA THR A 748 -30.81 21.78 -8.37
C THR A 748 -29.31 21.50 -8.45
N LEU A 749 -28.75 21.46 -9.66
CA LEU A 749 -27.30 21.41 -9.88
C LEU A 749 -26.86 22.62 -10.69
N ALA A 750 -25.93 23.40 -10.15
CA ALA A 750 -25.23 24.46 -10.88
C ALA A 750 -23.84 23.97 -11.34
N LEU A 751 -23.33 24.57 -12.42
CA LEU A 751 -22.00 24.30 -12.97
C LEU A 751 -21.16 25.57 -12.92
N THR A 752 -19.97 25.49 -12.32
CA THR A 752 -19.01 26.60 -12.26
C THR A 752 -17.69 26.19 -12.91
N LYS A 753 -17.27 26.92 -13.95
CA LYS A 753 -15.96 26.78 -14.59
C LYS A 753 -14.98 27.82 -14.02
N ILE A 754 -13.85 27.35 -13.49
CA ILE A 754 -12.75 28.15 -12.94
C ILE A 754 -11.42 27.81 -13.61
N GLY A 755 -10.36 28.55 -13.27
CA GLY A 755 -9.00 28.33 -13.78
C GLY A 755 -8.81 28.65 -15.27
N GLY A 756 -7.57 28.81 -15.69
CA GLY A 756 -7.20 29.23 -17.06
C GLY A 756 -7.36 28.17 -18.16
N GLY A 757 -7.58 26.90 -17.79
CA GLY A 757 -7.74 25.80 -18.75
C GLY A 757 -9.06 25.85 -19.53
N THR A 758 -9.18 25.00 -20.56
CA THR A 758 -10.41 24.84 -21.35
C THR A 758 -11.20 23.61 -20.91
N VAL A 759 -12.46 23.77 -20.52
CA VAL A 759 -13.37 22.63 -20.30
C VAL A 759 -14.30 22.51 -21.49
N THR A 760 -14.22 21.40 -22.21
CA THR A 760 -15.10 21.09 -23.34
C THR A 760 -16.24 20.18 -22.87
N LEU A 761 -17.49 20.61 -23.09
CA LEU A 761 -18.68 19.79 -22.82
C LEU A 761 -19.25 19.27 -24.13
N GLY A 762 -19.51 17.98 -24.22
CA GLY A 762 -20.11 17.36 -25.40
C GLY A 762 -21.45 16.68 -25.16
N GLY A 763 -21.81 16.32 -23.93
CA GLY A 763 -23.09 15.67 -23.64
C GLY A 763 -24.29 16.64 -23.66
N ALA A 764 -25.49 16.10 -23.87
CA ALA A 764 -26.74 16.84 -23.75
C ALA A 764 -27.10 17.02 -22.26
N ASN A 765 -26.64 18.12 -21.65
CA ASN A 765 -26.81 18.35 -20.22
C ASN A 765 -28.24 18.79 -19.89
N THR A 766 -28.75 18.35 -18.73
CA THR A 766 -30.13 18.62 -18.29
C THR A 766 -30.21 19.13 -16.85
N TYR A 767 -29.12 19.70 -16.33
CA TYR A 767 -29.15 20.31 -15.00
C TYR A 767 -30.01 21.60 -14.99
N SER A 768 -30.61 21.93 -13.85
CA SER A 768 -31.54 23.06 -13.74
C SER A 768 -30.95 24.35 -13.15
N GLY A 769 -29.71 24.31 -12.62
CA GLY A 769 -29.03 25.47 -12.05
C GLY A 769 -28.30 26.33 -13.09
N ALA A 770 -27.70 27.42 -12.61
CA ALA A 770 -26.91 28.34 -13.43
C ALA A 770 -25.61 27.69 -13.94
N THR A 771 -25.13 28.19 -15.08
CA THR A 771 -23.80 27.91 -15.63
C THR A 771 -22.97 29.18 -15.47
N THR A 772 -21.96 29.13 -14.62
CA THR A 772 -21.09 30.28 -14.33
C THR A 772 -19.67 30.01 -14.84
N VAL A 773 -19.09 30.94 -15.60
CA VAL A 773 -17.71 30.86 -16.08
C VAL A 773 -16.93 32.03 -15.50
N THR A 774 -16.01 31.76 -14.57
CA THR A 774 -15.25 32.79 -13.85
C THR A 774 -13.83 32.98 -14.40
N ALA A 775 -13.27 31.97 -15.07
CA ALA A 775 -11.97 32.04 -15.73
C ALA A 775 -11.81 30.95 -16.82
N GLY A 776 -10.85 31.19 -17.73
CA GLY A 776 -10.54 30.28 -18.83
C GLY A 776 -11.71 30.14 -19.82
N THR A 777 -11.79 28.97 -20.47
CA THR A 777 -12.78 28.73 -21.53
C THR A 777 -13.74 27.60 -21.16
N LEU A 778 -15.04 27.83 -21.30
CA LEU A 778 -16.05 26.77 -21.42
C LEU A 778 -16.37 26.61 -22.91
N LYS A 779 -16.05 25.45 -23.47
CA LYS A 779 -16.17 25.16 -24.91
C LYS A 779 -17.23 24.11 -25.17
N MET A 780 -18.04 24.30 -26.20
CA MET A 780 -18.97 23.28 -26.68
C MET A 780 -18.23 22.30 -27.61
N ALA A 781 -18.49 21.00 -27.49
CA ALA A 781 -17.91 20.03 -28.40
C ALA A 781 -18.46 20.23 -29.82
N PRO A 782 -17.62 20.14 -30.86
CA PRO A 782 -18.09 20.25 -32.24
C PRO A 782 -18.93 19.03 -32.62
N THR A 783 -19.81 19.19 -33.61
CA THR A 783 -20.64 18.09 -34.16
C THR A 783 -20.41 17.98 -35.66
N SER A 784 -20.49 16.77 -36.20
CA SER A 784 -20.39 16.56 -37.65
C SER A 784 -21.22 15.37 -38.08
N ALA A 785 -22.01 15.55 -39.15
CA ALA A 785 -22.83 14.48 -39.71
C ALA A 785 -22.01 13.37 -40.39
N ALA A 786 -20.78 13.66 -40.81
CA ALA A 786 -19.93 12.73 -41.55
C ALA A 786 -18.43 12.98 -41.28
N PRO A 787 -17.57 11.96 -41.45
CA PRO A 787 -16.13 12.15 -41.44
C PRO A 787 -15.65 12.87 -42.71
N ALA A 788 -14.37 13.26 -42.74
CA ALA A 788 -13.77 13.84 -43.94
C ALA A 788 -13.86 12.88 -45.15
N ALA A 789 -14.00 13.44 -46.35
CA ALA A 789 -14.16 12.64 -47.56
C ALA A 789 -12.86 11.93 -47.98
N SER A 790 -13.02 10.86 -48.78
CA SER A 790 -11.94 10.10 -49.42
C SER A 790 -11.01 9.37 -48.44
N SER A 791 -11.59 8.58 -47.53
CA SER A 791 -10.82 7.63 -46.73
C SER A 791 -10.23 6.53 -47.62
N ALA A 792 -9.02 6.07 -47.28
CA ALA A 792 -8.34 4.98 -47.98
C ALA A 792 -8.81 3.61 -47.47
N PHE A 793 -9.19 3.52 -46.20
CA PHE A 793 -9.82 2.34 -45.59
C PHE A 793 -10.66 2.79 -44.40
N TRP A 794 -11.89 2.29 -44.32
CA TRP A 794 -12.83 2.64 -43.26
C TRP A 794 -13.67 1.45 -42.87
N VAL A 795 -13.59 1.01 -41.61
CA VAL A 795 -14.41 -0.06 -41.04
C VAL A 795 -15.20 0.42 -39.83
N ASP A 796 -16.47 0.01 -39.73
CA ASP A 796 -17.43 0.45 -38.72
C ASP A 796 -18.20 -0.75 -38.16
N ALA A 797 -18.11 -1.00 -36.85
CA ALA A 797 -18.74 -2.15 -36.23
C ALA A 797 -20.25 -1.98 -36.08
N ALA A 798 -20.73 -0.74 -36.01
CA ALA A 798 -22.16 -0.42 -35.94
C ALA A 798 -22.88 -0.62 -37.28
N ASN A 799 -22.15 -0.60 -38.40
CA ASN A 799 -22.71 -0.90 -39.71
C ASN A 799 -22.78 -2.41 -39.95
N ALA A 800 -23.90 -3.01 -39.52
CA ALA A 800 -24.15 -4.45 -39.63
C ALA A 800 -24.01 -5.00 -41.07
N SER A 801 -24.23 -4.17 -42.10
CA SER A 801 -24.08 -4.60 -43.50
C SER A 801 -22.62 -4.87 -43.91
N THR A 802 -21.65 -4.37 -43.13
CA THR A 802 -20.22 -4.56 -43.38
C THR A 802 -19.62 -5.76 -42.64
N ILE A 803 -20.33 -6.34 -41.66
CA ILE A 803 -19.82 -7.43 -40.84
C ILE A 803 -20.39 -8.77 -41.27
N THR A 804 -19.51 -9.75 -41.49
CA THR A 804 -19.87 -11.16 -41.63
C THR A 804 -19.45 -11.92 -40.38
N ALA A 805 -20.43 -12.24 -39.53
CA ALA A 805 -20.21 -12.97 -38.29
C ALA A 805 -21.12 -14.21 -38.16
N SER A 806 -20.60 -15.28 -37.55
CA SER A 806 -21.35 -16.50 -37.23
C SER A 806 -21.08 -16.91 -35.79
N GLY A 807 -22.14 -17.13 -35.00
CA GLY A 807 -22.00 -17.41 -33.56
C GLY A 807 -21.28 -16.30 -32.77
N GLY A 808 -21.34 -15.06 -33.26
CA GLY A 808 -20.61 -13.92 -32.70
C GLY A 808 -19.15 -13.81 -33.13
N LEU A 809 -18.60 -14.75 -33.89
CA LEU A 809 -17.23 -14.67 -34.41
C LEU A 809 -17.20 -13.95 -35.76
N VAL A 810 -16.37 -12.92 -35.88
CA VAL A 810 -16.25 -12.05 -37.06
C VAL A 810 -15.21 -12.61 -38.03
N SER A 811 -15.68 -13.09 -39.17
CA SER A 811 -14.83 -13.66 -40.24
C SER A 811 -14.38 -12.61 -41.26
N GLN A 812 -15.19 -11.57 -41.47
CA GLN A 812 -14.91 -10.48 -42.39
C GLN A 812 -15.57 -9.17 -41.91
N TRP A 813 -14.86 -8.06 -42.10
CA TRP A 813 -15.28 -6.70 -41.81
C TRP A 813 -14.94 -5.82 -43.01
N ASN A 814 -15.94 -5.56 -43.85
CA ASN A 814 -15.82 -4.85 -45.12
C ASN A 814 -15.67 -3.35 -44.90
N SER A 815 -15.01 -2.67 -45.84
CA SER A 815 -14.95 -1.23 -45.79
C SER A 815 -16.32 -0.61 -46.11
N VAL A 816 -16.68 0.42 -45.34
CA VAL A 816 -17.90 1.22 -45.53
C VAL A 816 -17.94 1.88 -46.92
N ASN A 817 -16.77 2.13 -47.52
CA ASN A 817 -16.63 2.74 -48.84
C ASN A 817 -17.21 1.89 -49.99
N GLY A 818 -17.36 0.58 -49.80
CA GLY A 818 -17.75 -0.33 -50.89
C GLY A 818 -16.70 -0.49 -52.00
N ASP A 819 -15.43 -0.21 -51.68
CA ASP A 819 -14.27 -0.19 -52.59
C ASP A 819 -13.54 -1.54 -52.71
N GLY A 820 -14.10 -2.59 -52.12
CA GLY A 820 -13.53 -3.94 -52.10
C GLY A 820 -12.47 -4.17 -51.03
N TRP A 821 -12.14 -3.18 -50.19
CA TRP A 821 -11.31 -3.41 -49.02
C TRP A 821 -12.09 -4.14 -47.92
N ALA A 822 -11.41 -5.06 -47.22
CA ALA A 822 -11.97 -5.76 -46.05
C ALA A 822 -10.86 -6.26 -45.12
N ALA A 823 -11.12 -6.29 -43.81
CA ALA A 823 -10.36 -7.09 -42.86
C ALA A 823 -10.96 -8.50 -42.78
N THR A 824 -10.15 -9.56 -42.87
CA THR A 824 -10.60 -10.95 -42.93
C THR A 824 -9.82 -11.86 -41.98
N GLN A 825 -10.46 -12.93 -41.50
CA GLN A 825 -9.83 -13.98 -40.72
C GLN A 825 -10.49 -15.33 -41.01
N ALA A 826 -9.79 -16.18 -41.76
CA ALA A 826 -10.32 -17.49 -42.18
C ALA A 826 -10.31 -18.53 -41.04
N SER A 827 -9.40 -18.42 -40.07
CA SER A 827 -9.26 -19.41 -39.00
C SER A 827 -10.24 -19.10 -37.86
N GLY A 828 -11.26 -19.93 -37.66
CA GLY A 828 -12.31 -19.72 -36.64
C GLY A 828 -11.78 -19.46 -35.22
N GLY A 829 -10.71 -20.15 -34.80
CA GLY A 829 -10.09 -19.92 -33.48
C GLY A 829 -9.42 -18.55 -33.30
N ASN A 830 -9.08 -17.89 -34.41
CA ASN A 830 -8.43 -16.57 -34.43
C ASN A 830 -9.42 -15.44 -34.75
N GLN A 831 -10.70 -15.75 -35.00
CA GLN A 831 -11.69 -14.72 -35.31
C GLN A 831 -11.99 -13.89 -34.06
N PRO A 832 -11.99 -12.54 -34.17
CA PRO A 832 -12.46 -11.68 -33.08
C PRO A 832 -13.97 -11.87 -32.85
N THR A 833 -14.46 -11.39 -31.72
CA THR A 833 -15.86 -11.56 -31.29
C THR A 833 -16.62 -10.24 -31.44
N LEU A 834 -17.81 -10.25 -32.04
CA LEU A 834 -18.71 -9.09 -32.04
C LEU A 834 -19.40 -8.98 -30.68
N VAL A 835 -19.15 -7.89 -29.97
CA VAL A 835 -19.78 -7.59 -28.68
C VAL A 835 -20.92 -6.62 -28.93
N ALA A 836 -22.16 -7.10 -28.83
CA ALA A 836 -23.34 -6.26 -28.94
C ALA A 836 -23.42 -5.27 -27.76
N GLY A 837 -23.76 -4.01 -28.03
CA GLY A 837 -23.91 -2.98 -26.99
C GLY A 837 -22.60 -2.60 -26.28
N GLY A 838 -21.45 -2.77 -26.94
CA GLY A 838 -20.13 -2.54 -26.35
C GLY A 838 -19.85 -1.09 -25.95
N LEU A 839 -20.14 -0.12 -26.81
CA LEU A 839 -19.88 1.31 -26.56
C LEU A 839 -21.11 2.14 -26.94
N ASN A 840 -21.65 2.91 -25.98
CA ASN A 840 -22.87 3.70 -26.17
C ASN A 840 -24.05 2.90 -26.80
N GLY A 841 -24.19 1.63 -26.41
CA GLY A 841 -25.21 0.73 -26.96
C GLY A 841 -24.94 0.23 -28.38
N LEU A 842 -23.85 0.65 -29.02
CA LEU A 842 -23.41 0.21 -30.35
C LEU A 842 -22.43 -0.98 -30.24
N PRO A 843 -22.42 -1.90 -31.22
CA PRO A 843 -21.55 -3.06 -31.20
C PRO A 843 -20.07 -2.69 -31.44
N VAL A 844 -19.16 -3.49 -30.90
CA VAL A 844 -17.70 -3.39 -31.14
C VAL A 844 -17.11 -4.75 -31.50
N VAL A 845 -15.95 -4.77 -32.15
CA VAL A 845 -15.21 -6.00 -32.48
C VAL A 845 -14.09 -6.23 -31.46
N ASP A 846 -14.21 -7.30 -30.68
CA ASP A 846 -13.29 -7.66 -29.61
C ASP A 846 -12.23 -8.67 -30.07
N PHE A 847 -10.96 -8.25 -30.03
CA PHE A 847 -9.80 -9.07 -30.34
C PHE A 847 -9.26 -9.83 -29.09
N GLY A 848 -10.02 -9.90 -28.00
CA GLY A 848 -9.67 -10.58 -26.76
C GLY A 848 -8.45 -9.97 -26.05
N ALA A 849 -8.06 -10.59 -24.94
CA ALA A 849 -6.84 -10.21 -24.21
C ALA A 849 -5.59 -10.30 -25.08
N TRP A 850 -4.53 -9.58 -24.73
CA TRP A 850 -3.23 -9.78 -25.36
C TRP A 850 -2.80 -11.26 -25.27
N GLY A 851 -2.35 -11.83 -26.37
CA GLY A 851 -2.00 -13.25 -26.51
C GLY A 851 -3.18 -14.16 -26.83
N SER A 852 -4.39 -13.64 -27.07
CA SER A 852 -5.60 -14.43 -27.33
C SER A 852 -5.55 -15.28 -28.61
N GLY A 853 -4.68 -14.94 -29.56
CA GLY A 853 -4.68 -15.51 -30.91
C GLY A 853 -5.62 -14.79 -31.89
N LYS A 854 -6.37 -13.76 -31.47
CA LYS A 854 -7.38 -13.11 -32.32
C LYS A 854 -6.82 -11.89 -33.07
N TRP A 855 -7.01 -11.85 -34.39
CA TRP A 855 -6.52 -10.80 -35.29
C TRP A 855 -7.19 -10.88 -36.67
N MET A 856 -7.03 -9.85 -37.51
CA MET A 856 -7.57 -9.84 -38.89
C MET A 856 -6.58 -9.24 -39.91
N GLN A 857 -6.51 -9.82 -41.12
CA GLN A 857 -5.68 -9.35 -42.24
C GLN A 857 -6.47 -8.49 -43.22
N TRP A 858 -5.89 -7.38 -43.67
CA TRP A 858 -6.50 -6.52 -44.68
C TRP A 858 -6.31 -7.10 -46.07
N THR A 859 -7.38 -7.01 -46.86
CA THR A 859 -7.45 -7.49 -48.23
C THR A 859 -8.09 -6.45 -49.12
N LEU A 860 -7.65 -6.37 -50.37
CA LEU A 860 -8.32 -5.64 -51.45
C LEU A 860 -8.81 -6.64 -52.48
N THR A 861 -10.12 -6.72 -52.67
CA THR A 861 -10.76 -7.72 -53.55
C THR A 861 -10.28 -9.15 -53.24
N GLY A 862 -10.20 -9.48 -51.95
CA GLY A 862 -9.80 -10.82 -51.45
C GLY A 862 -8.29 -11.12 -51.46
N THR A 863 -7.45 -10.21 -51.96
CA THR A 863 -5.99 -10.38 -51.93
C THR A 863 -5.40 -9.61 -50.75
N ALA A 864 -4.50 -10.22 -49.97
CA ALA A 864 -3.84 -9.53 -48.86
C ALA A 864 -3.03 -8.32 -49.36
N THR A 865 -3.31 -7.13 -48.83
CA THR A 865 -2.79 -5.87 -49.36
C THR A 865 -2.37 -4.93 -48.24
N THR A 866 -1.29 -4.20 -48.46
CA THR A 866 -0.76 -3.19 -47.53
C THR A 866 -1.07 -1.78 -48.03
N ILE A 867 -1.56 -0.92 -47.15
CA ILE A 867 -1.60 0.53 -47.38
C ILE A 867 -0.25 1.07 -46.92
N SER A 868 0.56 1.60 -47.83
CA SER A 868 1.97 1.97 -47.57
C SER A 868 2.20 3.47 -47.34
N ASP A 869 1.17 4.28 -47.54
CA ASP A 869 1.17 5.73 -47.56
C ASP A 869 0.18 6.30 -46.53
N ILE A 870 -0.01 5.62 -45.39
CA ILE A 870 -0.88 6.10 -44.31
C ILE A 870 -0.33 7.41 -43.77
N ARG A 871 -1.21 8.42 -43.71
CA ARG A 871 -0.89 9.78 -43.24
C ARG A 871 -1.79 10.28 -42.13
N THR A 872 -3.00 9.76 -41.99
CA THR A 872 -3.88 10.06 -40.86
C THR A 872 -4.70 8.83 -40.48
N VAL A 873 -4.83 8.56 -39.18
CA VAL A 873 -5.60 7.44 -38.63
C VAL A 873 -6.49 7.94 -37.50
N PHE A 874 -7.73 7.43 -37.46
CA PHE A 874 -8.63 7.53 -36.32
C PHE A 874 -9.02 6.12 -35.88
N SER A 875 -9.02 5.87 -34.57
CA SER A 875 -9.38 4.58 -33.98
C SER A 875 -10.18 4.80 -32.72
N VAL A 876 -11.49 4.50 -32.77
CA VAL A 876 -12.33 4.39 -31.59
C VAL A 876 -12.10 3.01 -31.00
N MET A 877 -11.42 2.96 -29.85
CA MET A 877 -10.91 1.71 -29.32
C MET A 877 -10.98 1.60 -27.81
N GLY A 878 -11.21 0.37 -27.35
CA GLY A 878 -11.14 -0.05 -25.96
C GLY A 878 -9.79 -0.69 -25.63
N SER A 879 -9.15 -0.26 -24.54
CA SER A 879 -7.88 -0.84 -24.07
C SER A 879 -8.03 -1.83 -22.91
N GLN A 880 -9.26 -2.18 -22.52
CA GLN A 880 -9.61 -3.09 -21.40
C GLN A 880 -8.83 -4.41 -21.45
N ASN A 881 -8.49 -4.88 -22.65
CA ASN A 881 -7.90 -6.18 -22.92
C ASN A 881 -6.35 -6.18 -22.95
N GLY A 882 -5.69 -5.05 -22.65
CA GLY A 882 -4.24 -4.94 -22.53
C GLY A 882 -3.54 -4.14 -23.65
N GLY A 883 -2.21 -4.30 -23.76
CA GLY A 883 -1.38 -3.68 -24.79
C GLY A 883 -1.55 -4.31 -26.18
N GLY A 884 -0.64 -4.03 -27.13
CA GLY A 884 -0.63 -4.67 -28.45
C GLY A 884 -0.77 -3.71 -29.62
N TYR A 885 -1.08 -4.18 -30.82
CA TYR A 885 -0.99 -3.38 -32.04
C TYR A 885 -2.34 -2.82 -32.49
N VAL A 886 -2.53 -1.48 -32.49
CA VAL A 886 -3.76 -0.85 -33.00
C VAL A 886 -3.94 -1.22 -34.46
N LEU A 887 -2.91 -0.91 -35.25
CA LEU A 887 -2.69 -1.37 -36.61
C LEU A 887 -1.33 -2.07 -36.65
N SER A 888 -1.09 -2.90 -37.65
CA SER A 888 0.20 -3.56 -37.82
C SER A 888 0.55 -3.81 -39.28
N ASN A 889 1.83 -4.04 -39.53
CA ASN A 889 2.36 -4.45 -40.82
C ASN A 889 3.16 -5.75 -40.63
N THR A 890 2.94 -6.73 -41.50
CA THR A 890 3.69 -8.00 -41.54
C THR A 890 5.23 -7.84 -41.52
N GLY A 891 5.80 -6.69 -41.90
CA GLY A 891 7.25 -6.44 -41.85
C GLY A 891 7.75 -5.42 -40.81
N ALA A 892 6.87 -4.63 -40.17
CA ALA A 892 7.27 -3.54 -39.27
C ALA A 892 6.22 -3.26 -38.18
N ALA A 893 6.67 -2.89 -36.97
CA ALA A 893 5.81 -2.56 -35.83
C ALA A 893 5.27 -1.13 -35.95
N GLN A 894 4.27 -0.90 -36.79
CA GLN A 894 3.93 0.46 -37.25
C GLN A 894 3.05 1.28 -36.27
N PHE A 895 2.16 0.64 -35.53
CA PHE A 895 1.25 1.30 -34.57
C PHE A 895 1.13 0.43 -33.30
N HIS A 896 2.27 0.15 -32.66
CA HIS A 896 2.33 -0.66 -31.44
C HIS A 896 1.97 0.17 -30.21
N ARG A 897 1.10 -0.37 -29.34
CA ARG A 897 0.85 0.12 -27.98
C ARG A 897 1.65 -0.69 -26.97
N GLY A 898 2.50 -0.02 -26.21
CA GLY A 898 3.33 -0.68 -25.19
C GLY A 898 4.29 0.29 -24.51
N PRO A 899 4.89 -0.09 -23.37
CA PRO A 899 5.80 0.77 -22.63
C PRO A 899 7.11 1.04 -23.39
N ALA A 900 7.77 2.15 -23.06
CA ALA A 900 9.12 2.48 -23.48
C ALA A 900 10.05 2.51 -22.24
N PRO A 901 11.25 1.85 -22.22
CA PRO A 901 11.89 0.99 -23.21
C PRO A 901 11.78 -0.52 -22.90
N ALA A 902 12.43 -1.34 -23.73
CA ALA A 902 12.40 -2.80 -23.72
C ALA A 902 12.70 -3.41 -22.33
N GLY A 903 11.71 -4.13 -21.77
CA GLY A 903 11.85 -4.88 -20.51
C GLY A 903 10.59 -4.88 -19.63
N ALA A 904 9.71 -3.90 -19.80
CA ALA A 904 8.52 -3.70 -18.97
C ALA A 904 7.21 -4.18 -19.63
N TYR A 905 7.25 -5.10 -20.59
CA TYR A 905 6.05 -5.57 -21.29
C TYR A 905 5.19 -6.43 -20.35
N ASN A 906 4.22 -5.82 -19.66
CA ASN A 906 3.26 -6.53 -18.83
C ASN A 906 1.97 -6.77 -19.65
N PRO A 907 1.71 -8.01 -20.10
CA PRO A 907 0.59 -8.33 -20.99
C PRO A 907 -0.80 -8.08 -20.37
N GLY A 908 -0.88 -7.88 -19.04
CA GLY A 908 -2.12 -7.55 -18.33
C GLY A 908 -2.34 -6.05 -18.06
N ASP A 909 -1.41 -5.16 -18.41
CA ASP A 909 -1.59 -3.73 -18.15
C ASP A 909 -2.28 -3.00 -19.32
N TYR A 910 -3.55 -2.68 -19.12
CA TYR A 910 -4.36 -1.88 -20.04
C TYR A 910 -3.87 -0.43 -20.20
N ARG A 911 -2.96 0.04 -19.32
CA ARG A 911 -2.35 1.39 -19.34
C ARG A 911 -1.04 1.41 -20.13
N SER A 912 -1.04 0.81 -21.31
CA SER A 912 0.08 0.95 -22.25
C SER A 912 0.11 2.37 -22.83
N TYR A 913 1.31 2.90 -23.11
CA TYR A 913 1.45 4.11 -23.92
C TYR A 913 0.76 3.90 -25.27
N ILE A 914 0.22 4.98 -25.84
CA ILE A 914 -0.40 4.92 -27.17
C ILE A 914 0.61 4.37 -28.20
N TRP A 915 1.87 4.83 -28.15
CA TRP A 915 2.95 4.38 -29.02
C TRP A 915 4.12 3.78 -28.24
N GLY A 916 4.46 2.53 -28.54
CA GLY A 916 5.61 1.81 -28.00
C GLY A 916 6.92 2.14 -28.69
N TRP A 917 8.03 1.69 -28.08
CA TRP A 917 9.41 2.04 -28.48
C TRP A 917 9.82 1.59 -29.90
N ASP A 918 9.18 0.58 -30.46
CA ASP A 918 9.44 0.06 -31.81
C ASP A 918 8.50 0.65 -32.89
N THR A 919 7.65 1.61 -32.49
CA THR A 919 6.82 2.41 -33.41
C THR A 919 7.70 3.39 -34.21
N PRO A 920 7.59 3.46 -35.56
CA PRO A 920 8.40 4.31 -36.40
C PRO A 920 8.32 5.80 -36.05
N ALA A 921 9.41 6.52 -36.34
CA ALA A 921 9.52 7.97 -36.17
C ALA A 921 8.42 8.76 -36.92
N ALA A 922 7.88 8.22 -38.02
CA ALA A 922 6.79 8.85 -38.75
C ALA A 922 5.49 8.97 -37.92
N VAL A 923 5.24 8.00 -37.04
CA VAL A 923 4.06 7.95 -36.16
C VAL A 923 4.39 8.60 -34.82
N THR A 924 5.51 8.24 -34.19
CA THR A 924 5.90 8.80 -32.88
C THR A 924 6.28 10.28 -32.93
N GLY A 925 6.83 10.75 -34.06
CA GLY A 925 7.05 12.17 -34.32
C GLY A 925 5.85 12.89 -34.94
N GLY A 926 4.76 12.17 -35.25
CA GLY A 926 3.49 12.72 -35.70
C GLY A 926 2.69 13.35 -34.56
N GLN A 927 1.67 14.15 -34.93
CA GLN A 927 0.79 14.76 -33.95
C GLN A 927 -0.27 13.75 -33.53
N THR A 928 -0.23 13.31 -32.27
CA THR A 928 -1.20 12.39 -31.68
C THR A 928 -2.25 13.16 -30.90
N TYR A 929 -3.50 12.71 -31.00
CA TYR A 929 -4.60 13.22 -30.22
C TYR A 929 -5.30 12.07 -29.50
N LEU A 930 -5.75 12.35 -28.29
CA LEU A 930 -6.56 11.44 -27.48
C LEU A 930 -7.82 12.18 -27.06
N ASP A 931 -8.97 11.67 -27.49
CA ASP A 931 -10.29 12.27 -27.25
C ASP A 931 -10.38 13.74 -27.72
N GLY A 932 -9.63 14.08 -28.78
CA GLY A 932 -9.55 15.41 -29.39
C GLY A 932 -8.42 16.29 -28.85
N GLU A 933 -7.76 15.92 -27.76
CA GLU A 933 -6.68 16.69 -27.14
C GLU A 933 -5.30 16.28 -27.66
N ILE A 934 -4.42 17.26 -27.89
CA ILE A 934 -3.03 17.00 -28.27
C ILE A 934 -2.31 16.29 -27.13
N VAL A 935 -1.71 15.13 -27.43
CA VAL A 935 -0.93 14.35 -26.45
C VAL A 935 0.40 13.86 -27.03
N SER A 936 1.34 13.57 -26.13
CA SER A 936 2.55 12.82 -26.47
C SER A 936 2.24 11.32 -26.44
N GLY A 937 2.08 10.72 -27.61
CA GLY A 937 1.68 9.30 -27.70
C GLY A 937 2.70 8.32 -27.10
N THR A 938 3.96 8.70 -26.93
CA THR A 938 4.99 7.84 -26.30
C THR A 938 5.02 7.91 -24.78
N THR A 939 4.23 8.79 -24.16
CA THR A 939 4.20 8.98 -22.70
C THR A 939 2.79 8.98 -22.11
N THR A 940 1.77 9.17 -22.95
CA THR A 940 0.36 9.16 -22.52
C THR A 940 -0.18 7.73 -22.54
N ASN A 941 -0.77 7.32 -21.42
CA ASN A 941 -1.44 6.02 -21.29
C ASN A 941 -2.91 6.11 -21.71
N LEU A 942 -3.44 5.00 -22.22
CA LEU A 942 -4.88 4.81 -22.33
C LEU A 942 -5.50 4.51 -20.95
N ASN A 943 -6.77 4.86 -20.77
CA ASN A 943 -7.46 4.85 -19.47
C ASN A 943 -8.04 3.48 -19.07
N GLY A 944 -7.99 2.47 -19.96
CA GLY A 944 -8.58 1.15 -19.73
C GLY A 944 -10.04 1.03 -20.14
N GLY A 945 -10.68 2.12 -20.57
CA GLY A 945 -12.00 2.16 -21.20
C GLY A 945 -11.90 2.32 -22.72
N TYR A 946 -12.95 2.89 -23.32
CA TYR A 946 -12.96 3.30 -24.73
C TYR A 946 -12.48 4.74 -24.88
N GLN A 947 -11.66 5.00 -25.90
CA GLN A 947 -11.15 6.33 -26.24
C GLN A 947 -11.02 6.48 -27.77
N LEU A 948 -11.02 7.72 -28.26
CA LEU A 948 -10.69 8.05 -29.63
C LEU A 948 -9.20 8.40 -29.73
N VAL A 949 -8.43 7.55 -30.39
CA VAL A 949 -7.04 7.84 -30.74
C VAL A 949 -6.99 8.35 -32.18
N SER A 950 -6.39 9.52 -32.40
CA SER A 950 -6.07 10.00 -33.75
C SER A 950 -4.60 10.37 -33.90
N VAL A 951 -4.06 10.24 -35.10
CA VAL A 951 -2.68 10.64 -35.39
C VAL A 951 -2.53 11.15 -36.81
N VAL A 952 -1.84 12.27 -36.97
CA VAL A 952 -1.37 12.81 -38.25
C VAL A 952 0.15 12.59 -38.33
N THR A 953 0.60 11.76 -39.27
CA THR A 953 2.00 11.34 -39.35
C THR A 953 2.88 12.37 -40.09
N THR A 954 4.16 12.43 -39.72
CA THR A 954 5.16 13.29 -40.40
C THR A 954 5.61 12.73 -41.75
N GLY A 955 5.44 11.43 -41.97
CA GLY A 955 5.75 10.73 -43.22
C GLY A 955 4.89 9.49 -43.40
N ASN A 956 5.15 8.72 -44.47
CA ASN A 956 4.36 7.54 -44.78
C ASN A 956 4.53 6.45 -43.71
N ALA A 957 3.42 6.02 -43.12
CA ALA A 957 3.33 4.80 -42.33
C ALA A 957 2.65 3.70 -43.14
N SER A 958 2.76 2.45 -42.69
CA SER A 958 2.16 1.31 -43.40
C SER A 958 1.42 0.36 -42.47
N ALA A 959 0.32 -0.23 -42.94
CA ALA A 959 -0.41 -1.27 -42.21
C ALA A 959 -1.17 -2.21 -43.14
N ASN A 960 -1.38 -3.45 -42.69
CA ASN A 960 -2.14 -4.49 -43.39
C ASN A 960 -2.85 -5.48 -42.45
N ASN A 961 -2.95 -5.19 -41.15
CA ASN A 961 -3.71 -6.01 -40.20
C ASN A 961 -4.11 -5.22 -38.94
N PHE A 962 -5.10 -5.78 -38.23
CA PHE A 962 -5.49 -5.41 -36.88
C PHE A 962 -4.98 -6.43 -35.86
N ALA A 963 -4.51 -5.95 -34.70
CA ALA A 963 -4.22 -6.74 -33.50
C ALA A 963 -3.26 -7.93 -33.71
N ASN A 964 -2.22 -7.78 -34.55
CA ASN A 964 -1.20 -8.79 -34.77
C ASN A 964 0.20 -8.16 -34.77
N ASP A 965 1.24 -8.87 -34.30
CA ASP A 965 2.64 -8.48 -34.52
C ASP A 965 3.10 -8.88 -35.93
N ARG A 966 4.21 -8.30 -36.36
CA ARG A 966 4.98 -8.63 -37.56
C ARG A 966 5.10 -10.14 -37.73
N ASN A 967 4.97 -10.63 -38.95
CA ASN A 967 5.11 -12.04 -39.29
C ASN A 967 4.21 -13.01 -38.49
N ASN A 968 3.10 -12.55 -37.90
CA ASN A 968 2.15 -13.40 -37.16
C ASN A 968 2.81 -14.19 -36.01
N ILE A 969 3.63 -13.52 -35.20
CA ILE A 969 4.32 -14.14 -34.06
C ILE A 969 3.30 -14.73 -33.07
N PRO A 970 3.37 -16.03 -32.74
CA PRO A 970 2.44 -16.66 -31.79
C PRO A 970 2.47 -15.98 -30.41
N GLY A 971 1.30 -15.77 -29.82
CA GLY A 971 1.15 -15.12 -28.52
C GLY A 971 1.30 -13.59 -28.54
N ARG A 972 1.40 -12.96 -29.72
CA ARG A 972 1.47 -11.50 -29.87
C ARG A 972 0.32 -10.92 -30.70
N THR A 973 -0.90 -11.19 -30.25
CA THR A 973 -2.15 -10.82 -30.92
C THR A 973 -3.16 -10.31 -29.89
N GLY A 974 -4.24 -9.70 -30.35
CA GLY A 974 -5.30 -9.21 -29.46
C GLY A 974 -4.94 -7.95 -28.70
N GLY A 975 -5.62 -7.75 -27.57
CA GLY A 975 -5.39 -6.67 -26.62
C GLY A 975 -6.29 -5.44 -26.78
N GLN A 976 -7.27 -5.47 -27.68
CA GLN A 976 -8.14 -4.33 -27.93
C GLN A 976 -9.54 -4.71 -28.39
N GLN A 977 -10.45 -3.76 -28.18
CA GLN A 977 -11.76 -3.74 -28.80
C GLN A 977 -11.78 -2.57 -29.79
N LEU A 978 -12.21 -2.78 -31.03
CA LEU A 978 -12.31 -1.73 -32.05
C LEU A 978 -13.77 -1.48 -32.41
N ALA A 979 -14.17 -0.22 -32.33
CA ALA A 979 -15.52 0.21 -32.68
C ALA A 979 -15.58 0.73 -34.12
N GLU A 980 -14.69 1.68 -34.46
CA GLU A 980 -14.57 2.24 -35.81
C GLU A 980 -13.14 2.70 -36.07
N VAL A 981 -12.61 2.41 -37.26
CA VAL A 981 -11.28 2.83 -37.69
C VAL A 981 -11.36 3.47 -39.06
N ILE A 982 -10.81 4.68 -39.21
CA ILE A 982 -10.77 5.45 -40.46
C ILE A 982 -9.33 5.83 -40.78
N ILE A 983 -8.90 5.52 -42.01
CA ILE A 983 -7.52 5.71 -42.47
C ILE A 983 -7.52 6.59 -43.72
N TYR A 984 -6.61 7.56 -43.77
CA TYR A 984 -6.36 8.41 -44.93
C TYR A 984 -4.90 8.28 -45.37
N ASN A 985 -4.69 8.27 -46.69
CA ASN A 985 -3.36 8.28 -47.32
C ASN A 985 -2.83 9.71 -47.58
N ARG A 986 -3.52 10.72 -47.06
CA ARG A 986 -3.12 12.13 -47.07
C ARG A 986 -3.18 12.68 -45.66
N ALA A 987 -2.36 13.69 -45.38
CA ALA A 987 -2.51 14.44 -44.14
C ALA A 987 -3.80 15.25 -44.24
N LEU A 988 -4.72 15.04 -43.31
CA LEU A 988 -5.93 15.87 -43.22
C LEU A 988 -5.55 17.30 -42.78
N THR A 989 -6.31 18.28 -43.28
CA THR A 989 -6.29 19.62 -42.69
C THR A 989 -6.90 19.56 -41.28
N GLU A 990 -6.63 20.60 -40.47
CA GLU A 990 -7.16 20.67 -39.11
C GLU A 990 -8.70 20.63 -39.09
N ALA A 991 -9.36 21.32 -40.03
CA ALA A 991 -10.82 21.31 -40.16
C ALA A 991 -11.38 19.92 -40.49
N GLU A 992 -10.72 19.18 -41.40
CA GLU A 992 -11.12 17.82 -41.77
C GLU A 992 -10.89 16.82 -40.63
N ARG A 993 -9.77 16.97 -39.89
CA ARG A 993 -9.48 16.17 -38.71
C ARG A 993 -10.55 16.38 -37.65
N LEU A 994 -10.81 17.64 -37.29
CA LEU A 994 -11.83 18.00 -36.30
C LEU A 994 -13.23 17.53 -36.70
N ALA A 995 -13.61 17.63 -37.98
CA ALA A 995 -14.89 17.11 -38.46
C ALA A 995 -14.99 15.57 -38.31
N THR A 996 -13.88 14.86 -38.57
CA THR A 996 -13.83 13.40 -38.39
C THR A 996 -13.90 12.99 -36.92
N GLU A 997 -13.21 13.71 -36.03
CA GLU A 997 -13.32 13.48 -34.59
C GLU A 997 -14.72 13.80 -34.08
N ALA A 998 -15.29 14.93 -34.48
CA ALA A 998 -16.66 15.31 -34.11
C ALA A 998 -17.69 14.23 -34.50
N TYR A 999 -17.56 13.67 -35.71
CA TYR A 999 -18.38 12.55 -36.17
C TYR A 999 -18.23 11.31 -35.26
N LEU A 1000 -16.98 10.89 -34.99
CA LEU A 1000 -16.70 9.71 -34.17
C LEU A 1000 -17.14 9.91 -32.71
N MET A 1001 -16.92 11.10 -32.15
CA MET A 1001 -17.33 11.47 -30.80
C MET A 1001 -18.85 11.50 -30.65
N GLN A 1002 -19.56 12.09 -31.62
CA GLN A 1002 -21.01 12.10 -31.67
C GLN A 1002 -21.59 10.68 -31.72
N LYS A 1003 -21.07 9.85 -32.62
CA LYS A 1003 -21.58 8.50 -32.83
C LYS A 1003 -21.31 7.57 -31.65
N TRP A 1004 -20.06 7.50 -31.20
CA TRP A 1004 -19.62 6.47 -30.26
C TRP A 1004 -19.63 6.90 -28.80
N PHE A 1005 -19.46 8.19 -28.53
CA PHE A 1005 -19.36 8.71 -27.17
C PHE A 1005 -20.59 9.54 -26.78
N GLY A 1006 -21.59 9.61 -27.66
CA GLY A 1006 -22.88 10.25 -27.39
C GLY A 1006 -22.83 11.78 -27.39
N ALA A 1007 -21.85 12.40 -28.08
CA ALA A 1007 -21.83 13.85 -28.19
C ALA A 1007 -23.14 14.38 -28.80
N SER A 1008 -23.69 15.44 -28.20
CA SER A 1008 -24.99 15.99 -28.53
C SER A 1008 -24.95 16.79 -29.82
N ALA A 1009 -25.83 16.45 -30.77
CA ALA A 1009 -26.14 17.29 -31.93
C ALA A 1009 -27.02 18.52 -31.57
N GLY A 1010 -27.63 18.51 -30.38
CA GLY A 1010 -28.47 19.59 -29.85
C GLY A 1010 -27.74 20.44 -28.81
N ALA A 1011 -28.47 21.36 -28.19
CA ALA A 1011 -27.96 22.24 -27.12
C ALA A 1011 -27.20 21.43 -26.03
N ILE A 1012 -25.93 21.78 -25.81
CA ILE A 1012 -25.06 21.11 -24.83
C ILE A 1012 -25.36 21.65 -23.45
N LEU A 1013 -25.49 22.97 -23.28
CA LEU A 1013 -25.99 23.55 -22.03
C LEU A 1013 -27.52 23.40 -21.95
N PRO A 1014 -28.09 23.25 -20.74
CA PRO A 1014 -29.55 23.18 -20.58
C PRO A 1014 -30.21 24.49 -21.02
N ALA A 1015 -31.29 24.41 -21.82
CA ALA A 1015 -32.01 25.61 -22.28
C ALA A 1015 -32.56 26.47 -21.12
N GLY A 1016 -32.79 25.88 -19.94
CA GLY A 1016 -33.22 26.58 -18.74
C GLY A 1016 -32.09 27.23 -17.92
N THR A 1017 -30.82 27.07 -18.29
CA THR A 1017 -29.71 27.58 -17.49
C THR A 1017 -29.53 29.09 -17.67
N ALA A 1018 -29.25 29.80 -16.58
CA ALA A 1018 -28.71 31.15 -16.65
C ALA A 1018 -27.21 31.06 -16.93
N LEU A 1019 -26.76 31.62 -18.06
CA LEU A 1019 -25.35 31.67 -18.44
C LEU A 1019 -24.72 32.97 -17.93
N GLN A 1020 -23.83 32.85 -16.95
CA GLN A 1020 -23.11 33.96 -16.35
C GLN A 1020 -21.63 33.90 -16.71
N VAL A 1021 -21.10 34.94 -17.34
CA VAL A 1021 -19.71 34.97 -17.81
C VAL A 1021 -18.98 36.15 -17.19
N GLN A 1022 -17.92 35.89 -16.42
CA GLN A 1022 -17.11 36.93 -15.78
C GLN A 1022 -16.14 37.57 -16.77
N GLY A 1023 -15.78 38.84 -16.52
CA GLY A 1023 -14.68 39.51 -17.23
C GLY A 1023 -13.40 38.67 -17.27
N GLY A 1024 -12.85 38.46 -18.47
CA GLY A 1024 -11.68 37.63 -18.73
C GLY A 1024 -11.95 36.13 -18.95
N ALA A 1025 -13.18 35.66 -18.74
CA ALA A 1025 -13.60 34.31 -19.09
C ALA A 1025 -14.18 34.24 -20.52
N THR A 1026 -14.18 33.04 -21.11
CA THR A 1026 -14.68 32.79 -22.47
C THR A 1026 -15.69 31.65 -22.50
N VAL A 1027 -16.78 31.84 -23.25
CA VAL A 1027 -17.68 30.77 -23.71
C VAL A 1027 -17.48 30.62 -25.21
N ASP A 1028 -17.09 29.44 -25.66
CA ASP A 1028 -16.87 29.14 -27.07
C ASP A 1028 -17.94 28.17 -27.57
N LEU A 1029 -18.82 28.65 -28.47
CA LEU A 1029 -19.88 27.84 -29.05
C LEU A 1029 -19.36 26.86 -30.10
N ASN A 1030 -18.17 27.07 -30.66
CA ASN A 1030 -17.47 26.10 -31.50
C ASN A 1030 -18.36 25.43 -32.58
N GLY A 1031 -19.11 26.24 -33.32
CA GLY A 1031 -19.99 25.81 -34.41
C GLY A 1031 -21.32 25.20 -33.97
N THR A 1032 -21.67 25.30 -32.68
CA THR A 1032 -22.92 24.74 -32.13
C THR A 1032 -24.00 25.81 -32.00
N THR A 1033 -25.26 25.36 -32.09
CA THR A 1033 -26.41 26.17 -31.66
C THR A 1033 -26.68 25.90 -30.19
N GLN A 1034 -26.70 26.96 -29.39
CA GLN A 1034 -26.89 26.89 -27.95
C GLN A 1034 -28.05 27.79 -27.51
N THR A 1035 -29.01 27.21 -26.79
CA THR A 1035 -30.09 27.96 -26.14
C THR A 1035 -29.83 28.05 -24.65
N VAL A 1036 -30.06 29.22 -24.04
CA VAL A 1036 -29.97 29.47 -22.60
C VAL A 1036 -31.14 30.32 -22.13
N ALA A 1037 -31.47 30.26 -20.84
CA ALA A 1037 -32.56 31.06 -20.28
C ALA A 1037 -32.18 32.55 -20.23
N SER A 1038 -30.94 32.86 -19.88
CA SER A 1038 -30.42 34.22 -19.87
C SER A 1038 -28.92 34.24 -20.11
N LEU A 1039 -28.42 35.37 -20.63
CA LEU A 1039 -27.01 35.70 -20.72
C LEU A 1039 -26.76 36.92 -19.84
N GLY A 1040 -25.76 36.88 -18.97
CA GLY A 1040 -25.40 38.05 -18.16
C GLY A 1040 -24.02 37.99 -17.55
N ASP A 1041 -23.67 39.08 -16.87
CA ASP A 1041 -22.39 39.22 -16.18
C ASP A 1041 -22.34 38.34 -14.92
N TYR A 1042 -21.13 37.94 -14.56
CA TYR A 1042 -20.85 37.46 -13.21
C TYR A 1042 -20.05 38.51 -12.45
N SER A 1043 -20.46 38.86 -11.23
CA SER A 1043 -19.80 39.88 -10.39
C SER A 1043 -19.68 41.29 -11.01
N GLY A 1044 -20.56 41.63 -11.96
CA GLY A 1044 -20.69 42.98 -12.54
C GLY A 1044 -19.78 43.29 -13.74
N THR A 1045 -19.06 42.30 -14.28
CA THR A 1045 -18.32 42.42 -15.54
C THR A 1045 -18.54 41.19 -16.42
N GLY A 1046 -18.68 41.41 -17.73
CA GLY A 1046 -18.92 40.36 -18.72
C GLY A 1046 -17.67 39.85 -19.43
N GLY A 1047 -17.64 38.56 -19.75
CA GLY A 1047 -16.57 37.92 -20.51
C GLY A 1047 -16.80 37.93 -22.03
N THR A 1048 -16.19 36.97 -22.73
CA THR A 1048 -16.35 36.81 -24.19
C THR A 1048 -17.23 35.62 -24.53
N VAL A 1049 -18.14 35.76 -25.48
CA VAL A 1049 -18.79 34.63 -26.17
C VAL A 1049 -18.33 34.64 -27.62
N THR A 1050 -17.83 33.50 -28.11
CA THR A 1050 -17.24 33.38 -29.46
C THR A 1050 -17.63 32.10 -30.17
N ASN A 1051 -17.24 32.01 -31.45
CA ASN A 1051 -17.33 30.82 -32.27
C ASN A 1051 -15.97 30.49 -32.91
N SER A 1052 -15.20 29.60 -32.30
CA SER A 1052 -13.89 29.22 -32.83
C SER A 1052 -13.93 28.24 -34.00
N ALA A 1053 -15.09 27.69 -34.35
CA ALA A 1053 -15.23 26.79 -35.51
C ALA A 1053 -15.51 27.59 -36.79
N ALA A 1054 -15.11 27.04 -37.95
CA ALA A 1054 -15.35 27.68 -39.25
C ALA A 1054 -16.84 27.73 -39.66
N GLY A 1055 -17.66 26.80 -39.15
CA GLY A 1055 -19.12 26.80 -39.37
C GLY A 1055 -19.82 27.86 -38.52
N ALA A 1056 -21.02 28.26 -38.90
CA ALA A 1056 -21.81 29.23 -38.13
C ALA A 1056 -22.28 28.67 -36.77
N ALA A 1057 -22.36 29.53 -35.76
CA ALA A 1057 -22.93 29.23 -34.45
C ALA A 1057 -24.07 30.19 -34.12
N LEU A 1058 -25.03 29.75 -33.29
CA LEU A 1058 -26.16 30.55 -32.84
C LEU A 1058 -26.28 30.49 -31.32
N LEU A 1059 -26.31 31.65 -30.67
CA LEU A 1059 -26.72 31.80 -29.27
C LEU A 1059 -28.18 32.24 -29.21
N ALA A 1060 -29.05 31.46 -28.58
CA ALA A 1060 -30.45 31.82 -28.33
C ALA A 1060 -30.70 32.12 -26.84
N VAL A 1061 -31.28 33.28 -26.53
CA VAL A 1061 -31.68 33.70 -25.19
C VAL A 1061 -33.21 33.70 -25.09
N SER A 1062 -33.76 32.73 -24.34
CA SER A 1062 -35.18 32.37 -24.39
C SER A 1062 -35.98 32.56 -23.10
N GLY A 1063 -35.37 33.03 -22.01
CA GLY A 1063 -36.02 33.18 -20.72
C GLY A 1063 -36.72 34.52 -20.48
N ALA A 1064 -37.37 34.63 -19.31
CA ALA A 1064 -38.12 35.81 -18.89
C ALA A 1064 -37.31 36.77 -18.00
N ALA A 1065 -36.06 36.42 -17.65
CA ALA A 1065 -35.23 37.24 -16.77
C ALA A 1065 -34.66 38.45 -17.51
N ASN A 1066 -34.61 39.59 -16.83
CA ASN A 1066 -33.89 40.77 -17.31
C ASN A 1066 -32.42 40.64 -16.92
N THR A 1067 -31.51 40.75 -17.88
CA THR A 1067 -30.06 40.62 -17.63
C THR A 1067 -29.25 41.65 -18.39
N THR A 1068 -28.11 42.02 -17.82
CA THR A 1068 -27.09 42.84 -18.48
C THR A 1068 -25.87 41.98 -18.77
N PHE A 1069 -25.37 42.08 -20.00
CA PHE A 1069 -24.11 41.53 -20.42
C PHE A 1069 -23.21 42.67 -20.92
N SER A 1070 -22.17 42.99 -20.14
CA SER A 1070 -21.16 44.01 -20.48
C SER A 1070 -19.97 43.44 -21.26
N GLY A 1071 -20.02 42.13 -21.54
CA GLY A 1071 -18.99 41.39 -22.27
C GLY A 1071 -19.04 41.59 -23.78
N SER A 1072 -18.33 40.73 -24.51
CA SER A 1072 -18.21 40.79 -25.97
C SER A 1072 -18.81 39.55 -26.64
N LEU A 1073 -19.64 39.75 -27.65
CA LEU A 1073 -20.15 38.74 -28.56
C LEU A 1073 -19.40 38.86 -29.89
N VAL A 1074 -18.49 37.94 -30.18
CA VAL A 1074 -17.55 38.10 -31.31
C VAL A 1074 -17.54 36.88 -32.21
N ASP A 1075 -17.36 37.11 -33.50
CA ASP A 1075 -16.97 36.05 -34.42
C ASP A 1075 -15.60 35.48 -34.01
N GLY A 1076 -15.36 34.23 -34.37
CA GLY A 1076 -14.03 33.63 -34.27
C GLY A 1076 -13.55 33.22 -35.66
N ALA A 1077 -13.40 31.91 -35.89
CA ALA A 1077 -13.10 31.41 -37.23
C ALA A 1077 -14.34 31.38 -38.14
N GLY A 1078 -15.54 31.38 -37.54
CA GLY A 1078 -16.82 31.41 -38.21
C GLY A 1078 -17.76 32.42 -37.56
N THR A 1079 -18.90 32.64 -38.20
CA THR A 1079 -19.88 33.66 -37.77
C THR A 1079 -20.62 33.24 -36.51
N LEU A 1080 -20.83 34.18 -35.59
CA LEU A 1080 -21.74 34.06 -34.46
C LEU A 1080 -23.05 34.79 -34.78
N ALA A 1081 -24.18 34.16 -34.50
CA ALA A 1081 -25.51 34.78 -34.56
C ALA A 1081 -26.14 34.84 -33.16
N LEU A 1082 -27.03 35.81 -32.95
CA LEU A 1082 -27.79 35.97 -31.71
C LEU A 1082 -29.30 35.90 -31.99
N LEU A 1083 -30.03 35.11 -31.22
CA LEU A 1083 -31.49 35.08 -31.21
C LEU A 1083 -32.02 35.49 -29.83
N LYS A 1084 -32.80 36.56 -29.78
CA LYS A 1084 -33.51 37.00 -28.59
C LYS A 1084 -34.98 36.61 -28.69
N ALA A 1085 -35.36 35.50 -28.05
CA ALA A 1085 -36.69 34.88 -28.16
C ALA A 1085 -37.50 34.89 -26.84
N GLY A 1086 -36.86 35.15 -25.70
CA GLY A 1086 -37.52 35.17 -24.39
C GLY A 1086 -38.25 36.47 -24.09
N THR A 1087 -39.20 36.48 -23.14
CA THR A 1087 -39.96 37.69 -22.78
C THR A 1087 -39.17 38.71 -21.95
N GLY A 1088 -38.02 38.33 -21.39
CA GLY A 1088 -37.19 39.24 -20.58
C GLY A 1088 -36.44 40.29 -21.42
N ALA A 1089 -35.77 41.23 -20.77
CA ALA A 1089 -34.88 42.19 -21.41
C ALA A 1089 -33.42 41.69 -21.38
N LEU A 1090 -32.72 41.70 -22.52
CA LEU A 1090 -31.27 41.50 -22.57
C LEU A 1090 -30.62 42.85 -22.89
N THR A 1091 -29.86 43.40 -21.94
CA THR A 1091 -29.07 44.60 -22.14
C THR A 1091 -27.64 44.23 -22.55
N LEU A 1092 -27.25 44.59 -23.78
CA LEU A 1092 -25.88 44.48 -24.27
C LEU A 1092 -25.16 45.80 -24.02
N ALA A 1093 -24.34 45.82 -22.96
CA ALA A 1093 -23.59 46.99 -22.52
C ALA A 1093 -22.13 47.01 -23.00
N GLY A 1094 -21.64 45.91 -23.57
CA GLY A 1094 -20.27 45.83 -24.10
C GLY A 1094 -20.10 46.60 -25.41
N THR A 1095 -18.89 47.12 -25.64
CA THR A 1095 -18.56 47.96 -26.80
C THR A 1095 -17.86 47.22 -27.94
N ASN A 1096 -17.74 45.89 -27.85
CA ASN A 1096 -17.04 45.05 -28.83
C ASN A 1096 -17.89 43.85 -29.25
N ASN A 1097 -19.18 44.05 -29.55
CA ASN A 1097 -20.02 42.97 -30.07
C ASN A 1097 -19.92 42.94 -31.61
N THR A 1098 -18.92 42.25 -32.14
CA THR A 1098 -18.54 42.27 -33.57
C THR A 1098 -19.09 41.07 -34.35
N LEU A 1099 -20.25 40.55 -33.97
CA LEU A 1099 -20.84 39.36 -34.58
C LEU A 1099 -21.42 39.67 -35.97
N THR A 1100 -21.14 38.82 -36.97
CA THR A 1100 -21.64 39.06 -38.35
C THR A 1100 -22.72 38.08 -38.81
N GLY A 1101 -23.01 37.04 -38.01
CA GLY A 1101 -24.07 36.06 -38.31
C GLY A 1101 -25.50 36.62 -38.18
N GLY A 1102 -25.64 37.87 -37.73
CA GLY A 1102 -26.90 38.57 -37.57
C GLY A 1102 -27.54 38.37 -36.19
N THR A 1103 -28.37 39.32 -35.80
CA THR A 1103 -29.16 39.29 -34.56
C THR A 1103 -30.65 39.28 -34.91
N THR A 1104 -31.42 38.35 -34.36
CA THR A 1104 -32.88 38.35 -34.52
C THR A 1104 -33.56 38.63 -33.17
N VAL A 1105 -34.47 39.60 -33.13
CA VAL A 1105 -35.28 39.94 -31.96
C VAL A 1105 -36.72 39.45 -32.19
N GLN A 1106 -37.04 38.27 -31.66
CA GLN A 1106 -38.36 37.64 -31.80
C GLN A 1106 -39.32 37.95 -30.66
N ALA A 1107 -38.81 38.17 -29.44
CA ALA A 1107 -39.64 38.50 -28.29
C ALA A 1107 -38.87 39.26 -27.19
N GLY A 1108 -39.62 39.89 -26.28
CA GLY A 1108 -39.07 40.73 -25.21
C GLY A 1108 -38.25 41.90 -25.77
N SER A 1109 -37.31 42.40 -24.98
CA SER A 1109 -36.46 43.54 -25.38
C SER A 1109 -35.00 43.13 -25.55
N LEU A 1110 -34.35 43.60 -26.62
CA LEU A 1110 -32.91 43.67 -26.76
C LEU A 1110 -32.51 45.15 -26.62
N LEU A 1111 -31.81 45.49 -25.54
CA LEU A 1111 -31.41 46.86 -25.23
C LEU A 1111 -29.91 47.01 -25.48
N VAL A 1112 -29.50 47.77 -26.48
CA VAL A 1112 -28.08 48.00 -26.79
C VAL A 1112 -27.66 49.33 -26.19
N THR A 1113 -26.82 49.31 -25.16
CA THR A 1113 -26.22 50.53 -24.57
C THR A 1113 -24.74 50.66 -24.90
N GLY A 1114 -24.10 49.58 -25.36
CA GLY A 1114 -22.76 49.58 -25.94
C GLY A 1114 -22.81 49.61 -27.47
N SER A 1115 -22.19 48.63 -28.12
CA SER A 1115 -22.26 48.44 -29.58
C SER A 1115 -22.79 47.05 -29.94
N LEU A 1116 -23.36 46.89 -31.14
CA LEU A 1116 -23.75 45.61 -31.74
C LEU A 1116 -23.63 45.68 -33.27
N ASP A 1117 -22.58 45.09 -33.81
CA ASP A 1117 -22.36 45.04 -35.25
C ASP A 1117 -23.28 44.01 -35.93
N GLY A 1118 -23.25 44.01 -37.26
CA GLY A 1118 -24.07 43.13 -38.09
C GLY A 1118 -25.52 43.60 -38.23
N THR A 1119 -26.33 42.80 -38.92
CA THR A 1119 -27.75 43.14 -39.14
C THR A 1119 -28.61 42.68 -37.97
N VAL A 1120 -29.41 43.59 -37.40
CA VAL A 1120 -30.44 43.33 -36.41
C VAL A 1120 -31.81 43.25 -37.10
N THR A 1121 -32.37 42.04 -37.17
CA THR A 1121 -33.73 41.80 -37.65
C THR A 1121 -34.71 41.83 -36.49
N VAL A 1122 -35.62 42.79 -36.47
CA VAL A 1122 -36.71 42.86 -35.48
C VAL A 1122 -37.94 42.17 -36.06
N ASN A 1123 -38.39 41.10 -35.42
CA ASN A 1123 -39.48 40.26 -35.90
C ASN A 1123 -40.36 39.77 -34.72
N GLY A 1124 -40.95 40.72 -34.01
CA GLY A 1124 -41.95 40.50 -32.94
C GLY A 1124 -41.55 41.04 -31.56
N GLY A 1125 -40.27 41.28 -31.30
CA GLY A 1125 -39.80 41.90 -30.05
C GLY A 1125 -39.49 43.40 -30.20
N THR A 1126 -38.76 43.95 -29.22
CA THR A 1126 -38.33 45.35 -29.19
C THR A 1126 -36.81 45.46 -29.24
N LEU A 1127 -36.27 46.19 -30.20
CA LEU A 1127 -34.89 46.68 -30.18
C LEU A 1127 -34.88 48.09 -29.57
N GLY A 1128 -34.01 48.36 -28.60
CA GLY A 1128 -33.86 49.69 -28.03
C GLY A 1128 -32.49 49.95 -27.42
N GLY A 1129 -32.40 50.97 -26.57
CA GLY A 1129 -31.17 51.37 -25.87
C GLY A 1129 -30.50 52.62 -26.45
N THR A 1130 -29.35 52.98 -25.88
CA THR A 1130 -28.64 54.25 -26.17
C THR A 1130 -27.31 54.05 -26.92
N GLY A 1131 -27.09 52.87 -27.48
CA GLY A 1131 -25.83 52.44 -28.07
C GLY A 1131 -25.76 52.63 -29.59
N SER A 1132 -24.87 51.88 -30.22
CA SER A 1132 -24.79 51.77 -31.68
C SER A 1132 -25.11 50.35 -32.13
N VAL A 1133 -25.89 50.22 -33.19
CA VAL A 1133 -26.13 48.95 -33.90
C VAL A 1133 -25.68 49.08 -35.35
N GLY A 1134 -25.45 47.96 -36.04
CA GLY A 1134 -25.26 47.96 -37.49
C GLY A 1134 -26.57 48.23 -38.25
N ASN A 1135 -26.90 47.39 -39.21
CA ASN A 1135 -28.14 47.55 -39.98
C ASN A 1135 -29.37 47.12 -39.17
N ILE A 1136 -30.44 47.91 -39.18
CA ILE A 1136 -31.74 47.53 -38.62
C ILE A 1136 -32.69 47.12 -39.75
N VAL A 1137 -33.28 45.93 -39.64
CA VAL A 1137 -34.39 45.48 -40.50
C VAL A 1137 -35.58 45.14 -39.62
N ALA A 1138 -36.52 46.07 -39.49
CA ALA A 1138 -37.74 45.89 -38.72
C ALA A 1138 -38.85 45.31 -39.59
N ILE A 1139 -39.05 44.00 -39.50
CA ILE A 1139 -40.10 43.25 -40.25
C ILE A 1139 -41.44 43.36 -39.50
N SER A 1140 -41.39 43.08 -38.20
CA SER A 1140 -42.51 43.19 -37.26
C SER A 1140 -41.96 43.49 -35.86
N GLY A 1141 -42.75 44.11 -34.98
CA GLY A 1141 -42.26 44.54 -33.66
C GLY A 1141 -41.65 45.94 -33.67
N SER A 1142 -41.00 46.32 -32.56
CA SER A 1142 -40.68 47.73 -32.25
C SER A 1142 -39.19 48.05 -32.34
N VAL A 1143 -38.88 49.20 -32.92
CA VAL A 1143 -37.61 49.92 -32.70
C VAL A 1143 -37.92 51.09 -31.77
N ALA A 1144 -37.38 51.06 -30.55
CA ALA A 1144 -37.62 52.02 -29.49
C ALA A 1144 -36.28 52.56 -28.97
N PRO A 1145 -35.72 53.63 -29.58
CA PRO A 1145 -34.46 54.22 -29.10
C PRO A 1145 -34.56 54.58 -27.61
N GLY A 1146 -33.43 54.59 -26.91
CA GLY A 1146 -33.41 54.95 -25.50
C GLY A 1146 -33.73 53.83 -24.50
N LEU A 1147 -33.58 54.17 -23.22
CA LEU A 1147 -34.04 53.40 -22.05
C LEU A 1147 -35.07 54.23 -21.26
N SER A 1148 -34.74 55.52 -21.16
CA SER A 1148 -35.62 56.70 -21.21
C SER A 1148 -35.29 57.45 -22.52
N ALA A 1149 -35.85 58.64 -22.72
CA ALA A 1149 -35.44 59.59 -23.78
C ALA A 1149 -33.92 59.52 -24.05
N GLY A 1150 -33.53 59.08 -25.25
CA GLY A 1150 -32.13 58.84 -25.59
C GLY A 1150 -31.89 58.54 -27.07
N GLU A 1151 -30.61 58.43 -27.44
CA GLU A 1151 -30.19 58.26 -28.83
C GLU A 1151 -29.73 56.82 -29.11
N LEU A 1152 -30.32 56.16 -30.10
CA LEU A 1152 -29.81 54.91 -30.69
C LEU A 1152 -29.19 55.23 -32.06
N LYS A 1153 -28.02 54.66 -32.34
CA LYS A 1153 -27.32 54.84 -33.62
C LYS A 1153 -27.41 53.57 -34.47
N ALA A 1154 -27.62 53.71 -35.77
CA ALA A 1154 -27.66 52.61 -36.73
C ALA A 1154 -26.87 52.96 -38.01
N ASP A 1155 -26.40 51.95 -38.73
CA ASP A 1155 -25.79 52.14 -40.05
C ASP A 1155 -26.89 52.43 -41.09
N THR A 1156 -27.67 51.43 -41.45
CA THR A 1156 -28.87 51.54 -42.29
C THR A 1156 -30.12 51.14 -41.49
N VAL A 1157 -31.29 51.72 -41.79
CA VAL A 1157 -32.59 51.26 -41.26
C VAL A 1157 -33.61 50.99 -42.36
N ILE A 1158 -34.27 49.84 -42.26
CA ILE A 1158 -35.39 49.42 -43.11
C ILE A 1158 -36.57 49.03 -42.23
N PHE A 1159 -37.68 49.75 -42.36
CA PHE A 1159 -38.94 49.40 -41.74
C PHE A 1159 -39.92 48.81 -42.76
N TRP A 1160 -40.69 47.80 -42.35
CA TRP A 1160 -41.78 47.18 -43.12
C TRP A 1160 -43.17 47.55 -42.54
N PRO A 1161 -44.28 47.35 -43.28
CA PRO A 1161 -45.61 47.86 -42.88
C PRO A 1161 -46.13 47.41 -41.50
N ASP A 1162 -45.67 46.25 -41.00
CA ASP A 1162 -46.11 45.68 -39.72
C ASP A 1162 -45.14 45.96 -38.55
N SER A 1163 -44.19 46.87 -38.76
CA SER A 1163 -43.23 47.29 -37.74
C SER A 1163 -43.60 48.62 -37.10
N PHE A 1164 -43.09 48.84 -35.89
CA PHE A 1164 -43.34 50.02 -35.06
C PHE A 1164 -42.05 50.80 -34.81
N PHE A 1165 -42.14 52.12 -34.91
CA PHE A 1165 -41.13 53.03 -34.40
C PHE A 1165 -41.72 53.74 -33.17
N ASP A 1166 -41.23 53.36 -32.00
CA ASP A 1166 -41.73 53.85 -30.72
C ASP A 1166 -40.79 54.95 -30.20
N VAL A 1167 -41.33 56.13 -29.92
CA VAL A 1167 -40.56 57.30 -29.52
C VAL A 1167 -41.11 57.86 -28.21
N GLN A 1168 -40.35 57.79 -27.13
CA GLN A 1168 -40.63 58.54 -25.91
C GLN A 1168 -40.39 60.02 -26.17
N LEU A 1169 -41.39 60.85 -25.91
CA LEU A 1169 -41.35 62.26 -26.28
C LEU A 1169 -41.93 63.11 -25.17
N ASN A 1170 -41.06 63.87 -24.49
CA ASN A 1170 -41.46 64.90 -23.54
C ASN A 1170 -40.95 66.29 -24.01
N PRO A 1171 -41.34 67.38 -23.34
CA PRO A 1171 -41.03 68.74 -23.79
C PRO A 1171 -39.54 69.08 -23.82
N VAL A 1172 -38.70 68.35 -23.09
CA VAL A 1172 -37.28 68.66 -22.86
C VAL A 1172 -36.37 67.58 -23.44
N GLU A 1173 -36.80 66.32 -23.41
CA GLU A 1173 -36.03 65.17 -23.87
C GLU A 1173 -36.93 64.25 -24.69
N TRP A 1174 -36.37 63.64 -25.74
CA TRP A 1174 -37.06 62.69 -26.59
C TRP A 1174 -36.09 61.65 -27.15
N ASP A 1175 -36.65 60.56 -27.66
CA ASP A 1175 -35.89 59.52 -28.35
C ASP A 1175 -35.47 59.94 -29.76
N LEU A 1176 -34.23 59.61 -30.11
CA LEU A 1176 -33.63 59.87 -31.41
C LEU A 1176 -33.05 58.60 -32.00
N LEU A 1177 -33.41 58.29 -33.25
CA LEU A 1177 -32.71 57.31 -34.06
C LEU A 1177 -31.78 58.03 -35.05
N THR A 1178 -30.47 57.87 -34.89
CA THR A 1178 -29.47 58.43 -35.80
C THR A 1178 -28.97 57.37 -36.76
N VAL A 1179 -29.05 57.64 -38.06
CA VAL A 1179 -28.72 56.68 -39.13
C VAL A 1179 -27.57 57.22 -39.98
N GLY A 1180 -26.50 56.44 -40.15
CA GLY A 1180 -25.29 56.85 -40.87
C GLY A 1180 -25.38 56.73 -42.40
N GLU A 1181 -26.17 55.78 -42.87
CA GLU A 1181 -26.35 55.39 -44.26
C GLU A 1181 -27.85 55.51 -44.66
N SER A 1182 -28.48 54.46 -45.19
CA SER A 1182 -29.81 54.58 -45.80
C SER A 1182 -30.97 54.50 -44.80
N VAL A 1183 -32.05 55.22 -45.09
CA VAL A 1183 -33.32 55.18 -44.35
C VAL A 1183 -34.46 54.83 -45.30
N ILE A 1184 -35.11 53.69 -45.06
CA ILE A 1184 -36.26 53.20 -45.83
C ILE A 1184 -37.47 52.99 -44.90
N LEU A 1185 -38.54 53.74 -45.14
CA LEU A 1185 -39.80 53.69 -44.40
C LEU A 1185 -40.92 53.12 -45.28
N ASN A 1186 -41.12 51.80 -45.27
CA ASN A 1186 -42.22 51.18 -46.02
C ASN A 1186 -43.50 51.12 -45.18
N ASP A 1187 -44.08 52.28 -44.89
CA ASP A 1187 -45.31 52.42 -44.08
C ASP A 1187 -45.24 51.81 -42.66
N PRO A 1188 -44.16 51.96 -41.85
CA PRO A 1188 -44.21 51.59 -40.44
C PRO A 1188 -45.19 52.46 -39.64
N ILE A 1189 -45.59 51.95 -38.48
CA ILE A 1189 -46.42 52.68 -37.52
C ILE A 1189 -45.53 53.51 -36.60
N LEU A 1190 -45.75 54.82 -36.54
CA LEU A 1190 -45.12 55.71 -35.56
C LEU A 1190 -45.97 55.75 -34.28
N ASN A 1191 -45.38 55.38 -33.14
CA ASN A 1191 -46.00 55.53 -31.83
C ASN A 1191 -45.24 56.55 -30.99
N LEU A 1192 -45.97 57.49 -30.38
CA LEU A 1192 -45.42 58.44 -29.43
C LEU A 1192 -45.82 58.04 -28.02
N LEU A 1193 -44.81 57.85 -27.16
CA LEU A 1193 -44.92 57.41 -25.79
C LEU A 1193 -44.59 58.57 -24.83
N ASP A 1194 -45.04 58.48 -23.58
CA ASP A 1194 -44.74 59.44 -22.50
C ASP A 1194 -45.09 60.92 -22.79
N LEU A 1195 -46.27 61.17 -23.39
CA LEU A 1195 -46.78 62.50 -23.74
C LEU A 1195 -47.51 63.21 -22.57
N PRO A 1196 -46.93 64.23 -21.90
CA PRO A 1196 -47.63 65.15 -21.00
C PRO A 1196 -48.61 66.13 -21.71
N SER A 1197 -49.18 67.09 -20.97
CA SER A 1197 -50.24 67.98 -21.46
C SER A 1197 -49.82 68.96 -22.58
N LEU A 1198 -50.78 69.27 -23.46
CA LEU A 1198 -50.76 70.26 -24.57
C LEU A 1198 -49.99 71.56 -24.34
N SER A 1199 -50.03 72.11 -23.12
CA SER A 1199 -49.38 73.38 -22.77
C SER A 1199 -47.86 73.39 -22.97
N HIS A 1200 -47.22 72.22 -23.01
CA HIS A 1200 -45.76 72.11 -23.04
C HIS A 1200 -45.15 71.97 -24.44
N TYR A 1201 -45.97 71.78 -25.48
CA TYR A 1201 -45.47 71.46 -26.81
C TYR A 1201 -45.39 72.68 -27.75
N GLN A 1202 -46.38 73.58 -27.72
CA GLN A 1202 -46.45 74.90 -28.39
C GLN A 1202 -45.38 75.27 -29.46
N GLY A 1203 -45.41 74.63 -30.62
CA GLY A 1203 -44.57 74.98 -31.78
C GLY A 1203 -43.16 74.40 -31.73
N SER A 1204 -42.83 73.61 -30.71
CA SER A 1204 -41.55 72.92 -30.58
C SER A 1204 -41.38 71.86 -31.65
N GLN A 1205 -40.14 71.69 -32.10
CA GLN A 1205 -39.73 70.70 -33.09
C GLN A 1205 -38.94 69.59 -32.40
N TYR A 1206 -39.25 68.35 -32.74
CA TYR A 1206 -38.65 67.15 -32.18
C TYR A 1206 -38.12 66.29 -33.32
N MET A 1207 -36.79 66.24 -33.47
CA MET A 1207 -36.14 65.38 -34.45
C MET A 1207 -36.12 63.95 -33.89
N ILE A 1208 -36.91 63.07 -34.49
CA ILE A 1208 -37.07 61.69 -34.01
C ILE A 1208 -36.22 60.69 -34.81
N LEU A 1209 -35.84 61.07 -36.03
CA LEU A 1209 -34.92 60.31 -36.86
C LEU A 1209 -34.00 61.28 -37.59
N GLN A 1210 -32.69 61.13 -37.37
CA GLN A 1210 -31.63 61.89 -38.04
C GLN A 1210 -30.95 61.03 -39.10
N ASN A 1211 -30.96 61.46 -40.36
CA ASN A 1211 -30.31 60.79 -41.48
C ASN A 1211 -29.02 61.53 -41.83
N ASN A 1212 -27.88 60.99 -41.40
CA ASN A 1212 -26.58 61.59 -41.66
C ASN A 1212 -26.01 61.24 -43.04
N SER A 1213 -26.70 60.45 -43.85
CA SER A 1213 -26.29 60.19 -45.23
C SER A 1213 -26.67 61.34 -46.18
N THR A 1214 -26.07 61.35 -47.36
CA THR A 1214 -26.47 62.28 -48.42
C THR A 1214 -27.71 61.84 -49.19
N ASP A 1215 -28.17 60.59 -48.98
CA ASP A 1215 -29.31 60.04 -49.69
C ASP A 1215 -30.62 60.43 -48.96
N PRO A 1216 -31.68 60.81 -49.70
CA PRO A 1216 -32.95 61.18 -49.08
C PRO A 1216 -33.64 59.97 -48.44
N ILE A 1217 -34.45 60.22 -47.41
CA ILE A 1217 -35.36 59.20 -46.84
C ILE A 1217 -36.29 58.69 -47.95
N THR A 1218 -36.39 57.37 -48.08
CA THR A 1218 -37.30 56.73 -49.03
C THR A 1218 -38.54 56.19 -48.31
N GLY A 1219 -39.73 56.66 -48.72
CA GLY A 1219 -41.01 56.25 -48.13
C GLY A 1219 -41.46 57.11 -46.95
N THR A 1220 -42.53 56.71 -46.25
CA THR A 1220 -43.17 57.46 -45.15
C THR A 1220 -43.69 56.51 -44.07
N PHE A 1221 -44.01 57.03 -42.89
CA PHE A 1221 -44.82 56.31 -41.90
C PHE A 1221 -46.26 56.13 -42.40
N LEU A 1222 -46.93 55.07 -41.93
CA LEU A 1222 -48.29 54.69 -42.32
C LEU A 1222 -49.27 55.85 -42.15
N ASN A 1223 -49.94 56.25 -43.25
CA ASN A 1223 -50.91 57.35 -43.29
C ASN A 1223 -50.34 58.74 -42.91
N LEU A 1224 -49.03 58.91 -42.93
CA LEU A 1224 -48.36 60.15 -42.57
C LEU A 1224 -47.48 60.67 -43.73
N PRO A 1225 -48.06 61.09 -44.87
CA PRO A 1225 -47.27 61.73 -45.94
C PRO A 1225 -46.62 63.04 -45.46
N GLU A 1226 -45.69 63.59 -46.25
CA GLU A 1226 -45.03 64.88 -45.97
C GLU A 1226 -46.04 65.97 -45.59
N GLY A 1227 -45.84 66.61 -44.43
CA GLY A 1227 -46.70 67.66 -43.89
C GLY A 1227 -48.01 67.17 -43.26
N ALA A 1228 -48.22 65.86 -43.12
CA ALA A 1228 -49.44 65.32 -42.51
C ALA A 1228 -49.62 65.78 -41.05
N LEU A 1229 -50.86 66.07 -40.69
CA LEU A 1229 -51.27 66.34 -39.31
C LEU A 1229 -51.82 65.06 -38.68
N PHE A 1230 -51.38 64.75 -37.47
CA PHE A 1230 -51.89 63.62 -36.70
C PHE A 1230 -51.97 63.97 -35.21
N GLU A 1231 -52.81 63.23 -34.48
CA GLU A 1231 -53.03 63.41 -33.05
C GLU A 1231 -52.41 62.25 -32.29
N ALA A 1232 -51.64 62.55 -31.24
CA ALA A 1232 -51.07 61.58 -30.32
C ALA A 1232 -51.13 62.14 -28.89
N GLY A 1233 -51.64 61.36 -27.93
CA GLY A 1233 -51.74 61.78 -26.52
C GLY A 1233 -52.55 63.06 -26.29
N GLY A 1234 -53.49 63.39 -27.18
CA GLY A 1234 -54.27 64.64 -27.15
C GLY A 1234 -53.54 65.86 -27.73
N ASN A 1235 -52.32 65.68 -28.27
CA ASN A 1235 -51.51 66.71 -28.92
C ASN A 1235 -51.57 66.55 -30.45
N GLN A 1236 -51.65 67.66 -31.20
CA GLN A 1236 -51.55 67.64 -32.65
C GLN A 1236 -50.11 67.90 -33.11
N PHE A 1237 -49.59 67.06 -34.00
CA PHE A 1237 -48.25 67.20 -34.58
C PHE A 1237 -48.34 67.26 -36.12
N ALA A 1238 -47.42 68.01 -36.72
CA ALA A 1238 -47.11 67.98 -38.14
C ALA A 1238 -45.78 67.24 -38.35
N ILE A 1239 -45.71 66.31 -39.29
CA ILE A 1239 -44.48 65.58 -39.62
C ILE A 1239 -43.86 66.10 -40.91
N THR A 1240 -42.53 66.19 -40.95
CA THR A 1240 -41.75 66.41 -42.17
C THR A 1240 -40.61 65.39 -42.26
N TYR A 1241 -40.33 64.90 -43.46
CA TYR A 1241 -39.21 64.01 -43.82
C TYR A 1241 -38.06 64.77 -44.48
N ILE A 1242 -38.22 66.08 -44.64
CA ILE A 1242 -37.22 67.01 -45.18
C ILE A 1242 -36.83 68.05 -44.12
N GLY A 1243 -36.89 67.66 -42.84
CA GLY A 1243 -36.48 68.50 -41.72
C GLY A 1243 -34.97 68.52 -41.52
N GLY A 1244 -34.55 69.27 -40.49
CA GLY A 1244 -33.18 69.29 -39.98
C GLY A 1244 -32.10 69.88 -40.91
N GLU A 1245 -30.83 69.64 -40.58
CA GLU A 1245 -29.70 70.17 -41.34
C GLU A 1245 -29.40 69.25 -42.53
N GLY A 1246 -29.86 69.63 -43.73
CA GLY A 1246 -29.68 68.81 -44.95
C GLY A 1246 -30.98 68.47 -45.67
N ASN A 1247 -32.13 68.78 -45.07
CA ASN A 1247 -33.48 68.52 -45.59
C ASN A 1247 -33.78 67.03 -45.84
N ASN A 1248 -33.38 66.17 -44.92
CA ASN A 1248 -33.55 64.72 -45.02
C ASN A 1248 -33.81 64.04 -43.66
N ASP A 1249 -34.21 64.79 -42.63
CA ASP A 1249 -34.54 64.25 -41.30
C ASP A 1249 -36.05 64.15 -41.06
N VAL A 1250 -36.45 63.25 -40.14
CA VAL A 1250 -37.84 63.20 -39.65
C VAL A 1250 -37.99 64.08 -38.43
N VAL A 1251 -38.76 65.16 -38.59
CA VAL A 1251 -39.03 66.13 -37.54
C VAL A 1251 -40.53 66.25 -37.29
N LEU A 1252 -40.93 66.12 -36.03
CA LEU A 1252 -42.29 66.41 -35.57
C LEU A 1252 -42.36 67.85 -35.07
N THR A 1253 -43.20 68.67 -35.67
CA THR A 1253 -43.53 70.00 -35.17
C THR A 1253 -44.85 69.94 -34.45
N SER A 1254 -44.87 70.23 -33.15
CA SER A 1254 -46.14 70.36 -32.45
C SER A 1254 -46.91 71.55 -33.01
N VAL A 1255 -48.18 71.33 -33.36
CA VAL A 1255 -49.05 72.39 -33.82
C VAL A 1255 -49.61 73.06 -32.58
N PRO A 1256 -49.29 74.33 -32.29
CA PRO A 1256 -49.98 75.07 -31.25
C PRO A 1256 -51.48 74.97 -31.55
N GLU A 1257 -52.32 74.72 -30.55
CA GLU A 1257 -53.78 74.79 -30.77
C GLU A 1257 -54.04 76.03 -31.62
N PRO A 1258 -54.83 75.93 -32.71
CA PRO A 1258 -55.31 77.14 -33.32
C PRO A 1258 -55.89 77.97 -32.18
N ALA A 1259 -55.82 79.29 -32.26
CA ALA A 1259 -56.77 80.10 -31.54
C ALA A 1259 -58.17 79.73 -32.10
N THR A 1260 -58.69 78.56 -31.75
CA THR A 1260 -59.84 77.91 -32.35
C THR A 1260 -61.11 78.64 -31.92
N GLY A 1261 -60.99 79.51 -30.89
CA GLY A 1261 -61.94 80.59 -30.63
C GLY A 1261 -62.02 81.67 -31.72
N LEU A 1262 -60.94 81.95 -32.46
CA LEU A 1262 -60.89 83.02 -33.48
C LEU A 1262 -61.33 82.54 -34.87
N LEU A 1263 -61.07 81.27 -35.24
CA LEU A 1263 -61.59 80.70 -36.50
C LEU A 1263 -63.07 80.30 -36.40
N LEU A 1264 -63.56 79.90 -35.22
CA LEU A 1264 -65.00 79.76 -34.99
C LEU A 1264 -65.72 81.12 -34.97
N ALA A 1265 -65.03 82.21 -34.59
CA ALA A 1265 -65.53 83.58 -34.71
C ALA A 1265 -65.55 84.11 -36.16
N LEU A 1266 -64.71 83.61 -37.06
CA LEU A 1266 -64.65 84.03 -38.48
C LEU A 1266 -65.51 83.18 -39.43
N ALA A 1267 -65.99 81.99 -39.01
CA ALA A 1267 -66.91 81.16 -39.80
C ALA A 1267 -68.41 81.45 -39.54
N LEU A 1268 -68.75 82.13 -38.44
CA LEU A 1268 -70.11 82.55 -38.10
C LEU A 1268 -70.79 83.50 -39.13
N PRO A 1269 -70.08 84.40 -39.83
CA PRO A 1269 -70.71 85.24 -40.86
C PRO A 1269 -71.09 84.48 -42.15
N ALA A 1270 -70.36 83.42 -42.52
CA ALA A 1270 -70.57 82.70 -43.78
C ALA A 1270 -71.77 81.72 -43.72
N VAL A 1271 -72.03 81.13 -42.55
CA VAL A 1271 -73.21 80.25 -42.34
C VAL A 1271 -74.49 81.08 -42.15
N ALA A 1272 -74.40 82.26 -41.53
CA ALA A 1272 -75.54 83.19 -41.40
C ALA A 1272 -76.00 83.79 -42.76
N ALA A 1273 -75.08 84.00 -43.71
CA ALA A 1273 -75.42 84.48 -45.05
C ALA A 1273 -76.16 83.44 -45.91
N ARG A 1274 -75.91 82.13 -45.71
CA ARG A 1274 -76.58 81.05 -46.46
C ARG A 1274 -77.99 80.73 -45.93
N LEU A 1275 -78.31 81.08 -44.69
CA LEU A 1275 -79.65 80.92 -44.10
C LEU A 1275 -80.59 82.12 -44.30
N ARG A 1276 -80.09 83.31 -44.71
CA ARG A 1276 -80.93 84.49 -44.98
C ARG A 1276 -81.47 84.61 -46.42
N ARG A 1277 -81.10 83.69 -47.34
CA ARG A 1277 -81.62 83.66 -48.73
C ARG A 1277 -82.71 82.61 -49.01
N ARG A 1278 -83.31 82.01 -47.96
CA ARG A 1278 -84.47 81.10 -48.06
C ARG A 1278 -85.70 81.51 -47.21
N ARG A 1279 -85.85 82.80 -46.94
CA ARG A 1279 -87.14 83.44 -46.60
C ARG A 1279 -87.27 84.82 -47.28
N ARG A 1280 -87.41 84.78 -48.60
CA ARG A 1280 -88.50 85.44 -49.33
C ARG A 1280 -89.01 84.44 -50.35
#